data_AF-A0A365XXN7-F1
#
_entry.id   AF-A0A365XXN7-F1
#
_cell.length_a   1.000
_cell.length_b   1.000
_cell.length_c   1.000
_cell.angle_alpha   90.00
_cell.angle_beta   90.00
_cell.angle_gamma   90.00
#
_symmetry.space_group_name_H-M   'P 1'
#
loop_
_entity.id
_entity.type
_entity.pdbx_description
1 polymer ?
#
loop_
_entity_poly.entity_id
_entity_poly.type
_entity_poly.pdbx_seq_one_letter_code
_entity_poly.pdbx_strand_id
1 'polypeptide(L)'
;MRDIAIIGMAGKFPEAANIAALRQNLIAGRDSVRDYSPERKSATTLAAGKSFMEVGFIEDVDKFDYKFFNISKAEAEYMDPHQRLLLEVVYETIESAGYQADFFNGTETAVFIGDTEQEYAKLAERFDPTIITGNTNATTAGRISRFFNFRGNATMLDTACSSSLLAIHMACKELNSGDATYALACGVRLILFPAEKTNNPDLGIMSRDGKTRSFSAKAEGTGAGEAVGCILLKPLDQALADKDIIYAVIKGSAANQDAQLSGSLTAPSSQAQSEVIRKAWTKGEIDPGTVSYIEAHGSGTKLGDPIEIAGMDLAFKDSSAHKHSCAVSSIKSNIGHTGSAAGISGLIKAVLSLYHKELYPSIHFDEPNPFIDFKNSVTYINTDYTPWNAPFPRRAGVSSFGLSGTNCHVLLEEAPVNPVQTDISGTYLFNFSARSSNSLQGYLSSFAAYLSQPDSAALPDISYTLNNGRKHFSHRLSIIASSKAALMEQLKNSRENTAREAAGKIIFLFSGDAVVSDQYLQTILNSEPTLKKYADECRKYYSTANAAINRFVLQYALYRFAEGKGLTTEHLLGTGTGDLIVAVALNEMSLEEAIQQCAEEDTSIPELEQRLINLIERETATCKVLFIELGPEGCLSAGLRQMNYPDKEFLYQVIAVHQSPLEIFQALYLQQFPIDWVRYYTATDVRKINLPAYHFEKTRCWLREPLPLEAYTNADATSCPVSSAEPSAVEETIQLSAVIRDNWSEMEKKIASIWIAVLKLDELSLEDDFFRIGGHSLMATKVISIIEREFGIKLILKDIFAFATVKTLAKGVEELLASGTQKVTYKPIRPAAIQEYYPLAEAQTRLWLIQQSNASLTAYNLPSALLLEGKPDFNKLETVFRTLCQRHESLRTSFHEKQARPVQMIQEKVDFSLQRITGCDTPEAALEQFIQPFDLTRAPLFRAGTATLAADKHLLLFDMHHIISDGVSLGVFISELVQLYHGETLPPLTVQYKDYTAWQQELFNEGGLARLEDFWTKQLSGTLPVLQMPTDKPRPAAQSFAGEKLHFHLPAQQVQSIQELAISTGTTPFMVLLAAYNILLHKYTGQEDILVGSPVAGRSHSDLDNIVGMFVNTLVLRNKPAAEKTFIQLLEEVKENALNAFEHQDYPFAVLVEKLDSKKDPSRNPLFDVVFVLQNLDIPDIRLDGLSIAPCPLRTGTAQFDLTMEVNERAGDWPVKIEYSTALFEEESILLMKERFLVLLQDILNNPSSAIHALSWRIPEEINSKTESLDIAFNF
;
A
#
# COMPACT_ATOMS: atom_id res chain seq x y z
N MET A 1 32.88 -9.77 -11.27
CA MET A 1 31.62 -9.25 -10.66
C MET A 1 31.85 -7.76 -10.48
N ARG A 2 30.89 -6.88 -10.74
CA ARG A 2 31.06 -5.46 -10.35
C ARG A 2 31.05 -5.39 -8.83
N ASP A 3 31.91 -4.55 -8.29
CA ASP A 3 31.93 -4.24 -6.86
C ASP A 3 30.61 -3.58 -6.45
N ILE A 4 30.05 -4.00 -5.32
CA ILE A 4 28.77 -3.49 -4.81
C ILE A 4 29.03 -2.75 -3.51
N ALA A 5 28.64 -1.48 -3.45
CA ALA A 5 28.71 -0.66 -2.24
C ALA A 5 27.53 -0.98 -1.30
N ILE A 6 27.84 -1.09 -0.01
CA ILE A 6 26.84 -1.02 1.06
C ILE A 6 26.69 0.45 1.41
N ILE A 7 25.57 1.06 1.00
CA ILE A 7 25.33 2.50 1.14
C ILE A 7 24.39 2.82 2.31
N GLY A 8 23.66 1.85 2.84
CA GLY A 8 22.80 2.02 4.02
C GLY A 8 22.78 0.75 4.86
N MET A 9 22.64 0.88 6.18
CA MET A 9 22.44 -0.23 7.08
C MET A 9 21.68 0.19 8.33
N ALA A 10 20.70 -0.62 8.76
CA ALA A 10 20.02 -0.47 10.04
C ALA A 10 19.66 -1.84 10.61
N GLY A 11 19.31 -1.87 11.90
CA GLY A 11 18.90 -3.10 12.55
C GLY A 11 18.67 -2.96 14.04
N LYS A 12 17.94 -3.93 14.60
CA LYS A 12 17.57 -4.06 16.00
C LYS A 12 18.05 -5.39 16.53
N PHE A 13 18.66 -5.33 17.71
CA PHE A 13 19.35 -6.44 18.35
C PHE A 13 19.05 -6.46 19.85
N PRO A 14 19.33 -7.57 20.55
CA PRO A 14 19.15 -7.66 21.99
C PRO A 14 19.96 -6.59 22.73
N GLU A 15 19.29 -5.82 23.60
CA GLU A 15 19.84 -4.63 24.29
C GLU A 15 20.41 -3.53 23.36
N ALA A 16 20.04 -3.53 22.07
CA ALA A 16 20.51 -2.54 21.10
C ALA A 16 19.40 -2.19 20.10
N ALA A 17 18.73 -1.06 20.35
CA ALA A 17 17.65 -0.56 19.50
C ALA A 17 18.12 -0.06 18.10
N ASN A 18 19.43 0.09 17.89
CA ASN A 18 20.03 0.48 16.62
C ASN A 18 21.51 0.01 16.53
N ILE A 19 22.12 0.17 15.36
CA ILE A 19 23.51 -0.23 15.09
C ILE A 19 24.56 0.51 15.94
N ALA A 20 24.28 1.74 16.38
CA ALA A 20 25.20 2.49 17.23
C ALA A 20 25.23 1.90 18.65
N ALA A 21 24.05 1.54 19.19
CA ALA A 21 23.94 0.80 20.44
C ALA A 21 24.59 -0.58 20.33
N LEU A 22 24.40 -1.28 19.21
CA LEU A 22 25.07 -2.57 18.96
C LEU A 22 26.59 -2.41 19.02
N ARG A 23 27.15 -1.38 18.36
CA ARG A 23 28.60 -1.12 18.41
C ARG A 23 29.09 -0.91 19.85
N GLN A 24 28.38 -0.13 20.66
CA GLN A 24 28.77 0.06 22.07
C GLN A 24 28.72 -1.26 22.86
N ASN A 25 27.72 -2.10 22.62
CA ASN A 25 27.64 -3.43 23.22
C ASN A 25 28.81 -4.34 22.78
N LEU A 26 29.19 -4.29 21.51
CA LEU A 26 30.33 -5.04 20.96
C LEU A 26 31.66 -4.57 21.57
N ILE A 27 31.90 -3.26 21.69
CA ILE A 27 33.10 -2.69 22.34
C ILE A 27 33.19 -3.16 23.79
N ALA A 28 32.07 -3.15 24.50
CA ALA A 28 32.00 -3.56 25.89
C ALA A 28 32.11 -5.09 26.10
N GLY A 29 32.08 -5.89 25.03
CA GLY A 29 31.99 -7.35 25.13
C GLY A 29 30.73 -7.80 25.87
N ARG A 30 29.59 -7.12 25.66
CA ARG A 30 28.33 -7.43 26.35
C ARG A 30 27.77 -8.76 25.87
N ASP A 31 27.32 -9.56 26.84
CA ASP A 31 26.46 -10.73 26.64
C ASP A 31 25.00 -10.28 26.85
N SER A 32 24.23 -10.24 25.77
CA SER A 32 22.83 -9.81 25.76
C SER A 32 21.85 -11.00 25.89
N VAL A 33 22.35 -12.22 26.08
CA VAL A 33 21.52 -13.40 26.37
C VAL A 33 21.12 -13.37 27.84
N ARG A 34 19.82 -13.32 28.11
CA ARG A 34 19.27 -13.16 29.46
C ARG A 34 17.85 -13.72 29.57
N ASP A 35 17.33 -13.75 30.80
CA ASP A 35 15.92 -14.04 31.03
C ASP A 35 15.02 -12.92 30.47
N TYR A 36 13.86 -13.30 29.93
CA TYR A 36 12.82 -12.36 29.50
C TYR A 36 12.42 -11.40 30.63
N SER A 37 12.34 -10.10 30.31
CA SER A 37 11.91 -9.07 31.26
C SER A 37 10.42 -9.23 31.64
N PRO A 38 10.00 -8.73 32.81
CA PRO A 38 8.59 -8.67 33.19
C PRO A 38 7.73 -7.97 32.13
N GLU A 39 8.23 -6.87 31.56
CA GLU A 39 7.56 -6.09 30.52
C GLU A 39 7.36 -6.91 29.26
N ARG A 40 8.40 -7.60 28.79
CA ARG A 40 8.32 -8.47 27.61
C ARG A 40 7.34 -9.62 27.82
N LYS A 41 7.38 -10.28 28.99
CA LYS A 41 6.47 -11.39 29.34
C LYS A 41 5.00 -10.94 29.37
N SER A 42 4.74 -9.80 30.02
CA SER A 42 3.42 -9.18 30.09
C SER A 42 2.92 -8.82 28.70
N ALA A 43 3.74 -8.12 27.91
CA ALA A 43 3.39 -7.62 26.59
C ALA A 43 3.02 -8.73 25.61
N THR A 44 3.66 -9.90 25.67
CA THR A 44 3.36 -11.03 24.78
C THR A 44 2.59 -12.16 25.42
N THR A 45 1.99 -11.92 26.59
CA THR A 45 1.15 -12.91 27.29
C THR A 45 1.86 -14.24 27.56
N LEU A 46 3.17 -14.22 27.83
CA LEU A 46 3.90 -15.42 28.23
C LEU A 46 3.38 -15.87 29.60
N ALA A 47 3.15 -17.17 29.77
CA ALA A 47 2.52 -17.71 30.98
C ALA A 47 3.26 -17.31 32.27
N ALA A 48 2.53 -16.69 33.21
CA ALA A 48 3.04 -16.34 34.53
C ALA A 48 3.46 -17.60 35.32
N GLY A 49 4.55 -17.49 36.09
CA GLY A 49 5.09 -18.59 36.90
C GLY A 49 5.92 -19.63 36.14
N LYS A 50 6.03 -19.54 34.81
CA LYS A 50 6.92 -20.40 34.01
C LYS A 50 8.30 -19.78 33.84
N SER A 51 9.32 -20.64 33.84
CA SER A 51 10.71 -20.25 33.53
C SER A 51 11.06 -20.68 32.11
N PHE A 52 11.52 -19.73 31.29
CA PHE A 52 11.90 -19.96 29.90
C PHE A 52 13.43 -19.99 29.77
N MET A 53 13.93 -20.60 28.71
CA MET A 53 15.36 -20.55 28.37
C MET A 53 15.83 -19.11 28.19
N GLU A 54 17.07 -18.82 28.60
CA GLU A 54 17.68 -17.50 28.36
C GLU A 54 17.92 -17.32 26.86
N VAL A 55 17.60 -16.12 26.36
CA VAL A 55 17.73 -15.77 24.95
C VAL A 55 18.18 -14.32 24.80
N GLY A 56 18.78 -13.98 23.67
CA GLY A 56 18.89 -12.59 23.26
C GLY A 56 17.57 -12.15 22.64
N PHE A 57 16.81 -11.25 23.27
CA PHE A 57 15.51 -10.80 22.74
C PHE A 57 15.42 -9.29 22.54
N ILE A 58 14.52 -8.87 21.65
CA ILE A 58 14.13 -7.49 21.41
C ILE A 58 12.95 -7.16 22.31
N GLU A 59 13.04 -6.03 23.03
CA GLU A 59 12.13 -5.67 24.11
C GLU A 59 10.71 -5.32 23.61
N ASP A 60 10.62 -4.52 22.54
CA ASP A 60 9.43 -3.80 22.12
C ASP A 60 8.76 -4.35 20.85
N VAL A 61 8.85 -5.66 20.58
CA VAL A 61 8.28 -6.23 19.33
C VAL A 61 6.75 -6.25 19.30
N ASP A 62 6.09 -5.93 20.42
CA ASP A 62 4.65 -5.66 20.46
C ASP A 62 4.30 -4.25 19.96
N LYS A 63 5.26 -3.35 19.76
CA LYS A 63 5.02 -1.95 19.41
C LYS A 63 5.36 -1.62 17.96
N PHE A 64 4.57 -0.75 17.34
CA PHE A 64 4.73 -0.29 15.97
C PHE A 64 4.04 1.06 15.75
N ASP A 65 4.63 1.93 14.93
CA ASP A 65 4.02 3.22 14.52
C ASP A 65 3.15 3.03 13.27
N TYR A 66 1.99 2.40 13.45
CA TYR A 66 1.09 2.07 12.34
C TYR A 66 0.61 3.31 11.57
N LYS A 67 0.47 4.46 12.24
CA LYS A 67 0.04 5.72 11.63
C LYS A 67 1.09 6.25 10.67
N PHE A 68 2.37 6.14 11.00
CA PHE A 68 3.45 6.52 10.10
C PHE A 68 3.40 5.74 8.79
N PHE A 69 3.15 4.43 8.87
CA PHE A 69 3.12 3.53 7.71
C PHE A 69 1.76 3.49 6.98
N ASN A 70 0.80 4.35 7.36
CA ASN A 70 -0.55 4.40 6.80
C ASN A 70 -1.28 3.05 6.88
N ILE A 71 -1.10 2.33 8.00
CA ILE A 71 -1.73 1.04 8.30
C ILE A 71 -2.78 1.28 9.39
N SER A 72 -3.93 0.62 9.36
CA SER A 72 -4.93 0.76 10.43
C SER A 72 -4.44 0.09 11.72
N LYS A 73 -4.97 0.49 12.88
CA LYS A 73 -4.58 -0.14 14.16
C LYS A 73 -4.88 -1.64 14.17
N ALA A 74 -6.06 -2.01 13.69
CA ALA A 74 -6.50 -3.40 13.65
C ALA A 74 -5.64 -4.24 12.71
N GLU A 75 -5.36 -3.76 11.49
CA GLU A 75 -4.43 -4.47 10.59
C GLU A 75 -3.06 -4.65 11.26
N ALA A 76 -2.53 -3.61 11.92
CA ALA A 76 -1.26 -3.69 12.62
C ALA A 76 -1.25 -4.69 13.79
N GLU A 77 -2.38 -4.90 14.48
CA GLU A 77 -2.53 -5.90 15.54
C GLU A 77 -2.48 -7.33 14.98
N TYR A 78 -3.03 -7.57 13.78
CA TYR A 78 -2.97 -8.86 13.08
C TYR A 78 -1.68 -9.08 12.28
N MET A 79 -0.88 -8.04 12.02
CA MET A 79 0.42 -8.16 11.35
C MET A 79 1.46 -8.86 12.22
N ASP A 80 2.13 -9.86 11.65
CA ASP A 80 3.32 -10.47 12.24
C ASP A 80 4.35 -9.36 12.56
N PRO A 81 4.89 -9.32 13.79
CA PRO A 81 5.92 -8.37 14.17
C PRO A 81 7.17 -8.39 13.26
N HIS A 82 7.44 -9.49 12.55
CA HIS A 82 8.45 -9.56 11.51
C HIS A 82 8.24 -8.47 10.45
N GLN A 83 7.00 -8.34 9.93
CA GLN A 83 6.65 -7.34 8.91
C GLN A 83 6.78 -5.92 9.45
N ARG A 84 6.30 -5.70 10.68
CA ARG A 84 6.31 -4.38 11.34
C ARG A 84 7.72 -3.87 11.58
N LEU A 85 8.58 -4.70 12.16
CA LEU A 85 9.97 -4.33 12.42
C LEU A 85 10.76 -4.14 11.13
N LEU A 86 10.49 -4.94 10.09
CA LEU A 86 11.14 -4.77 8.79
C LEU A 86 10.74 -3.44 8.11
N LEU A 87 9.48 -3.00 8.20
CA LEU A 87 9.07 -1.69 7.69
C LEU A 87 9.85 -0.55 8.35
N GLU A 88 9.98 -0.58 9.67
CA GLU A 88 10.80 0.40 10.44
C GLU A 88 12.27 0.33 10.02
N VAL A 89 12.87 -0.87 10.01
CA VAL A 89 14.29 -1.06 9.70
C VAL A 89 14.63 -0.72 8.25
N VAL A 90 13.75 -1.00 7.28
CA VAL A 90 13.95 -0.59 5.88
C VAL A 90 13.91 0.93 5.75
N TYR A 91 12.96 1.59 6.42
CA TYR A 91 12.89 3.05 6.44
C TYR A 91 14.18 3.65 7.04
N GLU A 92 14.63 3.16 8.19
CA GLU A 92 15.89 3.55 8.83
C GLU A 92 17.11 3.28 7.94
N THR A 93 17.12 2.16 7.20
CA THR A 93 18.21 1.80 6.28
C THR A 93 18.34 2.81 5.16
N ILE A 94 17.22 3.25 4.57
CA ILE A 94 17.20 4.29 3.53
C ILE A 94 17.70 5.62 4.08
N GLU A 95 17.23 6.03 5.27
CA GLU A 95 17.69 7.27 5.89
C GLU A 95 19.17 7.22 6.31
N SER A 96 19.69 6.05 6.69
CA SER A 96 21.11 5.84 6.99
C SER A 96 22.02 5.99 5.78
N ALA A 97 21.46 5.86 4.57
CA ALA A 97 22.14 6.12 3.30
C ALA A 97 22.08 7.60 2.88
N GLY A 98 21.42 8.45 3.67
CA GLY A 98 21.23 9.86 3.36
C GLY A 98 20.24 10.12 2.23
N TYR A 99 19.31 9.19 1.99
CA TYR A 99 18.22 9.34 1.03
C TYR A 99 16.88 9.54 1.74
N GLN A 100 16.00 10.33 1.12
CA GLN A 100 14.58 10.37 1.49
C GLN A 100 13.86 9.13 0.95
N ALA A 101 12.90 8.58 1.70
CA ALA A 101 12.15 7.39 1.28
C ALA A 101 11.47 7.55 -0.10
N ASP A 102 10.90 8.73 -0.37
CA ASP A 102 10.18 9.01 -1.62
C ASP A 102 11.10 9.07 -2.85
N PHE A 103 12.43 9.16 -2.68
CA PHE A 103 13.40 9.14 -3.78
C PHE A 103 13.31 7.86 -4.61
N PHE A 104 12.98 6.75 -3.97
CA PHE A 104 12.92 5.42 -4.60
C PHE A 104 11.54 5.11 -5.21
N ASN A 105 10.59 6.04 -5.14
CA ASN A 105 9.24 5.85 -5.66
C ASN A 105 9.26 5.51 -7.16
N GLY A 106 8.76 4.32 -7.51
CA GLY A 106 8.68 3.83 -8.89
C GLY A 106 10.00 3.30 -9.45
N THR A 107 11.07 3.24 -8.66
CA THR A 107 12.38 2.70 -9.08
C THR A 107 12.41 1.17 -9.08
N GLU A 108 13.31 0.59 -9.88
CA GLU A 108 13.62 -0.85 -9.91
C GLU A 108 14.49 -1.24 -8.70
N THR A 109 13.98 -0.97 -7.49
CA THR A 109 14.58 -1.39 -6.23
C THR A 109 14.14 -2.81 -5.91
N ALA A 110 15.07 -3.76 -5.86
CA ALA A 110 14.79 -5.14 -5.45
C ALA A 110 14.79 -5.29 -3.92
N VAL A 111 14.06 -6.27 -3.40
CA VAL A 111 13.90 -6.57 -1.97
C VAL A 111 14.07 -8.07 -1.76
N PHE A 112 15.12 -8.47 -1.05
CA PHE A 112 15.39 -9.85 -0.68
C PHE A 112 15.38 -9.99 0.84
N ILE A 113 14.55 -10.89 1.37
CA ILE A 113 14.36 -11.03 2.82
C ILE A 113 14.63 -12.47 3.24
N GLY A 114 15.59 -12.65 4.13
CA GLY A 114 15.78 -13.91 4.84
C GLY A 114 14.86 -13.99 6.06
N ASP A 115 13.87 -14.87 6.01
CA ASP A 115 12.91 -15.09 7.09
C ASP A 115 12.57 -16.59 7.20
N THR A 116 12.22 -17.04 8.39
CA THR A 116 11.81 -18.42 8.68
C THR A 116 10.57 -18.38 9.57
N GLU A 117 9.58 -19.21 9.25
CA GLU A 117 8.40 -19.56 10.07
C GLU A 117 7.68 -18.39 10.79
N GLN A 118 6.53 -17.96 10.25
CA GLN A 118 5.64 -16.98 10.88
C GLN A 118 4.63 -17.69 11.79
N GLU A 119 4.84 -17.59 13.11
CA GLU A 119 4.00 -18.26 14.11
C GLU A 119 2.95 -17.34 14.73
N TYR A 120 2.99 -16.04 14.44
CA TYR A 120 2.16 -15.05 15.13
C TYR A 120 0.66 -15.29 14.97
N ALA A 121 0.22 -15.81 13.81
CA ALA A 121 -1.16 -16.22 13.56
C ALA A 121 -1.69 -17.26 14.57
N LYS A 122 -0.82 -18.05 15.22
CA LYS A 122 -1.21 -19.02 16.26
C LYS A 122 -1.79 -18.35 17.52
N LEU A 123 -1.55 -17.05 17.70
CA LEU A 123 -2.11 -16.29 18.83
C LEU A 123 -3.58 -15.88 18.62
N ALA A 124 -4.06 -15.89 17.37
CA ALA A 124 -5.42 -15.48 17.06
C ALA A 124 -6.44 -16.52 17.53
N GLU A 125 -7.43 -16.06 18.30
CA GLU A 125 -8.52 -16.91 18.80
C GLU A 125 -9.70 -16.98 17.82
N ARG A 126 -9.72 -16.07 16.84
CA ARG A 126 -10.77 -15.93 15.83
C ARG A 126 -10.13 -15.67 14.47
N PHE A 127 -10.78 -16.15 13.42
CA PHE A 127 -10.31 -15.93 12.06
C PHE A 127 -10.69 -14.52 11.59
N ASP A 128 -9.68 -13.74 11.20
CA ASP A 128 -9.82 -12.43 10.58
C ASP A 128 -9.11 -12.45 9.21
N PRO A 129 -9.70 -11.97 8.11
CA PRO A 129 -9.05 -11.99 6.79
C PRO A 129 -7.67 -11.29 6.76
N THR A 130 -7.47 -10.26 7.59
CA THR A 130 -6.18 -9.55 7.71
C THR A 130 -5.08 -10.44 8.29
N ILE A 131 -5.42 -11.54 8.97
CA ILE A 131 -4.43 -12.51 9.45
C ILE A 131 -3.66 -13.12 8.27
N ILE A 132 -4.31 -13.30 7.11
CA ILE A 132 -3.66 -13.88 5.92
C ILE A 132 -2.60 -12.91 5.40
N THR A 133 -2.97 -11.64 5.19
CA THR A 133 -2.04 -10.63 4.66
C THR A 133 -1.00 -10.19 5.70
N GLY A 134 -1.31 -10.33 6.99
CA GLY A 134 -0.42 -10.02 8.10
C GLY A 134 0.60 -11.12 8.44
N ASN A 135 0.36 -12.38 8.06
CA ASN A 135 1.17 -13.54 8.51
C ASN A 135 1.60 -14.50 7.38
N THR A 136 1.31 -14.16 6.11
CA THR A 136 1.86 -14.91 4.97
C THR A 136 3.28 -14.41 4.68
N ASN A 137 4.28 -15.30 4.61
CA ASN A 137 5.66 -14.91 4.29
C ASN A 137 5.76 -14.03 3.04
N ALA A 138 5.11 -14.42 1.95
CA ALA A 138 5.13 -13.70 0.66
C ALA A 138 4.65 -12.25 0.75
N THR A 139 3.73 -11.92 1.67
CA THR A 139 3.21 -10.55 1.81
C THR A 139 4.20 -9.64 2.52
N THR A 140 5.23 -10.17 3.19
CA THR A 140 6.26 -9.36 3.88
C THR A 140 7.06 -8.52 2.88
N ALA A 141 7.68 -9.17 1.88
CA ALA A 141 8.40 -8.46 0.82
C ALA A 141 7.46 -7.60 -0.03
N GLY A 142 6.27 -8.11 -0.34
CA GLY A 142 5.24 -7.37 -1.09
C GLY A 142 4.78 -6.09 -0.39
N ARG A 143 4.62 -6.11 0.95
CA ARG A 143 4.19 -4.96 1.76
C ARG A 143 5.25 -3.86 1.80
N ILE A 144 6.53 -4.22 1.90
CA ILE A 144 7.65 -3.27 1.80
C ILE A 144 7.65 -2.62 0.41
N SER A 145 7.61 -3.43 -0.66
CA SER A 145 7.56 -2.89 -2.02
C SER A 145 6.33 -2.02 -2.27
N ARG A 146 5.17 -2.40 -1.73
CA ARG A 146 3.93 -1.62 -1.80
C ARG A 146 4.07 -0.25 -1.12
N PHE A 147 4.62 -0.21 0.10
CA PHE A 147 4.71 1.03 0.88
C PHE A 147 5.65 2.05 0.23
N PHE A 148 6.83 1.62 -0.24
CA PHE A 148 7.81 2.50 -0.87
C PHE A 148 7.64 2.63 -2.38
N ASN A 149 6.67 1.93 -2.97
CA ASN A 149 6.45 1.79 -4.42
C ASN A 149 7.69 1.31 -5.19
N PHE A 150 8.35 0.27 -4.68
CA PHE A 150 9.44 -0.40 -5.39
C PHE A 150 8.90 -1.30 -6.50
N ARG A 151 9.57 -1.28 -7.66
CA ARG A 151 9.18 -2.07 -8.84
C ARG A 151 10.15 -3.21 -9.16
N GLY A 152 11.24 -3.35 -8.41
CA GLY A 152 12.15 -4.48 -8.54
C GLY A 152 11.60 -5.75 -7.89
N ASN A 153 12.32 -6.85 -8.07
CA ASN A 153 11.96 -8.16 -7.54
C ASN A 153 11.79 -8.15 -6.01
N ALA A 154 10.72 -8.76 -5.49
CA ALA A 154 10.43 -8.84 -4.06
C ALA A 154 10.32 -10.31 -3.64
N THR A 155 11.36 -10.83 -2.99
CA THR A 155 11.52 -12.28 -2.74
C THR A 155 11.80 -12.59 -1.27
N MET A 156 11.10 -13.59 -0.75
CA MET A 156 11.37 -14.23 0.54
C MET A 156 12.28 -15.46 0.35
N LEU A 157 13.24 -15.66 1.24
CA LEU A 157 14.21 -16.76 1.18
C LEU A 157 14.29 -17.51 2.51
N ASP A 158 14.16 -18.82 2.45
CA ASP A 158 14.36 -19.71 3.60
C ASP A 158 15.40 -20.79 3.28
N THR A 159 16.58 -20.64 3.88
CA THR A 159 17.62 -21.66 3.96
C THR A 159 18.10 -21.82 5.40
N ALA A 160 17.17 -21.73 6.36
CA ALA A 160 17.45 -21.71 7.79
C ALA A 160 18.49 -20.62 8.16
N CYS A 161 19.61 -21.01 8.78
CA CYS A 161 20.61 -20.07 9.30
C CYS A 161 21.34 -19.24 8.21
N SER A 162 21.31 -19.67 6.94
CA SER A 162 21.94 -18.96 5.83
C SER A 162 21.02 -17.98 5.10
N SER A 163 19.73 -17.89 5.46
CA SER A 163 18.71 -17.14 4.70
C SER A 163 19.11 -15.70 4.35
N SER A 164 19.52 -14.91 5.35
CA SER A 164 19.90 -13.50 5.10
C SER A 164 21.19 -13.34 4.30
N LEU A 165 22.15 -14.26 4.42
CA LEU A 165 23.38 -14.19 3.63
C LEU A 165 23.14 -14.62 2.17
N LEU A 166 22.19 -15.55 1.96
CA LEU A 166 21.68 -15.87 0.63
C LEU A 166 20.91 -14.69 0.03
N ALA A 167 20.13 -13.95 0.82
CA ALA A 167 19.46 -12.73 0.38
C ALA A 167 20.45 -11.68 -0.13
N ILE A 168 21.56 -11.48 0.58
CA ILE A 168 22.66 -10.61 0.13
C ILE A 168 23.28 -11.13 -1.18
N HIS A 169 23.49 -12.45 -1.30
CA HIS A 169 24.02 -13.05 -2.52
C HIS A 169 23.08 -12.83 -3.73
N MET A 170 21.76 -12.97 -3.54
CA MET A 170 20.76 -12.72 -4.59
C MET A 170 20.70 -11.24 -4.97
N ALA A 171 20.67 -10.34 -3.98
CA ALA A 171 20.73 -8.90 -4.22
C ALA A 171 21.96 -8.48 -5.03
N CYS A 172 23.13 -9.06 -4.72
CA CYS A 172 24.35 -8.82 -5.51
C CYS A 172 24.21 -9.35 -6.95
N LYS A 173 23.51 -10.47 -7.17
CA LYS A 173 23.30 -10.99 -8.53
C LYS A 173 22.38 -10.09 -9.34
N GLU A 174 21.26 -9.63 -8.75
CA GLU A 174 20.28 -8.74 -9.40
C GLU A 174 20.92 -7.42 -9.85
N LEU A 175 21.74 -6.81 -9.00
CA LEU A 175 22.48 -5.58 -9.34
C LEU A 175 23.53 -5.81 -10.44
N ASN A 176 24.15 -7.00 -10.46
CA ASN A 176 25.16 -7.33 -11.46
C ASN A 176 24.57 -7.70 -12.82
N SER A 177 23.36 -8.25 -12.88
CA SER A 177 22.65 -8.46 -14.14
C SER A 177 22.07 -7.16 -14.72
N GLY A 178 21.84 -6.16 -13.87
CA GLY A 178 21.21 -4.90 -14.26
C GLY A 178 19.69 -4.94 -14.20
N ASP A 179 19.10 -6.00 -13.62
CA ASP A 179 17.65 -6.14 -13.43
C ASP A 179 17.13 -5.28 -12.26
N ALA A 180 18.05 -4.71 -11.46
CA ALA A 180 17.74 -3.77 -10.40
C ALA A 180 18.77 -2.62 -10.36
N THR A 181 18.28 -1.42 -10.03
CA THR A 181 19.14 -0.23 -9.81
C THR A 181 19.66 -0.17 -8.37
N TYR A 182 18.82 -0.62 -7.43
CA TYR A 182 19.10 -0.69 -6.00
C TYR A 182 18.63 -2.04 -5.48
N ALA A 183 19.22 -2.53 -4.40
CA ALA A 183 18.72 -3.73 -3.75
C ALA A 183 18.77 -3.63 -2.23
N LEU A 184 17.68 -3.97 -1.59
CA LEU A 184 17.59 -4.18 -0.15
C LEU A 184 17.80 -5.67 0.13
N ALA A 185 18.71 -5.97 1.07
CA ALA A 185 18.89 -7.32 1.59
C ALA A 185 18.66 -7.29 3.10
N CYS A 186 17.61 -7.96 3.56
CA CYS A 186 17.19 -7.94 4.95
C CYS A 186 17.17 -9.36 5.56
N GLY A 187 17.15 -9.42 6.89
CA GLY A 187 16.95 -10.65 7.65
C GLY A 187 16.20 -10.39 8.95
N VAL A 188 15.28 -11.27 9.32
CA VAL A 188 14.47 -11.16 10.53
C VAL A 188 14.30 -12.52 11.22
N ARG A 189 14.36 -12.52 12.54
CA ARG A 189 14.00 -13.65 13.42
C ARG A 189 13.52 -13.13 14.76
N LEU A 190 12.30 -13.49 15.17
CA LEU A 190 11.76 -13.25 16.51
C LEU A 190 11.31 -14.56 17.16
N ILE A 191 11.38 -14.67 18.48
CA ILE A 191 11.01 -15.84 19.28
C ILE A 191 9.73 -15.51 20.04
N LEU A 192 8.59 -15.84 19.42
CA LEU A 192 7.26 -15.54 19.99
C LEU A 192 6.79 -16.61 20.98
N PHE A 193 7.21 -17.86 20.77
CA PHE A 193 6.89 -19.01 21.61
C PHE A 193 8.17 -19.61 22.20
N PRO A 194 8.72 -19.05 23.30
CA PRO A 194 9.95 -19.53 23.88
C PRO A 194 9.81 -20.91 24.54
N ALA A 195 10.88 -21.70 24.49
CA ALA A 195 10.95 -23.00 25.14
C ALA A 195 11.07 -22.85 26.68
N GLU A 196 10.35 -23.70 27.42
CA GLU A 196 10.41 -23.79 28.88
C GLU A 196 11.70 -24.47 29.37
N LYS A 197 12.26 -24.02 30.50
CA LYS A 197 13.37 -24.70 31.20
C LYS A 197 12.85 -26.05 31.74
N THR A 198 13.28 -27.18 31.18
CA THR A 198 12.93 -28.52 31.66
C THR A 198 14.13 -29.21 32.33
N ASN A 199 13.88 -30.11 33.29
CA ASN A 199 14.92 -30.82 34.05
C ASN A 199 15.68 -31.89 33.23
N ASN A 200 15.32 -32.13 31.96
CA ASN A 200 16.00 -33.09 31.09
C ASN A 200 15.87 -32.70 29.61
N PRO A 201 16.61 -31.68 29.14
CA PRO A 201 16.51 -31.23 27.76
C PRO A 201 17.35 -32.14 26.85
N ASP A 202 16.71 -33.02 26.10
CA ASP A 202 17.33 -33.64 24.92
C ASP A 202 17.20 -32.65 23.74
N LEU A 203 18.01 -31.59 23.76
CA LEU A 203 17.87 -30.44 22.84
C LEU A 203 18.79 -30.46 21.61
N GLY A 204 19.51 -31.57 21.34
CA GLY A 204 20.27 -31.80 20.10
C GLY A 204 21.41 -30.81 19.79
N ILE A 205 21.07 -29.57 19.40
CA ILE A 205 21.96 -28.50 18.94
C ILE A 205 21.96 -27.29 19.91
N MET A 206 20.99 -27.18 20.82
CA MET A 206 20.92 -26.04 21.76
C MET A 206 21.87 -26.19 22.95
N SER A 207 22.42 -25.06 23.40
CA SER A 207 23.15 -24.96 24.66
C SER A 207 22.19 -25.09 25.85
N ARG A 208 22.67 -25.68 26.96
CA ARG A 208 21.85 -25.93 28.15
C ARG A 208 21.53 -24.66 28.94
N ASP A 209 22.40 -23.67 28.86
CA ASP A 209 22.26 -22.37 29.53
C ASP A 209 21.98 -21.22 28.56
N GLY A 210 21.66 -21.53 27.30
CA GLY A 210 21.31 -20.54 26.30
C GLY A 210 22.49 -19.76 25.72
N LYS A 211 23.74 -20.02 26.13
CA LYS A 211 24.92 -19.28 25.65
C LYS A 211 25.63 -19.95 24.49
N THR A 212 26.05 -19.14 23.51
CA THR A 212 26.86 -19.61 22.38
C THR A 212 28.35 -19.40 22.67
N ARG A 213 29.09 -20.49 22.87
CA ARG A 213 30.52 -20.45 23.22
C ARG A 213 31.41 -20.83 22.04
N SER A 214 31.34 -20.03 20.98
CA SER A 214 32.03 -20.31 19.71
C SER A 214 33.52 -20.57 19.93
N PHE A 215 33.99 -21.72 19.43
CA PHE A 215 35.39 -22.18 19.41
C PHE A 215 36.02 -22.46 20.78
N SER A 216 35.26 -22.33 21.87
CA SER A 216 35.71 -22.55 23.25
C SER A 216 35.73 -24.04 23.59
N ALA A 217 36.59 -24.46 24.53
CA ALA A 217 36.58 -25.81 25.11
C ALA A 217 35.25 -26.17 25.78
N LYS A 218 34.49 -25.15 26.19
CA LYS A 218 33.15 -25.28 26.81
C LYS A 218 32.00 -25.23 25.78
N ALA A 219 32.29 -25.28 24.48
CA ALA A 219 31.28 -25.37 23.42
C ALA A 219 30.41 -26.62 23.62
N GLU A 220 29.10 -26.42 23.81
CA GLU A 220 28.15 -27.51 24.04
C GLU A 220 26.87 -27.41 23.20
N GLY A 221 26.69 -26.32 22.46
CA GLY A 221 25.48 -26.03 21.69
C GLY A 221 25.34 -24.53 21.42
N THR A 222 24.29 -24.15 20.70
CA THR A 222 24.02 -22.76 20.33
C THR A 222 22.97 -22.12 21.24
N GLY A 223 23.11 -20.83 21.52
CA GLY A 223 22.10 -20.01 22.19
C GLY A 223 21.08 -19.47 21.21
N ALA A 224 19.85 -19.15 21.64
CA ALA A 224 18.85 -18.55 20.75
C ALA A 224 18.86 -17.01 20.86
N GLY A 225 18.61 -16.34 19.75
CA GLY A 225 18.56 -14.88 19.67
C GLY A 225 17.52 -14.36 18.69
N GLU A 226 17.12 -13.11 18.86
CA GLU A 226 16.27 -12.34 17.97
C GLU A 226 17.09 -11.24 17.29
N ALA A 227 16.82 -10.94 16.03
CA ALA A 227 17.38 -9.77 15.36
C ALA A 227 16.56 -9.40 14.13
N VAL A 228 16.62 -8.12 13.77
CA VAL A 228 16.17 -7.61 12.47
C VAL A 228 17.29 -6.76 11.91
N GLY A 229 17.68 -6.96 10.66
CA GLY A 229 18.70 -6.15 10.00
C GLY A 229 18.41 -5.98 8.53
N CYS A 230 18.82 -4.85 7.97
CA CYS A 230 18.77 -4.63 6.53
C CYS A 230 19.94 -3.77 6.05
N ILE A 231 20.36 -4.01 4.80
CA ILE A 231 21.35 -3.20 4.09
C ILE A 231 20.80 -2.75 2.73
N LEU A 232 21.20 -1.55 2.30
CA LEU A 232 20.93 -1.01 0.98
C LEU A 232 22.19 -1.10 0.12
N LEU A 233 22.05 -1.70 -1.05
CA LEU A 233 23.12 -2.02 -1.97
C LEU A 233 22.99 -1.27 -3.28
N LYS A 234 24.13 -0.90 -3.85
CA LYS A 234 24.26 -0.19 -5.12
C LYS A 234 25.58 -0.53 -5.81
N PRO A 235 25.67 -0.53 -7.16
CA PRO A 235 26.96 -0.63 -7.84
C PRO A 235 27.94 0.46 -7.36
N LEU A 236 29.19 0.08 -7.07
CA LEU A 236 30.18 0.98 -6.43
C LEU A 236 30.48 2.23 -7.28
N ASP A 237 30.60 2.07 -8.59
CA ASP A 237 30.82 3.17 -9.53
C ASP A 237 29.70 4.21 -9.47
N GLN A 238 28.44 3.76 -9.41
CA GLN A 238 27.30 4.65 -9.25
C GLN A 238 27.23 5.28 -7.85
N ALA A 239 27.60 4.53 -6.80
CA ALA A 239 27.66 5.06 -5.44
C ALA A 239 28.69 6.19 -5.30
N LEU A 240 29.86 6.04 -5.94
CA LEU A 240 30.88 7.08 -6.01
C LEU A 240 30.41 8.31 -6.81
N ALA A 241 29.75 8.08 -7.96
CA ALA A 241 29.21 9.16 -8.79
C ALA A 241 28.17 10.00 -8.04
N ASP A 242 27.32 9.34 -7.25
CA ASP A 242 26.23 9.99 -6.51
C ASP A 242 26.68 10.53 -5.13
N LYS A 243 27.98 10.44 -4.81
CA LYS A 243 28.58 10.83 -3.52
C LYS A 243 27.85 10.21 -2.32
N ASP A 244 27.53 8.93 -2.44
CA ASP A 244 26.92 8.16 -1.36
C ASP A 244 27.91 7.92 -0.22
N ILE A 245 27.37 7.75 0.99
CA ILE A 245 28.12 7.09 2.06
C ILE A 245 28.38 5.64 1.64
N ILE A 246 29.60 5.16 1.84
CA ILE A 246 29.98 3.77 1.56
C ILE A 246 30.51 3.19 2.87
N TYR A 247 29.76 2.26 3.47
CA TYR A 247 30.16 1.62 4.72
C TYR A 247 31.23 0.55 4.48
N ALA A 248 31.06 -0.24 3.42
CA ALA A 248 31.99 -1.26 2.94
C ALA A 248 31.65 -1.63 1.49
N VAL A 249 32.53 -2.40 0.84
CA VAL A 249 32.34 -2.90 -0.52
C VAL A 249 32.27 -4.42 -0.51
N ILE A 250 31.22 -4.99 -1.10
CA ILE A 250 31.13 -6.42 -1.37
C ILE A 250 31.92 -6.71 -2.66
N LYS A 251 33.06 -7.40 -2.51
CA LYS A 251 33.93 -7.80 -3.61
C LYS A 251 33.46 -9.11 -4.27
N GLY A 252 32.89 -10.01 -3.47
CA GLY A 252 32.43 -11.30 -3.97
C GLY A 252 31.48 -11.99 -3.01
N SER A 253 30.52 -12.72 -3.55
CA SER A 253 29.61 -13.57 -2.78
C SER A 253 29.37 -14.91 -3.48
N ALA A 254 29.21 -15.96 -2.67
CA ALA A 254 28.97 -17.30 -3.16
C ALA A 254 28.02 -18.07 -2.25
N ALA A 255 27.27 -18.98 -2.87
CA ALA A 255 26.52 -20.04 -2.20
C ALA A 255 26.84 -21.40 -2.82
N ASN A 256 26.79 -22.47 -2.02
CA ASN A 256 26.83 -23.87 -2.44
C ASN A 256 26.02 -24.77 -1.48
N GLN A 257 26.20 -26.08 -1.57
CA GLN A 257 25.44 -27.09 -0.85
C GLN A 257 26.38 -28.19 -0.33
N ASP A 258 26.20 -28.64 0.92
CA ASP A 258 26.99 -29.72 1.52
C ASP A 258 26.77 -31.06 0.80
N ALA A 259 25.53 -31.35 0.40
CA ALA A 259 25.13 -32.54 -0.34
C ALA A 259 25.72 -33.84 0.27
N GLN A 260 26.34 -34.70 -0.53
CA GLN A 260 26.96 -35.95 -0.06
C GLN A 260 28.34 -35.76 0.58
N LEU A 261 28.85 -34.53 0.68
CA LEU A 261 30.12 -34.24 1.36
C LEU A 261 29.98 -34.19 2.89
N SER A 262 28.76 -34.31 3.42
CA SER A 262 28.47 -34.47 4.84
C SER A 262 27.96 -35.88 5.19
N GLY A 263 28.16 -36.30 6.43
CA GLY A 263 27.73 -37.63 6.91
C GLY A 263 26.24 -37.75 7.23
N SER A 264 25.51 -36.63 7.27
CA SER A 264 24.05 -36.56 7.48
C SER A 264 23.52 -35.23 6.96
N LEU A 265 22.20 -35.12 6.77
CA LEU A 265 21.55 -33.90 6.27
C LEU A 265 21.88 -32.64 7.09
N THR A 266 22.05 -32.80 8.41
CA THR A 266 22.28 -31.70 9.36
C THR A 266 23.75 -31.55 9.78
N ALA A 267 24.63 -32.44 9.32
CA ALA A 267 26.06 -32.35 9.60
C ALA A 267 26.75 -31.41 8.59
N PRO A 268 27.63 -30.51 9.04
CA PRO A 268 28.36 -29.62 8.14
C PRO A 268 29.52 -30.33 7.41
N SER A 269 30.03 -29.74 6.32
CA SER A 269 31.21 -30.23 5.59
C SER A 269 32.32 -29.18 5.47
N SER A 270 33.52 -29.49 5.97
CA SER A 270 34.68 -28.59 5.86
C SER A 270 35.12 -28.37 4.40
N GLN A 271 34.93 -29.38 3.55
CA GLN A 271 35.24 -29.28 2.13
C GLN A 271 34.28 -28.31 1.43
N ALA A 272 32.96 -28.48 1.61
CA ALA A 272 31.97 -27.60 0.99
C ALA A 272 32.11 -26.15 1.49
N GLN A 273 32.40 -25.95 2.78
CA GLN A 273 32.70 -24.64 3.36
C GLN A 273 33.95 -24.01 2.73
N SER A 274 35.04 -24.77 2.57
CA SER A 274 36.23 -24.31 1.86
C SER A 274 35.92 -23.89 0.41
N GLU A 275 35.12 -24.68 -0.30
CA GLU A 275 34.76 -24.41 -1.69
C GLU A 275 33.95 -23.11 -1.85
N VAL A 276 32.96 -22.86 -0.97
CA VAL A 276 32.19 -21.61 -1.04
C VAL A 276 33.03 -20.39 -0.69
N ILE A 277 33.91 -20.49 0.31
CA ILE A 277 34.84 -19.42 0.69
C ILE A 277 35.77 -19.09 -0.49
N ARG A 278 36.44 -20.09 -1.06
CA ARG A 278 37.32 -19.91 -2.23
C ARG A 278 36.58 -19.34 -3.43
N LYS A 279 35.34 -19.77 -3.66
CA LYS A 279 34.50 -19.26 -4.76
C LYS A 279 34.18 -17.77 -4.60
N ALA A 280 33.90 -17.31 -3.38
CA ALA A 280 33.67 -15.89 -3.10
C ALA A 280 34.97 -15.08 -3.29
N TRP A 281 36.10 -15.56 -2.78
CA TRP A 281 37.40 -14.88 -2.93
C TRP A 281 37.87 -14.81 -4.39
N THR A 282 37.67 -15.89 -5.15
CA THR A 282 37.98 -15.94 -6.59
C THR A 282 37.16 -14.90 -7.35
N LYS A 283 35.87 -14.77 -7.05
CA LYS A 283 35.01 -13.74 -7.67
C LYS A 283 35.40 -12.31 -7.32
N GLY A 284 35.98 -12.10 -6.13
CA GLY A 284 36.50 -10.81 -5.69
C GLY A 284 37.89 -10.47 -6.23
N GLU A 285 38.53 -11.40 -6.96
CA GLU A 285 39.83 -11.20 -7.60
C GLU A 285 40.93 -10.72 -6.63
N ILE A 286 40.90 -11.22 -5.39
CA ILE A 286 41.88 -10.92 -4.35
C ILE A 286 42.88 -12.06 -4.14
N ASP A 287 44.03 -11.74 -3.54
CA ASP A 287 44.86 -12.75 -2.88
C ASP A 287 44.22 -13.15 -1.54
N PRO A 288 43.84 -14.43 -1.33
CA PRO A 288 43.28 -14.90 -0.07
C PRO A 288 44.09 -14.50 1.17
N GLY A 289 45.43 -14.43 1.08
CA GLY A 289 46.27 -14.06 2.23
C GLY A 289 46.09 -12.62 2.74
N THR A 290 45.33 -11.81 2.02
CA THR A 290 44.94 -10.45 2.43
C THR A 290 43.63 -10.40 3.23
N VAL A 291 42.91 -11.51 3.35
CA VAL A 291 41.74 -11.60 4.24
C VAL A 291 42.26 -11.77 5.67
N SER A 292 42.12 -10.72 6.48
CA SER A 292 42.67 -10.69 7.85
C SER A 292 41.60 -10.79 8.94
N TYR A 293 40.33 -10.86 8.57
CA TYR A 293 39.22 -11.06 9.51
C TYR A 293 38.14 -11.95 8.90
N ILE A 294 37.58 -12.86 9.69
CA ILE A 294 36.37 -13.61 9.32
C ILE A 294 35.37 -13.55 10.47
N GLU A 295 34.20 -13.00 10.18
CA GLU A 295 33.00 -13.22 10.99
C GLU A 295 32.44 -14.60 10.64
N ALA A 296 32.64 -15.53 11.56
CA ALA A 296 32.30 -16.93 11.36
C ALA A 296 30.80 -17.21 11.52
N HIS A 297 30.35 -18.36 11.02
CA HIS A 297 29.09 -18.93 11.45
C HIS A 297 29.13 -19.23 12.95
N GLY A 298 30.21 -19.82 13.47
CA GLY A 298 30.56 -19.89 14.89
C GLY A 298 29.42 -20.39 15.77
N SER A 299 28.93 -21.59 15.49
CA SER A 299 27.72 -22.16 16.10
C SER A 299 27.84 -22.43 17.60
N GLY A 300 29.05 -22.55 18.16
CA GLY A 300 29.26 -22.98 19.55
C GLY A 300 29.03 -24.47 19.76
N THR A 301 28.95 -25.26 18.67
CA THR A 301 28.69 -26.70 18.73
C THR A 301 29.99 -27.49 18.73
N LYS A 302 29.99 -28.64 19.42
CA LYS A 302 31.17 -29.52 19.52
C LYS A 302 31.70 -30.01 18.17
N LEU A 303 30.80 -30.22 17.21
CA LEU A 303 31.14 -30.73 15.88
C LEU A 303 31.35 -29.61 14.85
N GLY A 304 30.49 -28.58 14.86
CA GLY A 304 30.51 -27.53 13.85
C GLY A 304 31.74 -26.63 13.93
N ASP A 305 32.14 -26.22 15.13
CA ASP A 305 33.24 -25.27 15.31
C ASP A 305 34.59 -25.82 14.81
N PRO A 306 34.99 -27.10 15.07
CA PRO A 306 36.18 -27.67 14.45
C PRO A 306 36.10 -27.82 12.94
N ILE A 307 34.92 -28.17 12.40
CA ILE A 307 34.70 -28.31 10.94
C ILE A 307 34.87 -26.95 10.26
N GLU A 308 34.37 -25.89 10.87
CA GLU A 308 34.45 -24.54 10.35
C GLU A 308 35.89 -24.03 10.27
N ILE A 309 36.68 -24.16 11.34
CA ILE A 309 38.10 -23.76 11.31
C ILE A 309 38.88 -24.62 10.31
N ALA A 310 38.62 -25.93 10.24
CA ALA A 310 39.24 -26.79 9.24
C ALA A 310 38.89 -26.37 7.81
N GLY A 311 37.63 -25.96 7.56
CA GLY A 311 37.19 -25.41 6.28
C GLY A 311 37.89 -24.10 5.92
N MET A 312 38.09 -23.20 6.88
CA MET A 312 38.84 -21.96 6.69
C MET A 312 40.33 -22.24 6.37
N ASP A 313 40.99 -23.11 7.14
CA ASP A 313 42.39 -23.50 6.88
C ASP A 313 42.54 -24.16 5.50
N LEU A 314 41.57 -25.00 5.11
CA LEU A 314 41.50 -25.56 3.76
C LEU A 314 41.30 -24.48 2.70
N ALA A 315 40.54 -23.41 2.97
CA ALA A 315 40.35 -22.30 2.04
C ALA A 315 41.62 -21.46 1.85
N PHE A 316 42.41 -21.26 2.91
CA PHE A 316 43.68 -20.55 2.87
C PHE A 316 44.85 -21.39 2.34
N LYS A 317 44.68 -22.70 2.17
CA LYS A 317 45.73 -23.57 1.63
C LYS A 317 46.26 -23.05 0.29
N ASP A 318 47.57 -23.06 0.12
CA ASP A 318 48.28 -22.56 -1.08
C ASP A 318 48.14 -21.04 -1.32
N SER A 319 47.75 -20.25 -0.30
CA SER A 319 47.76 -18.79 -0.35
C SER A 319 49.00 -18.17 0.30
N SER A 320 49.13 -16.83 0.24
CA SER A 320 50.21 -16.08 0.91
C SER A 320 50.01 -15.90 2.42
N ALA A 321 48.90 -16.41 2.99
CA ALA A 321 48.57 -16.25 4.41
C ALA A 321 49.64 -16.88 5.33
N HIS A 322 49.81 -16.30 6.51
CA HIS A 322 50.72 -16.81 7.53
C HIS A 322 49.93 -17.33 8.74
N LYS A 323 50.57 -18.11 9.62
CA LYS A 323 49.91 -18.56 10.85
C LYS A 323 49.45 -17.35 11.67
N HIS A 324 48.24 -17.43 12.20
CA HIS A 324 47.60 -16.36 12.98
C HIS A 324 47.50 -15.01 12.25
N SER A 325 47.41 -15.00 10.92
CA SER A 325 47.24 -13.77 10.15
C SER A 325 45.78 -13.34 9.98
N CYS A 326 44.82 -14.21 10.31
CA CYS A 326 43.38 -13.91 10.19
C CYS A 326 42.67 -14.03 11.55
N ALA A 327 42.11 -12.92 12.03
CA ALA A 327 41.25 -12.92 13.20
C ALA A 327 39.90 -13.59 12.89
N VAL A 328 39.34 -14.32 13.84
CA VAL A 328 38.00 -14.93 13.75
C VAL A 328 37.20 -14.53 14.98
N SER A 329 35.92 -14.21 14.77
CA SER A 329 34.97 -13.99 15.85
C SER A 329 33.55 -14.39 15.45
N SER A 330 32.63 -14.42 16.41
CA SER A 330 31.20 -14.67 16.16
C SER A 330 30.34 -13.76 17.04
N ILE A 331 29.46 -12.99 16.41
CA ILE A 331 28.45 -12.16 17.06
C ILE A 331 27.47 -12.99 17.90
N LYS A 332 27.33 -14.29 17.59
CA LYS A 332 26.41 -15.18 18.33
C LYS A 332 26.79 -15.34 19.79
N SER A 333 28.06 -15.11 20.13
CA SER A 333 28.51 -15.06 21.53
C SER A 333 27.92 -13.88 22.29
N ASN A 334 27.56 -12.79 21.61
CA ASN A 334 26.97 -11.59 22.22
C ASN A 334 25.44 -11.63 22.25
N ILE A 335 24.79 -12.06 21.17
CA ILE A 335 23.33 -11.89 20.99
C ILE A 335 22.56 -13.21 20.82
N GLY A 336 23.23 -14.35 20.95
CA GLY A 336 22.68 -15.65 20.60
C GLY A 336 22.60 -15.87 19.08
N HIS A 337 22.13 -17.04 18.66
CA HIS A 337 21.92 -17.37 17.26
C HIS A 337 20.58 -16.83 16.76
N THR A 338 20.65 -15.83 15.89
CA THR A 338 19.48 -15.10 15.36
C THR A 338 18.83 -15.77 14.14
N GLY A 339 18.84 -17.11 14.07
CA GLY A 339 18.22 -17.90 12.98
C GLY A 339 18.49 -17.37 11.56
N SER A 340 17.42 -17.11 10.81
CA SER A 340 17.42 -16.48 9.48
C SER A 340 18.14 -15.13 9.41
N ALA A 341 18.20 -14.36 10.50
CA ALA A 341 18.90 -13.08 10.61
C ALA A 341 20.39 -13.21 10.99
N ALA A 342 20.94 -14.43 11.15
CA ALA A 342 22.32 -14.62 11.58
C ALA A 342 23.36 -14.06 10.59
N GLY A 343 23.12 -14.24 9.29
CA GLY A 343 24.00 -13.73 8.23
C GLY A 343 24.08 -12.20 8.22
N ILE A 344 22.93 -11.52 8.25
CA ILE A 344 22.89 -10.05 8.27
C ILE A 344 23.46 -9.48 9.58
N SER A 345 23.25 -10.15 10.72
CA SER A 345 23.81 -9.74 12.01
C SER A 345 25.34 -9.79 12.00
N GLY A 346 25.92 -10.89 11.51
CA GLY A 346 27.37 -11.02 11.34
C GLY A 346 27.92 -10.02 10.32
N LEU A 347 27.23 -9.83 9.20
CA LEU A 347 27.63 -8.85 8.20
C LEU A 347 27.68 -7.43 8.79
N ILE A 348 26.68 -7.00 9.56
CA ILE A 348 26.67 -5.67 10.18
C ILE A 348 27.87 -5.50 11.12
N LYS A 349 28.22 -6.51 11.94
CA LYS A 349 29.43 -6.47 12.78
C LYS A 349 30.71 -6.36 11.95
N ALA A 350 30.83 -7.12 10.86
CA ALA A 350 31.99 -7.07 9.97
C ALA A 350 32.11 -5.71 9.27
N VAL A 351 30.99 -5.13 8.81
CA VAL A 351 30.94 -3.79 8.23
C VAL A 351 31.31 -2.72 9.26
N LEU A 352 30.81 -2.81 10.50
CA LEU A 352 31.22 -1.91 11.60
C LEU A 352 32.72 -2.03 11.90
N SER A 353 33.30 -3.23 11.77
CA SER A 353 34.73 -3.47 11.97
C SER A 353 35.56 -2.81 10.87
N LEU A 354 35.11 -2.90 9.61
CA LEU A 354 35.75 -2.23 8.47
C LEU A 354 35.62 -0.71 8.55
N TYR A 355 34.42 -0.22 8.81
CA TYR A 355 34.10 1.21 8.81
C TYR A 355 34.85 1.96 9.91
N HIS A 356 34.93 1.39 11.12
CA HIS A 356 35.66 1.98 12.24
C HIS A 356 37.12 1.54 12.33
N LYS A 357 37.55 0.58 11.50
CA LYS A 357 38.92 0.03 11.49
C LYS A 357 39.31 -0.57 12.84
N GLU A 358 38.41 -1.37 13.40
CA GLU A 358 38.49 -1.97 14.74
C GLU A 358 38.02 -3.42 14.68
N LEU A 359 38.53 -4.27 15.58
CA LEU A 359 38.04 -5.62 15.81
C LEU A 359 37.38 -5.69 17.18
N TYR A 360 36.21 -6.32 17.24
CA TYR A 360 35.43 -6.49 18.47
C TYR A 360 35.69 -7.86 19.11
N PRO A 361 35.67 -7.95 20.45
CA PRO A 361 35.93 -9.20 21.17
C PRO A 361 34.87 -10.27 20.89
N SER A 362 35.32 -11.50 20.67
CA SER A 362 34.50 -12.71 20.80
C SER A 362 34.48 -13.12 22.27
N ILE A 363 33.30 -13.21 22.86
CA ILE A 363 33.17 -13.50 24.30
C ILE A 363 32.96 -15.00 24.57
N HIS A 364 33.11 -15.40 25.84
CA HIS A 364 33.05 -16.80 26.30
C HIS A 364 34.16 -17.73 25.78
N PHE A 365 35.28 -17.16 25.34
CA PHE A 365 36.47 -17.89 24.91
C PHE A 365 37.55 -17.87 26.01
N ASP A 366 37.42 -18.77 27.00
CA ASP A 366 38.43 -18.91 28.07
C ASP A 366 39.61 -19.79 27.62
N GLU A 367 39.30 -20.98 27.09
CA GLU A 367 40.26 -21.97 26.61
C GLU A 367 39.84 -22.45 25.21
N PRO A 368 40.79 -22.69 24.29
CA PRO A 368 40.47 -23.15 22.94
C PRO A 368 39.91 -24.57 22.94
N ASN A 369 38.96 -24.84 22.04
CA ASN A 369 38.44 -26.19 21.82
C ASN A 369 39.59 -27.15 21.42
N PRO A 370 39.82 -28.26 22.17
CA PRO A 370 40.95 -29.17 21.93
C PRO A 370 40.90 -29.91 20.59
N PHE A 371 39.74 -29.93 19.92
CA PHE A 371 39.59 -30.50 18.57
C PHE A 371 40.00 -29.52 17.46
N ILE A 372 40.45 -28.31 17.81
CA ILE A 372 40.90 -27.29 16.86
C ILE A 372 42.41 -27.06 17.06
N ASP A 373 43.20 -27.26 16.00
CA ASP A 373 44.65 -27.01 16.03
C ASP A 373 44.96 -25.54 15.75
N PHE A 374 44.52 -24.64 16.64
CA PHE A 374 44.80 -23.21 16.52
C PHE A 374 46.30 -22.93 16.46
N LYS A 375 47.17 -23.76 17.03
CA LYS A 375 48.62 -23.56 17.00
C LYS A 375 49.17 -23.55 15.57
N ASN A 376 48.59 -24.35 14.67
CA ASN A 376 49.01 -24.43 13.27
C ASN A 376 48.05 -23.76 12.28
N SER A 377 46.88 -23.32 12.74
CA SER A 377 45.89 -22.63 11.93
C SER A 377 46.37 -21.26 11.43
N VAL A 378 45.84 -20.85 10.27
CA VAL A 378 45.95 -19.46 9.77
C VAL A 378 45.13 -18.50 10.65
N THR A 379 44.09 -19.04 11.29
CA THR A 379 43.14 -18.27 12.07
C THR A 379 43.47 -18.22 13.57
N TYR A 380 43.03 -17.15 14.23
CA TYR A 380 43.05 -17.03 15.70
C TYR A 380 41.77 -16.33 16.19
N ILE A 381 41.35 -16.59 17.43
CA ILE A 381 40.16 -15.92 18.00
C ILE A 381 40.53 -14.54 18.54
N ASN A 382 39.81 -13.51 18.10
CA ASN A 382 39.97 -12.17 18.66
C ASN A 382 39.15 -12.03 19.94
N THR A 383 39.81 -11.95 21.09
CA THR A 383 39.17 -11.83 22.42
C THR A 383 39.12 -10.41 22.96
N ASP A 384 39.80 -9.48 22.31
CA ASP A 384 39.99 -8.11 22.77
C ASP A 384 39.42 -7.10 21.77
N TYR A 385 38.97 -5.95 22.27
CA TYR A 385 38.71 -4.79 21.43
C TYR A 385 40.05 -4.19 20.99
N THR A 386 40.36 -4.24 19.70
CA THR A 386 41.66 -3.81 19.17
C THR A 386 41.55 -2.99 17.89
N PRO A 387 42.44 -2.01 17.66
CA PRO A 387 42.54 -1.35 16.36
C PRO A 387 42.92 -2.35 15.27
N TRP A 388 42.19 -2.35 14.16
CA TRP A 388 42.47 -3.22 13.03
C TRP A 388 43.51 -2.57 12.11
N ASN A 389 44.77 -2.94 12.27
CA ASN A 389 45.86 -2.48 11.41
C ASN A 389 46.18 -3.54 10.36
N ALA A 390 46.14 -3.18 9.08
CA ALA A 390 46.46 -4.06 7.96
C ALA A 390 47.39 -3.34 6.97
N PRO A 391 48.39 -4.04 6.39
CA PRO A 391 49.31 -3.47 5.39
C PRO A 391 48.72 -3.42 3.97
N PHE A 392 47.51 -3.95 3.79
CA PHE A 392 46.70 -4.00 2.58
C PHE A 392 45.28 -3.48 2.93
N PRO A 393 44.42 -3.20 1.93
CA PRO A 393 43.02 -2.87 2.20
C PRO A 393 42.39 -3.90 3.14
N ARG A 394 41.76 -3.44 4.23
CA ARG A 394 41.13 -4.33 5.21
C ARG A 394 40.04 -5.14 4.52
N ARG A 395 40.10 -6.46 4.69
CA ARG A 395 39.16 -7.41 4.09
C ARG A 395 38.59 -8.35 5.15
N ALA A 396 37.27 -8.52 5.10
CA ALA A 396 36.54 -9.41 5.99
C ALA A 396 35.80 -10.48 5.19
N GLY A 397 35.85 -11.73 5.64
CA GLY A 397 34.88 -12.76 5.24
C GLY A 397 33.69 -12.79 6.21
N VAL A 398 32.49 -13.10 5.71
CA VAL A 398 31.31 -13.38 6.53
C VAL A 398 30.73 -14.72 6.09
N SER A 399 30.62 -15.67 7.02
CA SER A 399 30.12 -17.02 6.76
C SER A 399 28.78 -17.28 7.44
N SER A 400 27.86 -17.94 6.73
CA SER A 400 26.68 -18.54 7.36
C SER A 400 26.31 -19.85 6.69
N PHE A 401 26.15 -20.89 7.50
CA PHE A 401 25.92 -22.27 7.06
C PHE A 401 24.55 -22.72 7.57
N GLY A 402 23.65 -23.02 6.65
CA GLY A 402 22.28 -23.43 6.94
C GLY A 402 22.22 -24.89 7.39
N LEU A 403 21.29 -25.19 8.30
CA LEU A 403 21.05 -26.57 8.76
C LEU A 403 20.64 -27.52 7.62
N SER A 404 20.11 -26.98 6.52
CA SER A 404 19.77 -27.73 5.30
C SER A 404 20.99 -28.04 4.40
N GLY A 405 22.20 -27.62 4.83
CA GLY A 405 23.47 -27.77 4.11
C GLY A 405 23.84 -26.59 3.22
N THR A 406 22.95 -25.61 3.02
CA THR A 406 23.23 -24.46 2.15
C THR A 406 24.27 -23.56 2.82
N ASN A 407 25.43 -23.40 2.19
CA ASN A 407 26.48 -22.53 2.72
C ASN A 407 26.55 -21.24 1.93
N CYS A 408 26.74 -20.12 2.63
CA CYS A 408 26.96 -18.81 2.03
C CYS A 408 28.23 -18.17 2.60
N HIS A 409 28.98 -17.48 1.73
CA HIS A 409 30.12 -16.65 2.13
C HIS A 409 30.13 -15.33 1.35
N VAL A 410 30.39 -14.23 2.05
CA VAL A 410 30.52 -12.87 1.49
C VAL A 410 31.89 -12.31 1.84
N LEU A 411 32.60 -11.81 0.82
CA LEU A 411 33.86 -11.09 0.96
C LEU A 411 33.60 -9.58 0.91
N LEU A 412 34.02 -8.90 1.97
CA LEU A 412 33.95 -7.45 2.15
C LEU A 412 35.35 -6.83 2.10
N GLU A 413 35.42 -5.59 1.64
CA GLU A 413 36.60 -4.72 1.67
C GLU A 413 36.22 -3.35 2.25
N GLU A 414 37.17 -2.68 2.92
CA GLU A 414 36.95 -1.32 3.40
C GLU A 414 36.59 -0.35 2.27
N ALA A 415 35.78 0.65 2.59
CA ALA A 415 35.39 1.65 1.61
C ALA A 415 36.61 2.39 1.02
N PRO A 416 36.55 2.82 -0.26
CA PRO A 416 37.59 3.65 -0.85
C PRO A 416 37.87 4.89 0.01
N VAL A 417 39.13 5.31 0.08
CA VAL A 417 39.52 6.49 0.87
C VAL A 417 38.86 7.73 0.30
N ASN A 418 37.84 8.23 0.98
CA ASN A 418 37.27 9.54 0.70
C ASN A 418 38.04 10.61 1.49
N PRO A 419 38.44 11.73 0.86
CA PRO A 419 39.06 12.83 1.58
C PRO A 419 38.14 13.28 2.72
N VAL A 420 38.71 13.43 3.93
CA VAL A 420 37.98 13.99 5.07
C VAL A 420 37.69 15.44 4.74
N GLN A 421 36.41 15.77 4.62
CA GLN A 421 36.01 17.16 4.47
C GLN A 421 36.22 17.87 5.81
N THR A 422 37.10 18.86 5.82
CA THR A 422 37.28 19.75 6.97
C THR A 422 36.08 20.67 7.10
N ASP A 423 35.67 21.02 8.32
CA ASP A 423 34.68 22.08 8.53
C ASP A 423 35.15 23.35 7.82
N ILE A 424 34.48 23.68 6.71
CA ILE A 424 34.70 24.93 6.00
C ILE A 424 33.99 26.02 6.83
N SER A 425 34.66 27.14 7.06
CA SER A 425 34.02 28.28 7.73
C SER A 425 32.85 28.78 6.89
N GLY A 426 31.64 28.73 7.45
CA GLY A 426 30.41 29.10 6.76
C GLY A 426 29.21 29.02 7.70
N THR A 427 28.08 29.56 7.23
CA THR A 427 26.79 29.50 7.93
C THR A 427 25.87 28.56 7.14
N TYR A 428 25.15 27.69 7.83
CA TYR A 428 24.36 26.63 7.20
C TYR A 428 22.93 26.57 7.78
N LEU A 429 22.02 25.99 6.99
CA LEU A 429 20.61 25.82 7.34
C LEU A 429 20.31 24.36 7.70
N PHE A 430 19.81 24.12 8.91
CA PHE A 430 19.51 22.80 9.45
C PHE A 430 18.01 22.64 9.63
N ASN A 431 17.38 21.87 8.74
CA ASN A 431 15.95 21.65 8.75
C ASN A 431 15.59 20.30 9.37
N PHE A 432 14.65 20.34 10.31
CA PHE A 432 14.11 19.16 10.98
C PHE A 432 12.60 19.12 10.75
N SER A 433 12.05 17.91 10.70
CA SER A 433 10.61 17.74 10.67
C SER A 433 10.14 16.39 11.17
N ALA A 434 8.89 16.32 11.64
CA ALA A 434 8.22 15.06 11.95
C ALA A 434 6.70 15.13 11.73
N ARG A 435 5.99 13.99 11.81
CA ARG A 435 4.52 13.94 11.70
C ARG A 435 3.80 14.49 12.94
N SER A 436 4.51 14.59 14.07
CA SER A 436 3.98 15.07 15.34
C SER A 436 5.04 15.88 16.11
N SER A 437 4.59 16.66 17.08
CA SER A 437 5.45 17.39 18.02
C SER A 437 6.37 16.46 18.81
N ASN A 438 5.85 15.33 19.29
CA ASN A 438 6.59 14.42 20.14
C ASN A 438 7.65 13.62 19.35
N SER A 439 7.35 13.14 18.13
CA SER A 439 8.36 12.63 17.20
C SER A 439 9.45 13.67 16.90
N LEU A 440 9.10 14.94 16.70
CA LEU A 440 10.09 15.98 16.45
C LEU A 440 11.01 16.15 17.66
N GLN A 441 10.48 16.23 18.88
CA GLN A 441 11.31 16.35 20.10
C GLN A 441 12.21 15.12 20.32
N GLY A 442 11.70 13.91 20.08
CA GLY A 442 12.50 12.69 20.14
C GLY A 442 13.63 12.67 19.09
N TYR A 443 13.35 13.18 17.89
CA TYR A 443 14.34 13.31 16.83
C TYR A 443 15.42 14.35 17.18
N LEU A 444 15.04 15.54 17.66
CA LEU A 444 15.99 16.57 18.10
C LEU A 444 16.88 16.11 19.25
N SER A 445 16.32 15.34 20.19
CA SER A 445 17.09 14.75 21.31
C SER A 445 18.12 13.74 20.82
N SER A 446 17.73 12.86 19.89
CA SER A 446 18.64 11.89 19.27
C SER A 446 19.73 12.59 18.45
N PHE A 447 19.38 13.69 17.78
CA PHE A 447 20.31 14.51 17.02
C PHE A 447 21.31 15.26 17.89
N ALA A 448 20.88 15.82 19.03
CA ALA A 448 21.76 16.45 20.00
C ALA A 448 22.77 15.44 20.59
N ALA A 449 22.34 14.19 20.83
CA ALA A 449 23.23 13.12 21.24
C ALA A 449 24.28 12.79 20.16
N TYR A 450 23.86 12.72 18.89
CA TYR A 450 24.77 12.53 17.75
C TYR A 450 25.81 13.65 17.63
N LEU A 451 25.39 14.92 17.68
CA LEU A 451 26.30 16.07 17.59
C LEU A 451 27.32 16.15 18.73
N SER A 452 27.01 15.53 19.88
CA SER A 452 27.92 15.47 21.03
C SER A 452 29.06 14.45 20.83
N GLN A 453 28.98 13.60 19.80
CA GLN A 453 30.00 12.61 19.50
C GLN A 453 31.24 13.28 18.86
N PRO A 454 32.47 12.91 19.25
CA PRO A 454 33.70 13.49 18.72
C PRO A 454 33.88 13.32 17.22
N ASP A 455 33.32 12.24 16.67
CA ASP A 455 33.39 11.82 15.27
C ASP A 455 32.14 12.22 14.45
N SER A 456 31.29 13.10 14.99
CA SER A 456 30.16 13.68 14.24
C SER A 456 30.64 14.39 12.97
N ALA A 457 29.84 14.31 11.89
CA ALA A 457 30.22 14.82 10.58
C ALA A 457 30.37 16.36 10.54
N ALA A 458 30.93 16.85 9.43
CA ALA A 458 31.08 18.29 9.19
C ALA A 458 29.71 18.96 8.97
N LEU A 459 29.58 20.23 9.38
CA LEU A 459 28.33 20.98 9.23
C LEU A 459 27.72 21.03 7.82
N PRO A 460 28.49 21.23 6.72
CA PRO A 460 27.91 21.25 5.37
C PRO A 460 27.25 19.92 4.98
N ASP A 461 27.86 18.78 5.34
CA ASP A 461 27.30 17.44 5.06
C ASP A 461 26.02 17.17 5.87
N ILE A 462 26.01 17.62 7.12
CA ILE A 462 24.84 17.57 8.00
C ILE A 462 23.70 18.39 7.40
N SER A 463 23.97 19.64 7.02
CA SER A 463 23.00 20.54 6.42
C SER A 463 22.46 19.99 5.09
N TYR A 464 23.34 19.44 4.24
CA TYR A 464 22.95 18.78 2.99
C TYR A 464 22.04 17.58 3.24
N THR A 465 22.42 16.68 4.14
CA THR A 465 21.68 15.44 4.39
C THR A 465 20.33 15.71 5.06
N LEU A 466 20.23 16.68 5.97
CA LEU A 466 18.95 17.07 6.56
C LEU A 466 17.98 17.68 5.53
N ASN A 467 18.50 18.46 4.59
CA ASN A 467 17.66 19.19 3.64
C ASN A 467 17.32 18.33 2.41
N ASN A 468 18.22 17.47 1.94
CA ASN A 468 18.02 16.69 0.71
C ASN A 468 17.80 15.19 0.97
N GLY A 469 18.29 14.68 2.10
CA GLY A 469 18.29 13.27 2.46
C GLY A 469 17.22 12.86 3.47
N ARG A 470 16.27 13.76 3.80
CA ARG A 470 15.17 13.50 4.73
C ARG A 470 13.86 14.00 4.16
N LYS A 471 12.78 13.29 4.49
CA LYS A 471 11.42 13.73 4.16
C LYS A 471 11.02 14.92 5.05
N HIS A 472 10.36 15.91 4.45
CA HIS A 472 9.92 17.12 5.15
C HIS A 472 8.43 17.07 5.53
N PHE A 473 8.16 16.73 6.79
CA PHE A 473 6.82 16.63 7.37
C PHE A 473 6.27 17.99 7.83
N SER A 474 5.05 18.01 8.39
CA SER A 474 4.30 19.21 8.75
C SER A 474 4.80 19.92 10.02
N HIS A 475 5.29 19.20 11.02
CA HIS A 475 5.93 19.81 12.19
C HIS A 475 7.36 20.14 11.83
N ARG A 476 7.73 21.42 11.73
CA ARG A 476 9.02 21.85 11.20
C ARG A 476 9.78 22.70 12.21
N LEU A 477 11.10 22.52 12.20
CA LEU A 477 12.08 23.40 12.86
C LEU A 477 13.20 23.69 11.88
N SER A 478 13.69 24.93 11.86
CA SER A 478 14.81 25.32 11.01
C SER A 478 15.76 26.21 11.79
N ILE A 479 17.04 25.84 11.79
CA ILE A 479 18.10 26.51 12.56
C ILE A 479 19.17 27.01 11.59
N ILE A 480 19.62 28.24 11.78
CA ILE A 480 20.78 28.81 11.10
C ILE A 480 21.95 28.82 12.09
N ALA A 481 23.05 28.15 11.75
CA ALA A 481 24.23 28.07 12.61
C ALA A 481 25.53 27.99 11.81
N SER A 482 26.60 28.54 12.38
CA SER A 482 27.97 28.54 11.82
C SER A 482 28.96 27.67 12.59
N SER A 483 28.51 27.03 13.67
CA SER A 483 29.31 26.08 14.47
C SER A 483 28.43 25.01 15.09
N LYS A 484 29.01 23.83 15.37
CA LYS A 484 28.32 22.75 16.10
C LYS A 484 27.83 23.19 17.47
N ALA A 485 28.62 24.04 18.16
CA ALA A 485 28.25 24.60 19.46
C ALA A 485 26.99 25.48 19.38
N ALA A 486 26.93 26.38 18.38
CA ALA A 486 25.76 27.23 18.17
C ALA A 486 24.52 26.41 17.76
N LEU A 487 24.68 25.40 16.91
CA LEU A 487 23.59 24.47 16.56
C LEU A 487 23.06 23.73 17.79
N MET A 488 23.96 23.20 18.63
CA MET A 488 23.61 22.51 19.88
C MET A 488 22.88 23.40 20.88
N GLU A 489 23.29 24.66 21.01
CA GLU A 489 22.62 25.61 21.89
C GLU A 489 21.20 25.94 21.40
N GLN A 490 21.03 26.16 20.10
CA GLN A 490 19.72 26.43 19.51
C GLN A 490 18.79 25.20 19.65
N LEU A 491 19.28 23.98 19.39
CA LEU A 491 18.49 22.75 19.56
C LEU A 491 17.88 22.59 20.96
N LYS A 492 18.57 23.05 22.01
CA LYS A 492 18.08 23.00 23.41
C LYS A 492 16.98 24.02 23.70
N ASN A 493 16.98 25.15 22.99
CA ASN A 493 16.13 26.31 23.25
C ASN A 493 14.98 26.46 22.23
N SER A 494 15.01 25.69 21.14
CA SER A 494 14.03 25.77 20.06
C SER A 494 12.66 25.25 20.47
N ARG A 495 11.62 25.95 20.00
CA ARG A 495 10.22 25.48 20.00
C ARG A 495 9.82 25.17 18.57
N GLU A 496 8.93 24.19 18.39
CA GLU A 496 8.41 23.82 17.07
C GLU A 496 7.55 24.93 16.44
N ASN A 497 7.40 24.90 15.12
CA ASN A 497 6.44 25.71 14.40
C ASN A 497 5.50 24.82 13.57
N THR A 498 4.20 25.06 13.67
CA THR A 498 3.15 24.37 12.92
C THR A 498 2.46 25.38 12.00
N ALA A 499 3.11 25.74 10.90
CA ALA A 499 2.47 26.55 9.86
C ALA A 499 1.64 25.66 8.92
N ARG A 500 0.59 26.21 8.29
CA ARG A 500 -0.16 25.55 7.21
C ARG A 500 0.57 25.71 5.88
N GLU A 501 0.36 24.77 4.96
CA GLU A 501 0.98 24.77 3.64
C GLU A 501 0.70 26.07 2.85
N ALA A 502 1.80 26.75 2.49
CA ALA A 502 1.80 27.87 1.58
C ALA A 502 2.04 27.38 0.14
N ALA A 503 1.01 26.78 -0.48
CA ALA A 503 1.00 26.56 -1.92
C ALA A 503 0.65 27.88 -2.62
N GLY A 504 1.62 28.50 -3.32
CA GLY A 504 1.40 29.81 -3.93
C GLY A 504 2.56 30.31 -4.80
N LYS A 505 2.33 31.39 -5.55
CA LYS A 505 3.37 32.07 -6.33
C LYS A 505 4.27 32.91 -5.42
N ILE A 506 5.58 32.93 -5.68
CA ILE A 506 6.51 33.89 -5.04
C ILE A 506 6.48 35.20 -5.83
N ILE A 507 6.48 36.34 -5.15
CA ILE A 507 6.73 37.66 -5.75
C ILE A 507 7.89 38.32 -5.00
N PHE A 508 8.94 38.72 -5.71
CA PHE A 508 10.03 39.49 -5.11
C PHE A 508 9.71 40.97 -5.07
N LEU A 509 9.91 41.58 -3.90
CA LEU A 509 9.71 43.00 -3.64
C LEU A 509 11.06 43.69 -3.42
N PHE A 510 11.23 44.86 -4.03
CA PHE A 510 12.44 45.68 -3.96
C PHE A 510 12.08 47.10 -3.48
N SER A 511 12.48 47.46 -2.25
CA SER A 511 12.18 48.77 -1.66
C SER A 511 13.12 49.87 -2.16
N GLY A 512 12.56 51.04 -2.50
CA GLY A 512 13.30 52.24 -2.90
C GLY A 512 13.74 53.14 -1.76
N ASP A 513 13.14 53.01 -0.57
CA ASP A 513 13.25 54.02 0.49
C ASP A 513 14.17 53.60 1.66
N ALA A 514 14.59 52.33 1.69
CA ALA A 514 15.37 51.79 2.80
C ALA A 514 16.79 52.40 2.88
N VAL A 515 17.27 52.73 4.08
CA VAL A 515 18.60 53.31 4.26
C VAL A 515 19.63 52.21 4.54
N VAL A 516 20.53 51.95 3.59
CA VAL A 516 21.61 50.97 3.75
C VAL A 516 22.93 51.67 4.04
N SER A 517 23.42 51.53 5.27
CA SER A 517 24.78 51.96 5.63
C SER A 517 25.83 51.01 5.06
N ASP A 518 27.04 51.52 4.79
CA ASP A 518 28.19 50.69 4.40
C ASP A 518 28.47 49.57 5.40
N GLN A 519 28.37 49.87 6.70
CA GLN A 519 28.61 48.89 7.77
C GLN A 519 27.60 47.74 7.71
N TYR A 520 26.31 48.05 7.50
CA TYR A 520 25.27 47.04 7.35
C TYR A 520 25.49 46.19 6.09
N LEU A 521 25.76 46.82 4.94
CA LEU A 521 26.05 46.11 3.69
C LEU A 521 27.22 45.14 3.88
N GLN A 522 28.34 45.59 4.44
CA GLN A 522 29.48 44.71 4.69
C GLN A 522 29.17 43.58 5.68
N THR A 523 28.29 43.81 6.65
CA THR A 523 27.86 42.76 7.59
C THR A 523 27.13 41.63 6.87
N ILE A 524 26.18 41.95 5.98
CA ILE A 524 25.45 40.94 5.19
C ILE A 524 26.36 40.29 4.15
N LEU A 525 27.19 41.05 3.43
CA LEU A 525 28.10 40.47 2.43
C LEU A 525 29.15 39.51 3.04
N ASN A 526 29.55 39.73 4.29
CA ASN A 526 30.47 38.85 5.00
C ASN A 526 29.79 37.62 5.61
N SER A 527 28.45 37.58 5.70
CA SER A 527 27.74 36.42 6.25
C SER A 527 27.62 35.26 5.26
N GLU A 528 27.71 35.54 3.95
CA GLU A 528 27.60 34.55 2.88
C GLU A 528 28.51 34.92 1.67
N PRO A 529 29.58 34.16 1.40
CA PRO A 529 30.57 34.48 0.36
C PRO A 529 29.99 34.63 -1.05
N THR A 530 28.91 33.91 -1.39
CA THR A 530 28.28 34.04 -2.71
C THR A 530 27.63 35.41 -2.94
N LEU A 531 27.14 36.08 -1.90
CA LEU A 531 26.63 37.45 -2.04
C LEU A 531 27.73 38.43 -2.41
N LYS A 532 28.92 38.28 -1.80
CA LYS A 532 30.07 39.15 -2.08
C LYS A 532 30.46 39.11 -3.56
N LYS A 533 30.42 37.92 -4.18
CA LYS A 533 30.64 37.77 -5.62
C LYS A 533 29.70 38.66 -6.45
N TYR A 534 28.39 38.63 -6.17
CA TYR A 534 27.41 39.43 -6.89
C TYR A 534 27.54 40.93 -6.59
N ALA A 535 27.91 41.30 -5.36
CA ALA A 535 28.20 42.68 -5.01
C ALA A 535 29.45 43.22 -5.74
N ASP A 536 30.49 42.39 -5.91
CA ASP A 536 31.70 42.73 -6.65
C ASP A 536 31.43 42.92 -8.16
N GLU A 537 30.38 42.31 -8.71
CA GLU A 537 29.91 42.58 -10.09
C GLU A 537 29.43 44.03 -10.21
N CYS A 538 28.66 44.53 -9.24
CA CYS A 538 28.21 45.93 -9.19
C CYS A 538 29.37 46.91 -8.98
N ARG A 539 30.36 46.54 -8.16
CA ARG A 539 31.49 47.42 -7.77
C ARG A 539 32.34 47.91 -8.94
N LYS A 540 32.24 47.29 -10.12
CA LYS A 540 32.92 47.72 -11.34
C LYS A 540 32.43 49.06 -11.89
N TYR A 541 31.23 49.50 -11.48
CA TYR A 541 30.52 50.61 -12.12
C TYR A 541 30.38 51.86 -11.23
N TYR A 542 30.97 51.87 -10.02
CA TYR A 542 30.99 53.05 -9.15
C TYR A 542 32.30 53.15 -8.37
N SER A 543 32.76 54.38 -8.06
CA SER A 543 34.01 54.64 -7.32
C SER A 543 33.77 55.06 -5.87
N THR A 544 32.67 55.76 -5.59
CA THR A 544 32.19 56.14 -4.26
C THR A 544 30.73 55.72 -4.11
N ALA A 545 30.43 54.95 -3.07
CA ALA A 545 29.05 54.53 -2.79
C ALA A 545 28.30 55.59 -1.97
N ASN A 546 27.03 55.80 -2.29
CA ASN A 546 26.06 56.49 -1.45
C ASN A 546 25.01 55.48 -0.95
N ALA A 547 24.06 55.92 -0.13
CA ALA A 547 23.03 55.04 0.43
C ALA A 547 22.18 54.34 -0.65
N ALA A 548 21.92 55.02 -1.78
CA ALA A 548 21.14 54.46 -2.90
C ALA A 548 21.89 53.34 -3.63
N ILE A 549 23.18 53.52 -3.91
CA ILE A 549 24.05 52.49 -4.51
C ILE A 549 24.17 51.30 -3.57
N ASN A 550 24.40 51.52 -2.27
CA ASN A 550 24.51 50.42 -1.29
C ASN A 550 23.23 49.58 -1.20
N ARG A 551 22.07 50.24 -1.28
CA ARG A 551 20.78 49.57 -1.34
C ARG A 551 20.64 48.72 -2.60
N PHE A 552 20.92 49.30 -3.78
CA PHE A 552 20.87 48.56 -5.04
C PHE A 552 21.78 47.34 -5.02
N VAL A 553 23.04 47.50 -4.57
CA VAL A 553 24.01 46.39 -4.47
C VAL A 553 23.51 45.27 -3.56
N LEU A 554 22.95 45.60 -2.39
CA LEU A 554 22.41 44.61 -1.46
C LEU A 554 21.27 43.81 -2.09
N GLN A 555 20.25 44.53 -2.60
CA GLN A 555 19.04 43.91 -3.11
C GLN A 555 19.32 43.09 -4.38
N TYR A 556 20.20 43.57 -5.27
CA TYR A 556 20.67 42.81 -6.42
C TYR A 556 21.41 41.54 -6.01
N ALA A 557 22.32 41.63 -5.04
CA ALA A 557 23.06 40.46 -4.55
C ALA A 557 22.13 39.42 -3.90
N LEU A 558 21.12 39.87 -3.14
CA LEU A 558 20.09 39.00 -2.56
C LEU A 558 19.24 38.31 -3.63
N TYR A 559 18.84 39.03 -4.67
CA TYR A 559 18.10 38.47 -5.80
C TYR A 559 18.89 37.39 -6.54
N ARG A 560 20.14 37.68 -6.95
CA ARG A 560 20.99 36.69 -7.64
C ARG A 560 21.37 35.52 -6.73
N PHE A 561 21.48 35.74 -5.43
CA PHE A 561 21.64 34.65 -4.46
C PHE A 561 20.42 33.73 -4.41
N ALA A 562 19.21 34.29 -4.25
CA ALA A 562 17.97 33.52 -4.23
C ALA A 562 17.76 32.74 -5.53
N GLU A 563 17.96 33.40 -6.68
CA GLU A 563 17.88 32.79 -8.01
C GLU A 563 18.89 31.66 -8.20
N GLY A 564 20.16 31.91 -7.84
CA GLY A 564 21.24 30.91 -7.95
C GLY A 564 21.01 29.67 -7.09
N LYS A 565 20.28 29.83 -5.98
CA LYS A 565 19.85 28.76 -5.07
C LYS A 565 18.52 28.10 -5.46
N GLY A 566 17.92 28.49 -6.59
CA GLY A 566 16.74 27.84 -7.16
C GLY A 566 15.39 28.52 -6.89
N LEU A 567 15.36 29.69 -6.24
CA LEU A 567 14.13 30.47 -6.11
C LEU A 567 13.92 31.35 -7.34
N THR A 568 12.97 30.97 -8.18
CA THR A 568 12.58 31.74 -9.37
C THR A 568 11.18 32.32 -9.22
N THR A 569 10.95 33.49 -9.79
CA THR A 569 9.63 34.10 -9.89
C THR A 569 9.43 34.72 -11.27
N GLU A 570 8.20 34.68 -11.77
CA GLU A 570 7.77 35.39 -12.98
C GLU A 570 7.31 36.83 -12.68
N HIS A 571 7.29 37.22 -11.40
CA HIS A 571 6.69 38.45 -10.94
C HIS A 571 7.63 39.17 -9.97
N LEU A 572 8.12 40.32 -10.42
CA LEU A 572 9.02 41.20 -9.67
C LEU A 572 8.33 42.56 -9.53
N LEU A 573 8.44 43.17 -8.35
CA LEU A 573 7.94 44.52 -8.13
C LEU A 573 8.97 45.35 -7.36
N GLY A 574 9.24 46.54 -7.85
CA GLY A 574 10.17 47.48 -7.25
C GLY A 574 9.53 48.85 -7.05
N THR A 575 10.17 49.65 -6.21
CA THR A 575 9.78 51.05 -5.96
C THR A 575 11.03 51.91 -6.00
N GLY A 576 11.00 53.09 -6.62
CA GLY A 576 12.16 53.98 -6.71
C GLY A 576 13.38 53.25 -7.30
N THR A 577 14.48 53.14 -6.55
CA THR A 577 15.67 52.36 -6.99
C THR A 577 15.40 50.86 -7.16
N GLY A 578 14.35 50.32 -6.55
CA GLY A 578 13.93 48.93 -6.75
C GLY A 578 13.41 48.65 -8.16
N ASP A 579 12.79 49.62 -8.85
CA ASP A 579 12.36 49.46 -10.26
C ASP A 579 13.57 49.20 -11.18
N LEU A 580 14.74 49.77 -10.84
CA LEU A 580 15.99 49.53 -11.57
C LEU A 580 16.45 48.07 -11.46
N ILE A 581 16.23 47.43 -10.31
CA ILE A 581 16.56 46.01 -10.10
C ILE A 581 15.63 45.15 -10.94
N VAL A 582 14.34 45.48 -10.98
CA VAL A 582 13.35 44.80 -11.84
C VAL A 582 13.76 44.90 -13.30
N ALA A 583 14.12 46.10 -13.78
CA ALA A 583 14.56 46.31 -15.16
C ALA A 583 15.82 45.49 -15.51
N VAL A 584 16.79 45.40 -14.58
CA VAL A 584 17.97 44.55 -14.77
C VAL A 584 17.62 43.07 -14.78
N ALA A 585 16.76 42.62 -13.85
CA ALA A 585 16.33 41.22 -13.78
C ALA A 585 15.54 40.76 -15.01
N LEU A 586 14.75 41.65 -15.61
CA LEU A 586 14.00 41.41 -16.85
C LEU A 586 14.84 41.60 -18.13
N ASN A 587 16.14 41.91 -18.00
CA ASN A 587 17.05 42.27 -19.10
C ASN A 587 16.57 43.47 -19.94
N GLU A 588 15.80 44.38 -19.36
CA GLU A 588 15.36 45.62 -20.00
C GLU A 588 16.42 46.74 -19.88
N MET A 589 17.34 46.61 -18.92
CA MET A 589 18.42 47.56 -18.64
C MET A 589 19.70 46.82 -18.26
N SER A 590 20.87 47.37 -18.62
CA SER A 590 22.14 46.81 -18.19
C SER A 590 22.47 47.16 -16.72
N LEU A 591 23.31 46.34 -16.08
CA LEU A 591 23.76 46.59 -14.70
C LEU A 591 24.51 47.92 -14.55
N GLU A 592 25.24 48.33 -15.60
CA GLU A 592 25.98 49.60 -15.62
C GLU A 592 25.05 50.81 -15.62
N GLU A 593 24.05 50.82 -16.52
CA GLU A 593 23.05 51.89 -16.64
C GLU A 593 22.25 52.07 -15.34
N ALA A 594 21.84 50.96 -14.72
CA ALA A 594 21.09 50.99 -13.45
C ALA A 594 21.92 51.59 -12.29
N ILE A 595 23.21 51.28 -12.22
CA ILE A 595 24.10 51.82 -11.16
C ILE A 595 24.37 53.30 -11.38
N GLN A 596 24.53 53.74 -12.64
CA GLN A 596 24.68 55.16 -12.96
C GLN A 596 23.42 55.95 -12.57
N GLN A 597 22.23 55.43 -12.86
CA GLN A 597 20.96 56.06 -12.46
C GLN A 597 20.76 56.10 -10.94
N CYS A 598 21.27 55.12 -10.18
CA CYS A 598 21.26 55.18 -8.71
C CYS A 598 22.06 56.37 -8.14
N ALA A 599 23.03 56.92 -8.89
CA ALA A 599 23.86 58.03 -8.44
C ALA A 599 23.20 59.41 -8.65
N GLU A 600 22.18 59.49 -9.52
CA GLU A 600 21.42 60.70 -9.83
C GLU A 600 20.16 60.73 -8.94
N GLU A 601 20.29 61.18 -7.69
CA GLU A 601 19.16 61.26 -6.73
C GLU A 601 18.02 62.16 -7.25
N ASP A 602 16.96 61.57 -7.80
CA ASP A 602 15.54 61.90 -7.52
C ASP A 602 14.61 60.94 -8.30
N THR A 603 13.99 59.98 -7.62
CA THR A 603 12.85 59.24 -8.18
C THR A 603 11.76 59.05 -7.13
N SER A 604 11.10 60.14 -6.80
CA SER A 604 9.74 60.12 -6.23
C SER A 604 8.74 59.72 -7.34
N ILE A 605 8.12 58.54 -7.23
CA ILE A 605 6.98 58.14 -8.09
C ILE A 605 5.73 57.93 -7.22
N PRO A 606 4.75 58.84 -7.23
CA PRO A 606 3.53 58.77 -6.43
C PRO A 606 2.43 57.89 -7.05
N GLU A 607 2.75 56.63 -7.40
CA GLU A 607 1.77 55.63 -7.91
C GLU A 607 1.92 54.23 -7.27
N LEU A 608 2.72 54.13 -6.20
CA LEU A 608 3.07 52.86 -5.58
C LEU A 608 1.86 52.06 -5.09
N GLU A 609 0.96 52.72 -4.36
CA GLU A 609 -0.19 52.07 -3.73
C GLU A 609 -1.10 51.43 -4.80
N GLN A 610 -1.32 52.12 -5.92
CA GLN A 610 -2.16 51.62 -7.00
C GLN A 610 -1.50 50.48 -7.79
N ARG A 611 -0.18 50.54 -8.07
CA ARG A 611 0.55 49.42 -8.71
C ARG A 611 0.54 48.18 -7.82
N LEU A 612 0.73 48.36 -6.51
CA LEU A 612 0.68 47.28 -5.53
C LEU A 612 -0.72 46.66 -5.46
N ILE A 613 -1.76 47.48 -5.33
CA ILE A 613 -3.17 47.04 -5.32
C ILE A 613 -3.50 46.27 -6.59
N ASN A 614 -3.17 46.79 -7.77
CA ASN A 614 -3.48 46.14 -9.04
C ASN A 614 -2.75 44.79 -9.19
N LEU A 615 -1.49 44.71 -8.76
CA LEU A 615 -0.73 43.44 -8.79
C LEU A 615 -1.32 42.43 -7.81
N ILE A 616 -1.65 42.86 -6.59
CA ILE A 616 -2.26 42.02 -5.56
C ILE A 616 -3.62 41.51 -6.06
N GLU A 617 -4.50 42.37 -6.54
CA GLU A 617 -5.81 41.98 -7.07
C GLU A 617 -5.70 41.00 -8.24
N ARG A 618 -4.77 41.25 -9.16
CA ARG A 618 -4.52 40.37 -10.31
C ARG A 618 -4.01 39.00 -9.91
N GLU A 619 -2.97 38.94 -9.07
CA GLU A 619 -2.27 37.68 -8.79
C GLU A 619 -2.96 36.86 -7.69
N THR A 620 -3.62 37.50 -6.73
CA THR A 620 -4.35 36.80 -5.66
C THR A 620 -5.73 36.28 -6.09
N ALA A 621 -6.24 36.66 -7.26
CA ALA A 621 -7.51 36.15 -7.77
C ALA A 621 -7.50 34.64 -8.06
N THR A 622 -6.32 34.03 -8.24
CA THR A 622 -6.17 32.67 -8.78
C THR A 622 -5.45 31.69 -7.86
N CYS A 623 -4.62 32.16 -6.93
CA CYS A 623 -3.83 31.33 -6.01
C CYS A 623 -3.33 32.14 -4.80
N LYS A 624 -2.75 31.48 -3.80
CA LYS A 624 -2.06 32.19 -2.70
C LYS A 624 -0.77 32.82 -3.25
N VAL A 625 -0.35 33.92 -2.65
CA VAL A 625 0.87 34.65 -3.04
C VAL A 625 1.76 34.87 -1.83
N LEU A 626 3.05 34.58 -2.00
CA LEU A 626 4.10 34.76 -1.00
C LEU A 626 5.00 35.90 -1.43
N PHE A 627 4.99 36.99 -0.65
CA PHE A 627 5.82 38.16 -0.92
C PHE A 627 7.14 38.04 -0.19
N ILE A 628 8.24 38.21 -0.90
CA ILE A 628 9.58 38.16 -0.31
C ILE A 628 10.25 39.49 -0.60
N GLU A 629 10.44 40.29 0.45
CA GLU A 629 11.13 41.56 0.35
C GLU A 629 12.64 41.32 0.46
N LEU A 630 13.33 41.48 -0.67
CA LEU A 630 14.77 41.32 -0.76
C LEU A 630 15.43 42.65 -0.43
N GLY A 631 15.57 42.96 0.85
CA GLY A 631 16.12 44.24 1.32
C GLY A 631 16.35 44.28 2.84
N PRO A 632 16.91 45.39 3.35
CA PRO A 632 17.36 45.54 4.74
C PRO A 632 16.22 45.76 5.75
N GLU A 633 15.09 46.29 5.29
CA GLU A 633 13.95 46.70 6.10
C GLU A 633 12.68 46.15 5.44
N GLY A 634 11.77 45.60 6.25
CA GLY A 634 10.48 45.08 5.77
C GLY A 634 9.46 46.21 5.54
N CYS A 635 9.84 47.32 4.91
CA CYS A 635 8.98 48.50 4.79
C CYS A 635 7.78 48.25 3.88
N LEU A 636 8.01 47.65 2.70
CA LEU A 636 6.92 47.25 1.81
C LEU A 636 6.09 46.15 2.46
N SER A 637 6.75 45.23 3.17
CA SER A 637 6.13 44.16 3.97
C SER A 637 5.20 44.71 5.05
N ALA A 638 5.61 45.76 5.75
CA ALA A 638 4.83 46.39 6.80
C ALA A 638 3.63 47.16 6.24
N GLY A 639 3.81 47.86 5.11
CA GLY A 639 2.71 48.52 4.40
C GLY A 639 1.64 47.52 3.95
N LEU A 640 2.06 46.39 3.35
CA LEU A 640 1.16 45.31 2.94
C LEU A 640 0.36 44.72 4.10
N ARG A 641 0.97 44.57 5.30
CA ARG A 641 0.27 44.06 6.48
C ARG A 641 -0.79 45.03 7.04
N GLN A 642 -0.68 46.32 6.74
CA GLN A 642 -1.63 47.35 7.21
C GLN A 642 -2.82 47.55 6.26
N MET A 643 -2.70 47.13 4.99
CA MET A 643 -3.79 47.18 4.01
C MET A 643 -4.84 46.10 4.35
N ASN A 644 -5.82 46.48 5.19
CA ASN A 644 -6.88 45.61 5.68
C ASN A 644 -7.96 45.41 4.59
N TYR A 645 -7.94 44.29 3.85
CA TYR A 645 -8.95 43.95 2.84
C TYR A 645 -10.16 43.24 3.48
N PRO A 646 -11.39 43.80 3.40
CA PRO A 646 -12.59 43.17 3.95
C PRO A 646 -13.03 41.95 3.10
N ASP A 647 -13.65 40.96 3.74
CA ASP A 647 -14.34 39.80 3.13
C ASP A 647 -13.48 38.68 2.51
N LYS A 648 -12.19 38.66 2.81
CA LYS A 648 -11.24 37.76 2.16
C LYS A 648 -10.14 37.38 3.17
N GLU A 649 -10.19 36.16 3.73
CA GLU A 649 -9.05 35.54 4.46
C GLU A 649 -7.87 35.32 3.49
N PHE A 650 -7.18 36.38 3.09
CA PHE A 650 -6.01 36.27 2.22
C PHE A 650 -4.76 36.27 3.09
N LEU A 651 -4.19 35.06 3.16
CA LEU A 651 -2.91 34.72 3.76
C LEU A 651 -1.77 35.40 2.98
N TYR A 652 -1.39 36.60 3.38
CA TYR A 652 -0.13 37.21 2.96
C TYR A 652 0.96 36.82 3.97
N GLN A 653 1.91 36.02 3.52
CA GLN A 653 3.16 35.82 4.24
C GLN A 653 4.19 36.76 3.63
N VAL A 654 4.82 37.60 4.46
CA VAL A 654 5.90 38.48 4.01
C VAL A 654 7.16 38.22 4.80
N ILE A 655 8.24 37.94 4.07
CA ILE A 655 9.56 37.56 4.59
C ILE A 655 10.56 38.67 4.23
N ALA A 656 11.22 39.23 5.25
CA ALA A 656 12.29 40.23 5.11
C ALA A 656 13.62 39.65 5.63
N VAL A 657 14.74 40.10 5.05
CA VAL A 657 16.08 39.64 5.43
C VAL A 657 16.69 40.59 6.44
N HIS A 658 17.02 40.10 7.64
CA HIS A 658 17.52 40.93 8.73
C HIS A 658 19.01 40.71 9.01
N GLN A 659 19.47 39.46 9.15
CA GLN A 659 20.85 39.14 9.55
C GLN A 659 21.55 38.20 8.57
N SER A 660 20.85 37.22 8.02
CA SER A 660 21.40 36.26 7.07
C SER A 660 20.49 36.07 5.86
N PRO A 661 21.03 36.01 4.62
CA PRO A 661 20.25 35.70 3.43
C PRO A 661 19.62 34.29 3.49
N LEU A 662 20.11 33.41 4.38
CA LEU A 662 19.50 32.10 4.64
C LEU A 662 18.12 32.19 5.31
N GLU A 663 17.78 33.33 5.92
CA GLU A 663 16.46 33.57 6.52
C GLU A 663 15.32 33.45 5.50
N ILE A 664 15.60 33.74 4.22
CA ILE A 664 14.66 33.51 3.12
C ILE A 664 14.24 32.03 3.11
N PHE A 665 15.21 31.12 3.02
CA PHE A 665 14.98 29.68 2.95
C PHE A 665 14.45 29.11 4.27
N GLN A 666 14.90 29.63 5.41
CA GLN A 666 14.37 29.27 6.72
C GLN A 666 12.87 29.54 6.80
N ALA A 667 12.45 30.76 6.44
CA ALA A 667 11.05 31.15 6.48
C ALA A 667 10.21 30.36 5.46
N LEU A 668 10.69 30.21 4.22
CA LEU A 668 10.04 29.39 3.19
C LEU A 668 9.83 27.95 3.67
N TYR A 669 10.85 27.34 4.25
CA TYR A 669 10.76 25.98 4.77
C TYR A 669 9.73 25.87 5.89
N LEU A 670 9.71 26.82 6.82
CA LEU A 670 8.74 26.85 7.93
C LEU A 670 7.30 27.04 7.44
N GLN A 671 7.09 27.70 6.30
CA GLN A 671 5.78 27.81 5.63
C GLN A 671 5.36 26.61 4.79
N GLN A 672 6.19 25.57 4.80
CA GLN A 672 6.01 24.41 3.94
C GLN A 672 6.04 24.72 2.43
N PHE A 673 6.73 25.79 2.03
CA PHE A 673 6.99 26.05 0.62
C PHE A 673 7.92 24.98 0.04
N PRO A 674 7.66 24.45 -1.18
CA PRO A 674 8.53 23.47 -1.81
C PRO A 674 9.85 24.13 -2.24
N ILE A 675 10.97 23.72 -1.64
CA ILE A 675 12.31 24.20 -1.98
C ILE A 675 13.05 23.10 -2.72
N ASP A 676 13.65 23.44 -3.86
CA ASP A 676 14.55 22.55 -4.59
C ASP A 676 15.93 22.50 -3.90
N TRP A 677 16.06 21.60 -2.93
CA TRP A 677 17.31 21.42 -2.20
C TRP A 677 18.44 20.88 -3.06
N VAL A 678 18.14 20.13 -4.13
CA VAL A 678 19.18 19.67 -5.08
C VAL A 678 19.82 20.90 -5.72
N ARG A 679 19.00 21.82 -6.22
CA ARG A 679 19.50 23.06 -6.83
C ARG A 679 20.20 23.95 -5.81
N TYR A 680 19.69 24.05 -4.58
CA TYR A 680 20.31 24.81 -3.49
C TYR A 680 21.78 24.42 -3.22
N TYR A 681 22.11 23.13 -3.34
CA TYR A 681 23.47 22.61 -3.12
C TYR A 681 24.28 22.42 -4.41
N THR A 682 23.81 22.91 -5.55
CA THR A 682 24.58 22.86 -6.81
C THR A 682 25.94 23.54 -6.63
N ALA A 683 26.99 22.93 -7.17
CA ALA A 683 28.37 23.39 -7.07
C ALA A 683 28.93 23.49 -5.63
N THR A 684 28.29 22.83 -4.67
CA THR A 684 28.88 22.58 -3.34
C THR A 684 29.52 21.20 -3.31
N ASP A 685 30.68 21.09 -2.69
CA ASP A 685 31.30 19.78 -2.45
C ASP A 685 30.73 19.20 -1.16
N VAL A 686 29.52 18.68 -1.20
CA VAL A 686 28.85 18.02 -0.05
C VAL A 686 28.58 16.57 -0.36
N ARG A 687 28.41 15.76 0.68
CA ARG A 687 28.12 14.32 0.56
C ARG A 687 27.01 13.88 1.50
N LYS A 688 26.40 12.74 1.15
CA LYS A 688 25.44 12.07 2.03
C LYS A 688 26.18 11.47 3.22
N ILE A 689 25.61 11.60 4.41
CA ILE A 689 26.16 11.03 5.64
C ILE A 689 25.09 10.29 6.43
N ASN A 690 25.51 9.46 7.38
CA ASN A 690 24.59 8.88 8.34
C ASN A 690 24.22 9.92 9.40
N LEU A 691 22.92 10.19 9.52
CA LEU A 691 22.33 10.97 10.60
C LEU A 691 21.35 10.08 11.35
N PRO A 692 20.98 10.42 12.61
CA PRO A 692 19.90 9.73 13.30
C PRO A 692 18.67 9.56 12.40
N ALA A 693 18.02 8.41 12.53
CA ALA A 693 16.81 8.12 11.78
C ALA A 693 15.58 8.76 12.45
N TYR A 694 14.44 8.71 11.75
CA TYR A 694 13.15 9.16 12.24
C TYR A 694 12.78 8.54 13.61
N HIS A 695 12.16 9.35 14.46
CA HIS A 695 11.68 8.90 15.78
C HIS A 695 10.22 8.44 15.70
N PHE A 696 10.01 7.12 15.56
CA PHE A 696 8.69 6.49 15.50
C PHE A 696 7.92 6.60 16.83
N GLU A 697 6.64 6.98 16.75
CA GLU A 697 5.70 6.98 17.87
C GLU A 697 5.02 5.61 17.99
N LYS A 698 5.78 4.64 18.48
CA LYS A 698 5.31 3.27 18.52
C LYS A 698 4.22 3.08 19.57
N THR A 699 3.12 2.49 19.12
CA THR A 699 2.01 2.06 19.97
C THR A 699 1.92 0.55 19.98
N ARG A 700 1.31 -0.02 21.01
CA ARG A 700 1.14 -1.46 21.10
C ARG A 700 0.17 -1.98 20.03
N CYS A 701 0.60 -3.02 19.33
CA CYS A 701 -0.12 -3.77 18.31
C CYS A 701 0.11 -5.27 18.58
N TRP A 702 -0.81 -5.93 19.29
CA TRP A 702 -0.72 -7.36 19.60
C TRP A 702 -2.10 -8.00 19.69
N LEU A 703 -2.24 -9.25 19.25
CA LEU A 703 -3.52 -9.98 19.23
C LEU A 703 -4.16 -10.23 20.60
N ARG A 704 -3.36 -10.32 21.65
CA ARG A 704 -3.85 -10.57 23.03
C ARG A 704 -3.58 -9.37 23.92
N GLU A 705 -4.47 -9.15 24.88
CA GLU A 705 -4.28 -8.13 25.92
C GLU A 705 -3.11 -8.50 26.86
N PRO A 706 -2.31 -7.52 27.31
CA PRO A 706 -1.19 -7.79 28.19
C PRO A 706 -1.67 -8.27 29.57
N LEU A 707 -0.91 -9.18 30.19
CA LEU A 707 -1.17 -9.62 31.57
C LEU A 707 -0.60 -8.63 32.58
N PRO A 708 -1.22 -8.42 33.76
CA PRO A 708 -0.74 -7.46 34.77
C PRO A 708 0.71 -7.73 35.20
N LEU A 709 1.52 -6.66 35.34
CA LEU A 709 2.94 -6.79 35.71
C LEU A 709 3.13 -7.43 37.09
N GLU A 710 2.16 -7.28 38.00
CA GLU A 710 2.16 -7.88 39.34
C GLU A 710 2.20 -9.41 39.31
N ALA A 711 1.72 -10.03 38.22
CA ALA A 711 1.77 -11.47 38.01
C ALA A 711 3.19 -11.99 37.70
N TYR A 712 4.13 -11.10 37.36
CA TYR A 712 5.51 -11.44 36.99
C TYR A 712 6.56 -10.93 37.98
N THR A 713 6.19 -10.03 38.88
CA THR A 713 7.11 -9.42 39.87
C THR A 713 7.06 -10.09 41.24
N ASN A 714 6.02 -10.86 41.55
CA ASN A 714 5.91 -11.61 42.81
C ASN A 714 6.46 -13.04 42.68
N ALA A 715 7.51 -13.35 43.43
CA ALA A 715 8.18 -14.66 43.44
C ALA A 715 7.36 -15.81 44.09
N ASP A 716 6.20 -15.52 44.69
CA ASP A 716 5.37 -16.48 45.43
C ASP A 716 3.93 -16.55 44.86
N ALA A 717 3.76 -17.13 43.67
CA ALA A 717 2.42 -17.35 43.09
C ALA A 717 2.22 -18.81 42.67
N THR A 718 2.13 -19.72 43.64
CA THR A 718 1.64 -21.10 43.48
C THR A 718 0.11 -21.20 43.33
N SER A 719 -0.59 -20.13 42.95
CA SER A 719 -2.03 -20.20 42.73
C SER A 719 -2.52 -19.19 41.70
N CYS A 720 -2.54 -19.60 40.43
CA CYS A 720 -3.50 -19.08 39.46
C CYS A 720 -4.15 -20.26 38.72
N PRO A 721 -5.49 -20.29 38.57
CA PRO A 721 -6.20 -21.45 38.07
C PRO A 721 -5.97 -21.59 36.56
N VAL A 722 -5.31 -22.67 36.16
CA VAL A 722 -5.31 -23.14 34.76
C VAL A 722 -6.63 -23.88 34.55
N SER A 723 -7.57 -23.24 33.86
CA SER A 723 -8.76 -23.92 33.34
C SER A 723 -8.36 -24.80 32.15
N SER A 724 -8.26 -26.10 32.39
CA SER A 724 -8.38 -27.12 31.35
C SER A 724 -9.87 -27.23 30.98
N ALA A 725 -10.27 -26.60 29.88
CA ALA A 725 -11.61 -26.78 29.33
C ALA A 725 -11.53 -27.65 28.07
N GLU A 726 -12.02 -28.88 28.20
CA GLU A 726 -12.54 -29.68 27.08
C GLU A 726 -13.69 -28.94 26.39
N PRO A 727 -13.96 -29.22 25.09
CA PRO A 727 -14.98 -28.49 24.34
C PRO A 727 -16.39 -28.92 24.79
N SER A 728 -16.99 -28.15 25.70
CA SER A 728 -18.42 -28.26 25.97
C SER A 728 -19.20 -27.48 24.92
N ALA A 729 -20.24 -28.11 24.37
CA ALA A 729 -21.24 -27.47 23.53
C ALA A 729 -21.81 -26.22 24.22
N VAL A 730 -21.65 -25.06 23.58
CA VAL A 730 -22.28 -23.80 24.02
C VAL A 730 -23.09 -23.27 22.83
N GLU A 731 -24.37 -23.03 23.10
CA GLU A 731 -25.32 -22.37 22.21
C GLU A 731 -24.73 -21.06 21.66
N GLU A 732 -24.78 -20.91 20.32
CA GLU A 732 -24.29 -19.75 19.59
C GLU A 732 -24.97 -18.47 20.06
N THR A 733 -24.31 -17.75 20.96
CA THR A 733 -24.55 -16.33 21.17
C THR A 733 -23.38 -15.59 20.54
N ILE A 734 -23.63 -14.89 19.44
CA ILE A 734 -22.65 -14.10 18.70
C ILE A 734 -22.09 -13.02 19.64
N GLN A 735 -20.90 -13.23 20.20
CA GLN A 735 -20.13 -12.18 20.87
C GLN A 735 -19.07 -11.64 19.91
N LEU A 736 -19.41 -10.63 19.13
CA LEU A 736 -18.51 -9.87 18.26
C LEU A 736 -17.60 -8.96 19.10
N SER A 737 -16.29 -9.07 18.92
CA SER A 737 -15.24 -8.31 19.61
C SER A 737 -14.89 -7.05 18.83
N ALA A 738 -15.82 -6.10 18.78
CA ALA A 738 -15.50 -4.70 18.52
C ALA A 738 -15.57 -3.92 19.84
N VAL A 739 -14.87 -2.79 19.95
CA VAL A 739 -14.90 -1.93 21.16
C VAL A 739 -16.27 -1.24 21.27
N ILE A 740 -17.29 -2.01 21.64
CA ILE A 740 -18.58 -1.50 22.06
C ILE A 740 -18.38 -0.95 23.48
N ARG A 741 -18.39 0.39 23.60
CA ARG A 741 -18.14 1.05 24.90
C ARG A 741 -19.35 0.86 25.83
N ASP A 742 -19.09 0.70 27.13
CA ASP A 742 -20.14 0.51 28.15
C ASP A 742 -21.15 1.66 28.24
N ASN A 743 -20.80 2.85 27.72
CA ASN A 743 -21.64 4.04 27.76
C ASN A 743 -22.64 4.16 26.59
N TRP A 744 -22.70 3.18 25.69
CA TRP A 744 -23.67 3.14 24.58
C TRP A 744 -25.01 2.54 25.02
N SER A 745 -26.10 2.98 24.41
CA SER A 745 -27.43 2.38 24.62
C SER A 745 -27.44 0.93 24.12
N GLU A 746 -28.28 0.09 24.73
CA GLU A 746 -28.40 -1.31 24.29
C GLU A 746 -28.82 -1.44 22.81
N MET A 747 -29.52 -0.44 22.25
CA MET A 747 -29.83 -0.41 20.83
C MET A 747 -28.60 -0.07 19.98
N GLU A 748 -27.83 0.94 20.39
CA GLU A 748 -26.58 1.33 19.72
C GLU A 748 -25.60 0.15 19.63
N LYS A 749 -25.46 -0.64 20.69
CA LYS A 749 -24.60 -1.83 20.72
C LYS A 749 -25.03 -2.89 19.68
N LYS A 750 -26.34 -3.14 19.57
CA LYS A 750 -26.87 -4.12 18.63
C LYS A 750 -26.74 -3.66 17.18
N ILE A 751 -27.10 -2.42 16.87
CA ILE A 751 -26.92 -1.85 15.52
C ILE A 751 -25.44 -1.85 15.13
N ALA A 752 -24.55 -1.48 16.05
CA ALA A 752 -23.11 -1.56 15.83
C ALA A 752 -22.66 -2.98 15.48
N SER A 753 -23.09 -4.01 16.24
CA SER A 753 -22.72 -5.40 15.94
C SER A 753 -23.17 -5.87 14.56
N ILE A 754 -24.34 -5.41 14.10
CA ILE A 754 -24.85 -5.73 12.75
C ILE A 754 -23.95 -5.07 11.69
N TRP A 755 -23.59 -3.80 11.87
CA TRP A 755 -22.71 -3.08 10.94
C TRP A 755 -21.31 -3.68 10.89
N ILE A 756 -20.72 -3.98 12.04
CA ILE A 756 -19.42 -4.66 12.17
C ILE A 756 -19.42 -5.99 11.40
N ALA A 757 -20.47 -6.81 11.57
CA ALA A 757 -20.57 -8.10 10.89
C ALA A 757 -20.73 -7.98 9.37
N VAL A 758 -21.47 -6.96 8.91
CA VAL A 758 -21.76 -6.77 7.47
C VAL A 758 -20.62 -6.06 6.75
N LEU A 759 -20.08 -5.01 7.36
CA LEU A 759 -19.01 -4.17 6.82
C LEU A 759 -17.61 -4.73 7.10
N LYS A 760 -17.50 -5.78 7.94
CA LYS A 760 -16.24 -6.38 8.38
C LYS A 760 -15.28 -5.35 8.98
N LEU A 761 -15.80 -4.53 9.89
CA LEU A 761 -15.05 -3.43 10.53
C LEU A 761 -14.58 -3.81 11.93
N ASP A 762 -13.35 -3.45 12.27
CA ASP A 762 -12.74 -3.75 13.59
C ASP A 762 -13.11 -2.71 14.67
N GLU A 763 -13.30 -1.45 14.26
CA GLU A 763 -13.75 -0.34 15.10
C GLU A 763 -14.89 0.40 14.42
N LEU A 764 -15.86 0.88 15.22
CA LEU A 764 -16.99 1.67 14.75
C LEU A 764 -17.27 2.76 15.79
N SER A 765 -17.39 4.01 15.35
CA SER A 765 -17.86 5.13 16.15
C SER A 765 -19.37 5.31 16.00
N LEU A 766 -20.04 5.84 17.02
CA LEU A 766 -21.46 6.18 16.96
C LEU A 766 -21.80 7.19 15.86
N GLU A 767 -20.82 8.04 15.50
CA GLU A 767 -20.96 9.09 14.49
C GLU A 767 -20.37 8.69 13.12
N ASP A 768 -19.89 7.44 12.99
CA ASP A 768 -19.39 6.97 11.70
C ASP A 768 -20.54 6.80 10.72
N ASP A 769 -20.37 7.44 9.56
CA ASP A 769 -21.33 7.36 8.47
C ASP A 769 -21.15 6.03 7.71
N PHE A 770 -22.23 5.27 7.54
CA PHE A 770 -22.29 3.96 6.89
C PHE A 770 -21.53 3.93 5.56
N PHE A 771 -21.69 4.98 4.76
CA PHE A 771 -21.11 5.06 3.42
C PHE A 771 -19.67 5.56 3.46
N ARG A 772 -19.31 6.40 4.45
CA ARG A 772 -17.91 6.84 4.64
C ARG A 772 -16.98 5.72 5.09
N ILE A 773 -17.50 4.73 5.82
CA ILE A 773 -16.73 3.59 6.32
C ILE A 773 -16.73 2.39 5.38
N GLY A 774 -17.10 2.58 4.11
CA GLY A 774 -17.03 1.55 3.07
C GLY A 774 -18.33 0.76 2.85
N GLY A 775 -19.44 1.16 3.47
CA GLY A 775 -20.75 0.58 3.19
C GLY A 775 -21.30 1.00 1.83
N HIS A 776 -21.85 0.04 1.10
CA HIS A 776 -22.56 0.27 -0.16
C HIS A 776 -23.97 -0.34 -0.14
N SER A 777 -24.79 -0.08 -1.17
CA SER A 777 -26.22 -0.46 -1.18
C SER A 777 -26.47 -1.94 -0.89
N LEU A 778 -25.65 -2.87 -1.39
CA LEU A 778 -25.77 -4.30 -1.10
C LEU A 778 -25.54 -4.62 0.40
N MET A 779 -24.54 -3.99 1.01
CA MET A 779 -24.28 -4.11 2.46
C MET A 779 -25.42 -3.48 3.26
N ALA A 780 -25.94 -2.32 2.83
CA ALA A 780 -27.09 -1.68 3.46
C ALA A 780 -28.33 -2.58 3.44
N THR A 781 -28.62 -3.26 2.33
CA THR A 781 -29.71 -4.24 2.24
C THR A 781 -29.51 -5.41 3.21
N LYS A 782 -28.26 -5.88 3.37
CA LYS A 782 -27.94 -6.93 4.34
C LYS A 782 -28.13 -6.46 5.79
N VAL A 783 -27.69 -5.25 6.11
CA VAL A 783 -27.92 -4.61 7.42
C VAL A 783 -29.42 -4.50 7.70
N ILE A 784 -30.20 -4.00 6.74
CA ILE A 784 -31.67 -3.91 6.84
C ILE A 784 -32.25 -5.29 7.16
N SER A 785 -31.95 -6.30 6.35
CA SER A 785 -32.48 -7.66 6.54
C SER A 785 -32.21 -8.23 7.94
N ILE A 786 -31.00 -8.00 8.48
CA ILE A 786 -30.63 -8.44 9.83
C ILE A 786 -31.42 -7.65 10.90
N ILE A 787 -31.57 -6.33 10.74
CA ILE A 787 -32.36 -5.49 11.68
C ILE A 787 -33.84 -5.89 11.64
N GLU A 788 -34.42 -6.13 10.47
CA GLU A 788 -35.82 -6.56 10.36
C GLU A 788 -36.06 -7.90 11.08
N ARG A 789 -35.11 -8.84 10.93
CA ARG A 789 -35.13 -10.15 11.61
C ARG A 789 -35.00 -10.04 13.13
N GLU A 790 -34.09 -9.21 13.62
CA GLU A 790 -33.80 -9.08 15.05
C GLU A 790 -34.84 -8.25 15.82
N PHE A 791 -35.40 -7.22 15.18
CA PHE A 791 -36.24 -6.23 15.86
C PHE A 791 -37.70 -6.21 15.39
N GLY A 792 -38.04 -6.88 14.28
CA GLY A 792 -39.42 -6.97 13.78
C GLY A 792 -40.00 -5.63 13.27
N ILE A 793 -39.14 -4.73 12.82
CA ILE A 793 -39.50 -3.44 12.20
C ILE A 793 -39.18 -3.46 10.72
N LYS A 794 -39.89 -2.65 9.91
CA LYS A 794 -39.53 -2.45 8.50
C LYS A 794 -38.50 -1.34 8.39
N LEU A 795 -37.40 -1.56 7.66
CA LEU A 795 -36.49 -0.49 7.25
C LEU A 795 -36.35 -0.49 5.73
N ILE A 796 -36.25 0.69 5.14
CA ILE A 796 -35.98 0.85 3.71
C ILE A 796 -34.59 1.45 3.50
N LEU A 797 -34.03 1.31 2.29
CA LEU A 797 -32.70 1.84 1.98
C LEU A 797 -32.59 3.34 2.28
N LYS A 798 -33.68 4.08 2.05
CA LYS A 798 -33.77 5.52 2.38
C LYS A 798 -33.57 5.81 3.87
N ASP A 799 -33.95 4.91 4.76
CA ASP A 799 -33.75 5.07 6.20
C ASP A 799 -32.26 4.97 6.55
N ILE A 800 -31.49 4.12 5.87
CA ILE A 800 -30.03 4.06 6.06
C ILE A 800 -29.35 5.36 5.61
N PHE A 801 -29.85 6.01 4.55
CA PHE A 801 -29.35 7.34 4.15
C PHE A 801 -29.79 8.47 5.09
N ALA A 802 -31.01 8.40 5.61
CA ALA A 802 -31.53 9.39 6.56
C ALA A 802 -30.86 9.27 7.94
N PHE A 803 -30.55 8.03 8.34
CA PHE A 803 -29.91 7.66 9.59
C PHE A 803 -28.55 7.05 9.31
N ALA A 804 -27.69 7.83 8.67
CA ALA A 804 -26.42 7.35 8.15
C ALA A 804 -25.40 6.97 9.22
N THR A 805 -25.66 7.19 10.51
CA THR A 805 -24.75 6.82 11.61
C THR A 805 -25.39 5.82 12.56
N VAL A 806 -24.58 5.01 13.25
CA VAL A 806 -25.07 4.05 14.26
C VAL A 806 -26.00 4.71 15.28
N LYS A 807 -25.64 5.92 15.74
CA LYS A 807 -26.43 6.69 16.70
C LYS A 807 -27.79 7.10 16.16
N THR A 808 -27.82 7.65 14.94
CA THR A 808 -29.06 8.10 14.32
C THR A 808 -29.94 6.93 13.95
N LEU A 809 -29.35 5.81 13.51
CA LEU A 809 -30.08 4.59 13.17
C LEU A 809 -30.65 3.91 14.41
N ALA A 810 -29.87 3.77 15.48
CA ALA A 810 -30.36 3.23 16.74
C ALA A 810 -31.54 4.03 17.30
N LYS A 811 -31.46 5.36 17.26
CA LYS A 811 -32.56 6.24 17.65
C LYS A 811 -33.79 6.07 16.73
N GLY A 812 -33.60 6.01 15.42
CA GLY A 812 -34.69 5.79 14.46
C GLY A 812 -35.40 4.45 14.67
N VAL A 813 -34.62 3.39 14.93
CA VAL A 813 -35.12 2.05 15.28
C VAL A 813 -35.94 2.08 16.59
N GLU A 814 -35.45 2.78 17.63
CA GLU A 814 -36.19 2.96 18.89
C GLU A 814 -37.52 3.70 18.70
N GLU A 815 -37.54 4.78 17.89
CA GLU A 815 -38.75 5.55 17.59
C GLU A 815 -39.78 4.72 16.78
N LEU A 816 -39.32 3.91 15.83
CA LEU A 816 -40.18 2.99 15.07
C LEU A 816 -40.75 1.86 15.94
N LEU A 817 -39.97 1.35 16.90
CA LEU A 817 -40.43 0.37 17.89
C LEU A 817 -41.48 0.98 18.84
N ALA A 818 -41.29 2.23 19.26
CA ALA A 818 -42.20 2.93 20.18
C ALA A 818 -43.52 3.36 19.52
N SER A 819 -43.47 3.77 18.24
CA SER A 819 -44.65 4.22 17.49
C SER A 819 -45.57 3.09 17.03
N GLY A 820 -45.07 1.84 17.00
CA GLY A 820 -45.83 0.63 16.68
C GLY A 820 -46.42 0.60 15.25
N THR A 821 -46.03 1.55 14.39
CA THR A 821 -46.71 1.84 13.11
C THR A 821 -46.15 1.01 11.94
N GLN A 822 -45.05 0.28 12.14
CA GLN A 822 -44.35 -0.53 11.12
C GLN A 822 -43.85 -1.89 11.65
N LYS A 823 -44.68 -2.65 12.37
CA LYS A 823 -44.33 -4.05 12.75
C LYS A 823 -44.40 -4.97 11.53
N VAL A 824 -43.30 -5.68 11.26
CA VAL A 824 -43.23 -6.72 10.24
C VAL A 824 -42.93 -8.05 10.93
N THR A 825 -43.73 -9.07 10.65
CA THR A 825 -43.43 -10.43 11.08
C THR A 825 -42.46 -11.03 10.06
N TYR A 826 -41.17 -11.17 10.41
CA TYR A 826 -40.21 -11.95 9.62
C TYR A 826 -40.76 -13.39 9.46
N LYS A 827 -41.07 -13.79 8.22
CA LYS A 827 -41.57 -15.13 7.89
C LYS A 827 -40.42 -15.92 7.24
N PRO A 828 -39.78 -16.88 7.95
CA PRO A 828 -38.68 -17.65 7.36
C PRO A 828 -39.16 -18.47 6.16
N ILE A 829 -38.28 -18.67 5.18
CA ILE A 829 -38.56 -19.54 4.04
C ILE A 829 -38.57 -20.98 4.56
N ARG A 830 -39.63 -21.72 4.26
CA ARG A 830 -39.77 -23.12 4.69
C ARG A 830 -39.49 -24.06 3.54
N PRO A 831 -38.90 -25.24 3.79
CA PRO A 831 -38.78 -26.27 2.77
C PRO A 831 -40.14 -26.60 2.15
N ALA A 832 -40.22 -26.51 0.83
CA ALA A 832 -41.42 -26.85 0.09
C ALA A 832 -41.69 -28.36 0.22
N ALA A 833 -42.98 -28.73 0.26
CA ALA A 833 -43.38 -30.13 0.26
C ALA A 833 -42.76 -30.87 -0.94
N ILE A 834 -42.35 -32.13 -0.74
CA ILE A 834 -41.75 -32.94 -1.79
C ILE A 834 -42.78 -33.15 -2.91
N GLN A 835 -42.46 -32.66 -4.11
CA GLN A 835 -43.26 -32.76 -5.32
C GLN A 835 -42.38 -33.18 -6.51
N GLU A 836 -43.00 -33.71 -7.55
CA GLU A 836 -42.31 -34.06 -8.80
C GLU A 836 -41.91 -32.81 -9.61
N TYR A 837 -42.73 -31.76 -9.54
CA TYR A 837 -42.51 -30.49 -10.24
C TYR A 837 -42.74 -29.32 -9.30
N TYR A 838 -41.93 -28.28 -9.46
CA TYR A 838 -42.03 -27.03 -8.72
C TYR A 838 -42.22 -25.87 -9.70
N PRO A 839 -42.84 -24.76 -9.26
CA PRO A 839 -42.98 -23.56 -10.09
C PRO A 839 -41.63 -22.93 -10.44
N LEU A 840 -41.57 -22.17 -11.52
CA LEU A 840 -40.45 -21.27 -11.81
C LEU A 840 -40.65 -19.92 -11.12
N ALA A 841 -39.53 -19.27 -10.79
CA ALA A 841 -39.52 -17.84 -10.56
C ALA A 841 -39.72 -17.08 -11.89
N GLU A 842 -40.24 -15.85 -11.83
CA GLU A 842 -40.50 -15.03 -13.02
C GLU A 842 -39.24 -14.79 -13.89
N ALA A 843 -38.08 -14.62 -13.25
CA ALA A 843 -36.80 -14.50 -13.93
C ALA A 843 -36.45 -15.77 -14.73
N GLN A 844 -36.73 -16.96 -14.19
CA GLN A 844 -36.50 -18.23 -14.87
C GLN A 844 -37.49 -18.42 -16.04
N THR A 845 -38.75 -18.03 -15.86
CA THR A 845 -39.77 -18.09 -16.92
C THR A 845 -39.33 -17.31 -18.15
N ARG A 846 -38.80 -16.09 -17.97
CA ARG A 846 -38.28 -15.27 -19.07
C ARG A 846 -37.11 -15.95 -19.78
N LEU A 847 -36.13 -16.45 -19.03
CA LEU A 847 -34.96 -17.15 -19.60
C LEU A 847 -35.35 -18.42 -20.35
N TRP A 848 -36.31 -19.18 -19.82
CA TRP A 848 -36.89 -20.34 -20.50
C TRP A 848 -37.51 -19.95 -21.85
N LEU A 849 -38.34 -18.90 -21.90
CA LEU A 849 -38.96 -18.43 -23.14
C LEU A 849 -37.93 -17.96 -24.18
N ILE A 850 -36.88 -17.26 -23.75
CA ILE A 850 -35.80 -16.82 -24.63
C ILE A 850 -35.07 -18.03 -25.20
N GLN A 851 -34.69 -19.02 -24.38
CA GLN A 851 -34.01 -20.22 -24.85
C GLN A 851 -34.89 -21.08 -25.79
N GLN A 852 -36.21 -21.15 -25.55
CA GLN A 852 -37.14 -21.84 -26.45
C GLN A 852 -37.23 -21.18 -27.84
N SER A 853 -37.04 -19.86 -27.92
CA SER A 853 -37.00 -19.15 -29.20
C SER A 853 -35.73 -19.44 -30.02
N ASN A 854 -34.62 -19.76 -29.34
CA ASN A 854 -33.36 -20.13 -29.98
C ASN A 854 -32.58 -21.14 -29.11
N ALA A 855 -32.75 -22.44 -29.40
CA ALA A 855 -32.09 -23.51 -28.65
C ALA A 855 -30.56 -23.52 -28.78
N SER A 856 -30.00 -22.82 -29.77
CA SER A 856 -28.54 -22.70 -29.97
C SER A 856 -27.92 -21.48 -29.28
N LEU A 857 -28.70 -20.74 -28.49
CA LEU A 857 -28.23 -19.53 -27.82
C LEU A 857 -27.26 -19.86 -26.68
N THR A 858 -26.14 -19.15 -26.65
CA THR A 858 -25.11 -19.20 -25.58
C THR A 858 -24.99 -17.88 -24.81
N ALA A 859 -25.74 -16.85 -25.16
CA ALA A 859 -25.68 -15.52 -24.52
C ALA A 859 -26.07 -15.52 -23.04
N TYR A 860 -26.71 -16.59 -22.56
CA TYR A 860 -27.07 -16.82 -21.16
C TYR A 860 -26.27 -17.98 -20.52
N ASN A 861 -25.17 -18.39 -21.15
CA ASN A 861 -24.14 -19.19 -20.48
C ASN A 861 -23.30 -18.26 -19.58
N LEU A 862 -22.81 -18.80 -18.47
CA LEU A 862 -21.91 -18.13 -17.52
C LEU A 862 -20.57 -18.86 -17.48
N PRO A 863 -19.77 -18.81 -18.57
CA PRO A 863 -18.48 -19.49 -18.60
C PRO A 863 -17.48 -18.77 -17.69
N SER A 864 -16.59 -19.53 -17.08
CA SER A 864 -15.50 -19.07 -16.23
C SER A 864 -14.26 -19.91 -16.47
N ALA A 865 -13.09 -19.28 -16.39
CA ALA A 865 -11.80 -19.92 -16.60
C ALA A 865 -10.77 -19.50 -15.55
N LEU A 866 -10.04 -20.48 -15.04
CA LEU A 866 -8.94 -20.32 -14.11
C LEU A 866 -7.69 -20.96 -14.72
N LEU A 867 -6.61 -20.20 -14.79
CA LEU A 867 -5.29 -20.72 -15.10
C LEU A 867 -4.73 -21.38 -13.83
N LEU A 868 -4.35 -22.65 -13.94
CA LEU A 868 -3.73 -23.45 -12.89
C LEU A 868 -2.27 -23.70 -13.27
N GLU A 869 -1.32 -23.20 -12.48
CA GLU A 869 0.10 -23.52 -12.61
C GLU A 869 0.51 -24.52 -11.53
N GLY A 870 1.07 -25.66 -11.94
CA GLY A 870 1.42 -26.79 -11.09
C GLY A 870 0.83 -28.11 -11.58
N LYS A 871 0.65 -29.08 -10.67
CA LYS A 871 0.15 -30.43 -10.99
C LYS A 871 -1.19 -30.70 -10.31
N PRO A 872 -2.32 -30.29 -10.90
CA PRO A 872 -3.62 -30.43 -10.26
C PRO A 872 -4.07 -31.89 -10.16
N ASP A 873 -4.71 -32.25 -9.04
CA ASP A 873 -5.38 -33.54 -8.91
C ASP A 873 -6.78 -33.46 -9.54
N PHE A 874 -6.84 -33.82 -10.82
CA PHE A 874 -8.09 -33.80 -11.58
C PHE A 874 -9.16 -34.77 -11.05
N ASN A 875 -8.78 -35.87 -10.38
CA ASN A 875 -9.75 -36.80 -9.79
C ASN A 875 -10.38 -36.19 -8.54
N LYS A 876 -9.57 -35.48 -7.74
CA LYS A 876 -10.05 -34.71 -6.59
C LYS A 876 -10.98 -33.58 -7.04
N LEU A 877 -10.61 -32.83 -8.09
CA LEU A 877 -11.47 -31.79 -8.69
C LEU A 877 -12.82 -32.37 -9.14
N GLU A 878 -12.83 -33.49 -9.86
CA GLU A 878 -14.08 -34.13 -10.28
C GLU A 878 -14.95 -34.54 -9.08
N THR A 879 -14.34 -35.07 -8.03
CA THR A 879 -15.04 -35.44 -6.79
C THR A 879 -15.69 -34.22 -6.13
N VAL A 880 -14.98 -33.10 -6.05
CA VAL A 880 -15.51 -31.86 -5.48
C VAL A 880 -16.70 -31.33 -6.30
N PHE A 881 -16.60 -31.31 -7.62
CA PHE A 881 -17.72 -30.89 -8.46
C PHE A 881 -18.95 -31.80 -8.31
N ARG A 882 -18.77 -33.12 -8.19
CA ARG A 882 -19.87 -34.03 -7.88
C ARG A 882 -20.53 -33.69 -6.54
N THR A 883 -19.74 -33.36 -5.52
CA THR A 883 -20.24 -32.92 -4.21
C THR A 883 -21.05 -31.62 -4.31
N LEU A 884 -20.57 -30.64 -5.07
CA LEU A 884 -21.29 -29.39 -5.31
C LEU A 884 -22.63 -29.64 -6.02
N CYS A 885 -22.64 -30.45 -7.08
CA CYS A 885 -23.86 -30.86 -7.78
C CYS A 885 -24.88 -31.54 -6.86
N GLN A 886 -24.43 -32.30 -5.86
CA GLN A 886 -25.32 -32.93 -4.88
C GLN A 886 -25.84 -31.94 -3.84
N ARG A 887 -25.00 -31.00 -3.41
CA ARG A 887 -25.29 -30.00 -2.37
C ARG A 887 -26.31 -28.95 -2.82
N HIS A 888 -26.16 -28.43 -4.04
CA HIS A 888 -27.05 -27.40 -4.60
C HIS A 888 -28.05 -28.02 -5.57
N GLU A 889 -29.34 -28.00 -5.22
CA GLU A 889 -30.38 -28.58 -6.08
C GLU A 889 -30.45 -27.94 -7.46
N SER A 890 -30.18 -26.64 -7.56
CA SER A 890 -30.15 -25.88 -8.81
C SER A 890 -29.23 -26.49 -9.86
N LEU A 891 -28.08 -27.06 -9.46
CA LEU A 891 -27.13 -27.69 -10.39
C LEU A 891 -27.66 -29.02 -10.97
N ARG A 892 -28.64 -29.64 -10.30
CA ARG A 892 -29.33 -30.87 -10.71
C ARG A 892 -30.78 -30.63 -11.14
N THR A 893 -31.14 -29.39 -11.45
CA THR A 893 -32.47 -29.00 -11.92
C THR A 893 -32.56 -28.99 -13.44
N SER A 894 -33.71 -29.44 -13.95
CA SER A 894 -34.12 -29.38 -15.36
C SER A 894 -35.47 -28.67 -15.48
N PHE A 895 -35.78 -28.12 -16.65
CA PHE A 895 -36.98 -27.32 -16.91
C PHE A 895 -37.84 -27.98 -17.98
N HIS A 896 -39.15 -28.03 -17.73
CA HIS A 896 -40.12 -28.76 -18.55
C HIS A 896 -41.40 -27.94 -18.72
N GLU A 897 -42.25 -28.34 -19.66
CA GLU A 897 -43.59 -27.78 -19.82
C GLU A 897 -44.64 -28.77 -19.32
N LYS A 898 -45.50 -28.34 -18.39
CA LYS A 898 -46.63 -29.13 -17.88
C LYS A 898 -47.89 -28.28 -17.91
N GLN A 899 -48.94 -28.77 -18.59
CA GLN A 899 -50.20 -28.04 -18.76
C GLN A 899 -50.03 -26.61 -19.29
N ALA A 900 -49.19 -26.43 -20.31
CA ALA A 900 -48.86 -25.14 -20.93
C ALA A 900 -48.21 -24.11 -19.98
N ARG A 901 -47.55 -24.57 -18.91
CA ARG A 901 -46.75 -23.73 -18.00
C ARG A 901 -45.36 -24.33 -17.81
N PRO A 902 -44.30 -23.50 -17.77
CA PRO A 902 -42.97 -23.99 -17.45
C PRO A 902 -42.89 -24.37 -15.97
N VAL A 903 -42.21 -25.48 -15.69
CA VAL A 903 -42.00 -26.05 -14.36
C VAL A 903 -40.57 -26.57 -14.21
N GLN A 904 -40.03 -26.58 -13.00
CA GLN A 904 -38.70 -27.11 -12.71
C GLN A 904 -38.80 -28.48 -12.04
N MET A 905 -37.91 -29.40 -12.42
CA MET A 905 -37.79 -30.76 -11.88
C MET A 905 -36.37 -30.97 -11.36
N ILE A 906 -36.28 -31.35 -10.10
CA ILE A 906 -35.02 -31.57 -9.38
C ILE A 906 -34.68 -33.07 -9.46
N GLN A 907 -33.57 -33.43 -10.09
CA GLN A 907 -33.12 -34.82 -10.21
C GLN A 907 -32.46 -35.30 -8.92
N GLU A 908 -32.76 -36.50 -8.41
CA GLU A 908 -32.11 -37.03 -7.19
C GLU A 908 -30.58 -37.13 -7.32
N LYS A 909 -30.12 -37.52 -8.50
CA LYS A 909 -28.71 -37.61 -8.89
C LYS A 909 -28.55 -37.20 -10.35
N VAL A 910 -27.39 -36.64 -10.67
CA VAL A 910 -26.99 -36.30 -12.04
C VAL A 910 -25.70 -37.00 -12.40
N ASP A 911 -25.57 -37.42 -13.66
CA ASP A 911 -24.31 -37.89 -14.17
C ASP A 911 -23.45 -36.69 -14.57
N PHE A 912 -22.36 -36.49 -13.82
CA PHE A 912 -21.41 -35.41 -14.03
C PHE A 912 -20.04 -36.00 -14.31
N SER A 913 -19.28 -35.45 -15.25
CA SER A 913 -17.88 -35.84 -15.46
C SER A 913 -17.04 -34.63 -15.84
N LEU A 914 -15.77 -34.62 -15.41
CA LEU A 914 -14.85 -33.55 -15.73
C LEU A 914 -14.30 -33.76 -17.16
N GLN A 915 -14.67 -32.87 -18.08
CA GLN A 915 -14.30 -33.00 -19.48
C GLN A 915 -12.81 -32.72 -19.69
N ARG A 916 -12.16 -33.45 -20.61
CA ARG A 916 -10.78 -33.17 -21.03
C ARG A 916 -10.78 -32.64 -22.45
N ILE A 917 -10.37 -31.39 -22.61
CA ILE A 917 -10.27 -30.71 -23.89
C ILE A 917 -8.86 -30.98 -24.43
N THR A 918 -8.78 -31.42 -25.68
CA THR A 918 -7.53 -31.85 -26.32
C THR A 918 -7.38 -31.14 -27.67
N GLY A 919 -6.14 -30.90 -28.11
CA GLY A 919 -5.87 -30.23 -29.38
C GLY A 919 -6.07 -28.70 -29.34
N CYS A 920 -5.99 -28.10 -28.15
CA CYS A 920 -6.01 -26.66 -27.95
C CYS A 920 -4.69 -26.21 -27.32
N ASP A 921 -3.96 -25.34 -28.01
CA ASP A 921 -2.68 -24.79 -27.54
C ASP A 921 -2.86 -23.39 -26.91
N THR A 922 -4.05 -22.81 -27.00
CA THR A 922 -4.40 -21.51 -26.44
C THR A 922 -5.68 -21.58 -25.61
N PRO A 923 -5.86 -20.69 -24.59
CA PRO A 923 -7.09 -20.60 -23.83
C PRO A 923 -8.33 -20.36 -24.72
N GLU A 924 -8.22 -19.52 -25.75
CA GLU A 924 -9.32 -19.17 -26.65
C GLU A 924 -9.84 -20.39 -27.41
N ALA A 925 -8.93 -21.22 -27.96
CA ALA A 925 -9.31 -22.43 -28.66
C ALA A 925 -9.97 -23.46 -27.71
N ALA A 926 -9.50 -23.54 -26.46
CA ALA A 926 -10.12 -24.40 -25.45
C ALA A 926 -11.53 -23.92 -25.10
N LEU A 927 -11.74 -22.60 -25.01
CA LEU A 927 -13.02 -21.98 -24.69
C LEU A 927 -14.05 -22.13 -25.81
N GLU A 928 -13.66 -21.88 -27.06
CA GLU A 928 -14.52 -22.08 -28.23
C GLU A 928 -15.03 -23.52 -28.32
N GLN A 929 -14.20 -24.49 -27.97
CA GLN A 929 -14.59 -25.90 -27.92
C GLN A 929 -15.49 -26.22 -26.71
N PHE A 930 -15.25 -25.57 -25.57
CA PHE A 930 -15.94 -25.86 -24.30
C PHE A 930 -17.34 -25.27 -24.20
N ILE A 931 -17.52 -24.02 -24.65
CA ILE A 931 -18.79 -23.29 -24.56
C ILE A 931 -19.73 -23.84 -25.64
N GLN A 932 -20.80 -24.49 -25.21
CA GLN A 932 -21.84 -25.00 -26.10
C GLN A 932 -23.22 -24.64 -25.53
N PRO A 933 -24.29 -24.63 -26.34
CA PRO A 933 -25.65 -24.41 -25.84
C PRO A 933 -26.02 -25.43 -24.76
N PHE A 934 -26.90 -25.04 -23.83
CA PHE A 934 -27.49 -25.96 -22.85
C PHE A 934 -28.89 -26.40 -23.32
N ASP A 935 -29.18 -27.70 -23.17
CA ASP A 935 -30.56 -28.21 -23.25
C ASP A 935 -31.20 -28.11 -21.87
N LEU A 936 -32.07 -27.12 -21.69
CA LEU A 936 -32.71 -26.83 -20.40
C LEU A 936 -33.58 -27.99 -19.89
N THR A 937 -33.96 -28.95 -20.73
CA THR A 937 -34.73 -30.14 -20.33
C THR A 937 -33.87 -31.24 -19.68
N ARG A 938 -32.54 -31.09 -19.68
CA ARG A 938 -31.60 -32.11 -19.18
C ARG A 938 -30.64 -31.53 -18.15
N ALA A 939 -30.68 -32.07 -16.94
CA ALA A 939 -29.69 -31.78 -15.90
C ALA A 939 -28.43 -32.66 -16.07
N PRO A 940 -27.23 -32.21 -15.63
CA PRO A 940 -26.97 -30.92 -14.98
C PRO A 940 -26.86 -29.77 -15.99
N LEU A 941 -27.38 -28.59 -15.63
CA LEU A 941 -27.16 -27.35 -16.39
C LEU A 941 -25.85 -26.65 -16.01
N PHE A 942 -24.85 -27.48 -15.70
CA PHE A 942 -23.51 -27.16 -15.28
C PHE A 942 -22.53 -28.17 -15.89
N ARG A 943 -21.41 -27.69 -16.40
CA ARG A 943 -20.32 -28.49 -16.96
C ARG A 943 -18.98 -27.95 -16.47
N ALA A 944 -18.01 -28.84 -16.29
CA ALA A 944 -16.62 -28.46 -16.02
C ALA A 944 -15.68 -29.17 -17.01
N GLY A 945 -14.58 -28.52 -17.34
CA GLY A 945 -13.59 -29.00 -18.28
C GLY A 945 -12.18 -28.62 -17.87
N THR A 946 -11.21 -29.33 -18.42
CA THR A 946 -9.79 -29.06 -18.23
C THR A 946 -9.08 -29.08 -19.57
N ALA A 947 -8.17 -28.13 -19.79
CA ALA A 947 -7.27 -28.12 -20.93
C ALA A 947 -5.82 -28.09 -20.42
N THR A 948 -4.90 -28.73 -21.12
CA THR A 948 -3.47 -28.68 -20.78
C THR A 948 -2.77 -27.84 -21.82
N LEU A 949 -2.27 -26.67 -21.41
CA LEU A 949 -1.57 -25.73 -22.29
C LEU A 949 -0.06 -26.04 -22.34
N ALA A 950 0.51 -26.50 -21.22
CA ALA A 950 1.88 -26.97 -21.09
C ALA A 950 2.00 -28.04 -20.00
N ALA A 951 3.19 -28.60 -19.79
CA ALA A 951 3.41 -29.69 -18.83
C ALA A 951 3.03 -29.36 -17.37
N ASP A 952 3.04 -28.08 -17.01
CA ASP A 952 2.74 -27.52 -15.68
C ASP A 952 1.72 -26.37 -15.73
N LYS A 953 1.06 -26.15 -16.88
CA LYS A 953 0.04 -25.11 -17.06
C LYS A 953 -1.23 -25.71 -17.60
N HIS A 954 -2.29 -25.59 -16.83
CA HIS A 954 -3.60 -26.14 -17.13
C HIS A 954 -4.66 -25.04 -17.04
N LEU A 955 -5.74 -25.18 -17.81
CA LEU A 955 -6.91 -24.33 -17.74
C LEU A 955 -8.02 -25.15 -17.09
N LEU A 956 -8.60 -24.64 -16.00
CA LEU A 956 -9.84 -25.16 -15.42
C LEU A 956 -10.98 -24.30 -15.92
N LEU A 957 -11.91 -24.93 -16.63
CA LEU A 957 -13.08 -24.31 -17.22
C LEU A 957 -14.33 -24.81 -16.52
N PHE A 958 -15.29 -23.93 -16.33
CA PHE A 958 -16.64 -24.33 -15.93
C PHE A 958 -17.67 -23.37 -16.51
N ASP A 959 -18.83 -23.90 -16.84
CA ASP A 959 -19.90 -23.17 -17.50
C ASP A 959 -21.24 -23.65 -16.93
N MET A 960 -22.15 -22.71 -16.70
CA MET A 960 -23.50 -22.96 -16.18
C MET A 960 -24.50 -22.05 -16.86
N HIS A 961 -25.75 -22.49 -16.98
CA HIS A 961 -26.80 -21.65 -17.55
C HIS A 961 -27.31 -20.64 -16.51
N HIS A 962 -27.52 -19.38 -16.91
CA HIS A 962 -27.99 -18.29 -16.04
C HIS A 962 -29.39 -18.56 -15.43
N ILE A 963 -30.14 -19.55 -15.94
CA ILE A 963 -31.43 -19.96 -15.36
C ILE A 963 -31.30 -20.68 -14.00
N ILE A 964 -30.12 -21.22 -13.69
CA ILE A 964 -29.84 -21.91 -12.41
C ILE A 964 -28.83 -21.16 -11.54
N SER A 965 -28.28 -20.04 -12.00
CA SER A 965 -27.18 -19.34 -11.33
C SER A 965 -27.15 -17.86 -11.72
N ASP A 966 -26.51 -17.04 -10.90
CA ASP A 966 -26.29 -15.62 -11.13
C ASP A 966 -24.87 -15.20 -10.66
N GLY A 967 -24.53 -13.92 -10.81
CA GLY A 967 -23.20 -13.41 -10.45
C GLY A 967 -22.81 -13.65 -8.98
N VAL A 968 -23.78 -13.57 -8.06
CA VAL A 968 -23.54 -13.87 -6.63
C VAL A 968 -23.36 -15.37 -6.40
N SER A 969 -24.17 -16.20 -7.06
CA SER A 969 -24.06 -17.66 -7.01
C SER A 969 -22.69 -18.16 -7.46
N LEU A 970 -22.08 -17.50 -8.46
CA LEU A 970 -20.75 -17.85 -8.93
C LEU A 970 -19.69 -17.68 -7.82
N GLY A 971 -19.78 -16.62 -7.03
CA GLY A 971 -18.91 -16.39 -5.87
C GLY A 971 -19.10 -17.46 -4.78
N VAL A 972 -20.34 -17.82 -4.47
CA VAL A 972 -20.65 -18.93 -3.53
C VAL A 972 -20.08 -20.25 -4.04
N PHE A 973 -20.28 -20.54 -5.32
CA PHE A 973 -19.81 -21.76 -5.97
C PHE A 973 -18.28 -21.90 -5.92
N ILE A 974 -17.55 -20.82 -6.23
CA ILE A 974 -16.08 -20.80 -6.18
C ILE A 974 -15.58 -20.95 -4.73
N SER A 975 -16.19 -20.25 -3.78
CA SER A 975 -15.82 -20.34 -2.36
C SER A 975 -15.97 -21.77 -1.82
N GLU A 976 -17.08 -22.43 -2.12
CA GLU A 976 -17.32 -23.81 -1.69
C GLU A 976 -16.43 -24.81 -2.43
N LEU A 977 -16.11 -24.58 -3.72
CA LEU A 977 -15.13 -25.38 -4.48
C LEU A 977 -13.77 -25.41 -3.78
N VAL A 978 -13.28 -24.26 -3.31
CA VAL A 978 -12.00 -24.16 -2.60
C VAL A 978 -12.03 -24.91 -1.27
N GLN A 979 -13.04 -24.65 -0.43
CA GLN A 979 -13.19 -25.30 0.88
C GLN A 979 -13.26 -26.83 0.75
N LEU A 980 -14.07 -27.32 -0.19
CA LEU A 980 -14.21 -28.76 -0.44
C LEU A 980 -12.93 -29.37 -1.02
N TYR A 981 -12.19 -28.63 -1.85
CA TYR A 981 -10.89 -29.10 -2.33
C TYR A 981 -9.85 -29.17 -1.21
N HIS A 982 -9.91 -28.32 -0.18
CA HIS A 982 -9.09 -28.45 1.03
C HIS A 982 -9.53 -29.57 1.97
N GLY A 983 -10.67 -30.20 1.71
CA GLY A 983 -11.23 -31.26 2.53
C GLY A 983 -12.06 -30.77 3.71
N GLU A 984 -12.49 -29.50 3.69
CA GLU A 984 -13.37 -28.94 4.71
C GLU A 984 -14.79 -29.51 4.64
N THR A 985 -15.51 -29.47 5.76
CA THR A 985 -16.92 -29.88 5.83
C THR A 985 -17.81 -28.65 5.90
N LEU A 986 -18.70 -28.50 4.91
CA LEU A 986 -19.62 -27.35 4.83
C LEU A 986 -20.90 -27.58 5.66
N PRO A 987 -21.45 -26.54 6.32
CA PRO A 987 -22.72 -26.65 7.05
C PRO A 987 -23.88 -27.00 6.10
N PRO A 988 -24.92 -27.71 6.58
CA PRO A 988 -26.06 -28.09 5.77
C PRO A 988 -26.89 -26.86 5.35
N LEU A 989 -27.41 -26.87 4.13
CA LEU A 989 -28.33 -25.84 3.64
C LEU A 989 -29.73 -26.08 4.22
N THR A 990 -30.32 -25.05 4.82
CA THR A 990 -31.65 -25.10 5.45
C THR A 990 -32.80 -25.02 4.44
N VAL A 991 -32.57 -24.34 3.32
CA VAL A 991 -33.48 -24.23 2.18
C VAL A 991 -32.71 -24.32 0.86
N GLN A 992 -33.44 -24.58 -0.22
CA GLN A 992 -32.91 -24.71 -1.59
C GLN A 992 -33.66 -23.74 -2.51
N TYR A 993 -33.15 -23.51 -3.73
CA TYR A 993 -33.74 -22.55 -4.65
C TYR A 993 -35.23 -22.84 -4.97
N LYS A 994 -35.63 -24.12 -5.06
CA LYS A 994 -37.04 -24.50 -5.24
C LYS A 994 -37.95 -23.98 -4.13
N ASP A 995 -37.44 -23.90 -2.90
CA ASP A 995 -38.20 -23.46 -1.73
C ASP A 995 -38.45 -21.95 -1.80
N TYR A 996 -37.46 -21.19 -2.28
CA TYR A 996 -37.61 -19.78 -2.61
C TYR A 996 -38.69 -19.55 -3.69
N THR A 997 -38.70 -20.35 -4.76
CA THR A 997 -39.71 -20.17 -5.82
C THR A 997 -41.14 -20.44 -5.33
N ALA A 998 -41.33 -21.44 -4.47
CA ALA A 998 -42.63 -21.72 -3.85
C ALA A 998 -43.07 -20.58 -2.92
N TRP A 999 -42.15 -20.10 -2.07
CA TRP A 999 -42.40 -18.97 -1.17
C TRP A 999 -42.75 -17.67 -1.92
N GLN A 1000 -42.04 -17.36 -3.00
CA GLN A 1000 -42.30 -16.17 -3.82
C GLN A 1000 -43.71 -16.21 -4.43
N GLN A 1001 -44.15 -17.37 -4.91
CA GLN A 1001 -45.51 -17.53 -5.43
C GLN A 1001 -46.60 -17.39 -4.37
N GLU A 1002 -46.39 -17.93 -3.17
CA GLU A 1002 -47.32 -17.73 -2.05
C GLU A 1002 -47.46 -16.24 -1.71
N LEU A 1003 -46.34 -15.51 -1.66
CA LEU A 1003 -46.32 -14.07 -1.41
C LEU A 1003 -47.10 -13.27 -2.48
N PHE A 1004 -46.99 -13.68 -3.75
CA PHE A 1004 -47.70 -13.04 -4.85
C PHE A 1004 -49.22 -13.29 -4.77
N ASN A 1005 -49.63 -14.52 -4.44
CA ASN A 1005 -51.03 -14.90 -4.31
C ASN A 1005 -51.71 -14.23 -3.10
N GLU A 1006 -50.96 -13.89 -2.04
CA GLU A 1006 -51.45 -13.15 -0.87
C GLU A 1006 -51.64 -11.63 -1.12
N GLY A 1007 -51.41 -11.14 -2.35
CA GLY A 1007 -51.60 -9.74 -2.71
C GLY A 1007 -50.40 -8.83 -2.36
N GLY A 1008 -49.24 -9.41 -2.05
CA GLY A 1008 -48.02 -8.69 -1.66
C GLY A 1008 -47.47 -7.72 -2.72
N LEU A 1009 -47.85 -7.89 -3.99
CA LEU A 1009 -47.35 -7.11 -5.12
C LEU A 1009 -48.12 -5.82 -5.43
N ALA A 1010 -49.36 -5.64 -4.95
CA ALA A 1010 -50.22 -4.55 -5.41
C ALA A 1010 -49.60 -3.15 -5.19
N ARG A 1011 -48.97 -2.94 -4.03
CA ARG A 1011 -48.29 -1.67 -3.72
C ARG A 1011 -47.03 -1.46 -4.57
N LEU A 1012 -46.30 -2.53 -4.89
CA LEU A 1012 -45.10 -2.46 -5.72
C LEU A 1012 -45.46 -2.17 -7.18
N GLU A 1013 -46.55 -2.77 -7.67
CA GLU A 1013 -47.10 -2.53 -9.00
C GLU A 1013 -47.54 -1.07 -9.20
N ASP A 1014 -48.26 -0.50 -8.22
CA ASP A 1014 -48.72 0.89 -8.28
C ASP A 1014 -47.55 1.87 -8.45
N PHE A 1015 -46.45 1.63 -7.74
CA PHE A 1015 -45.23 2.44 -7.86
C PHE A 1015 -44.66 2.38 -9.28
N TRP A 1016 -44.39 1.17 -9.80
CA TRP A 1016 -43.76 1.02 -11.11
C TRP A 1016 -44.64 1.53 -12.25
N THR A 1017 -45.95 1.29 -12.16
CA THR A 1017 -46.92 1.80 -13.15
C THR A 1017 -46.97 3.33 -13.14
N LYS A 1018 -46.84 3.96 -11.97
CA LYS A 1018 -46.76 5.43 -11.84
C LYS A 1018 -45.42 5.97 -12.35
N GLN A 1019 -44.30 5.36 -11.95
CA GLN A 1019 -42.95 5.79 -12.33
C GLN A 1019 -42.72 5.70 -13.84
N LEU A 1020 -43.23 4.64 -14.47
CA LEU A 1020 -43.16 4.39 -15.90
C LEU A 1020 -44.44 4.80 -16.63
N SER A 1021 -45.18 5.75 -16.07
CA SER A 1021 -46.36 6.32 -16.72
C SER A 1021 -45.99 7.25 -17.88
N GLY A 1022 -46.95 7.47 -18.77
CA GLY A 1022 -46.78 8.29 -19.97
C GLY A 1022 -46.06 7.56 -21.10
N THR A 1023 -45.55 8.32 -22.07
CA THR A 1023 -44.79 7.76 -23.18
C THR A 1023 -43.39 7.37 -22.70
N LEU A 1024 -43.03 6.10 -22.91
CA LEU A 1024 -41.70 5.58 -22.60
C LEU A 1024 -40.73 5.93 -23.74
N PRO A 1025 -39.59 6.58 -23.46
CA PRO A 1025 -38.62 6.92 -24.48
C PRO A 1025 -37.88 5.66 -24.95
N VAL A 1026 -37.62 5.58 -26.25
CA VAL A 1026 -36.67 4.61 -26.83
C VAL A 1026 -35.37 5.36 -27.08
N LEU A 1027 -34.25 4.83 -26.61
CA LEU A 1027 -32.95 5.45 -26.80
C LEU A 1027 -32.50 5.28 -28.25
N GLN A 1028 -32.26 6.40 -28.93
CA GLN A 1028 -31.78 6.47 -30.31
C GLN A 1028 -30.27 6.69 -30.31
N MET A 1029 -29.54 5.70 -29.80
CA MET A 1029 -28.08 5.73 -29.87
C MET A 1029 -27.63 5.81 -31.32
N PRO A 1030 -26.65 6.67 -31.64
CA PRO A 1030 -26.05 6.66 -32.96
C PRO A 1030 -25.26 5.37 -33.18
N THR A 1031 -25.61 4.60 -34.21
CA THR A 1031 -24.99 3.29 -34.52
C THR A 1031 -24.18 3.36 -35.82
N ASP A 1032 -23.12 2.57 -35.90
CA ASP A 1032 -22.29 2.45 -37.10
C ASP A 1032 -22.98 1.59 -38.19
N LYS A 1033 -23.84 0.68 -37.75
CA LYS A 1033 -24.59 -0.27 -38.60
C LYS A 1033 -26.10 -0.09 -38.42
N PRO A 1034 -26.91 -0.34 -39.47
CA PRO A 1034 -28.36 -0.32 -39.35
C PRO A 1034 -28.84 -1.43 -38.40
N ARG A 1035 -29.79 -1.11 -37.53
CA ARG A 1035 -30.36 -2.10 -36.60
C ARG A 1035 -30.98 -3.29 -37.36
N PRO A 1036 -30.59 -4.54 -37.05
CA PRO A 1036 -31.20 -5.73 -37.66
C PRO A 1036 -32.70 -5.86 -37.35
N ALA A 1037 -33.44 -6.59 -38.19
CA ALA A 1037 -34.89 -6.80 -37.99
C ALA A 1037 -35.24 -7.69 -36.78
N ALA A 1038 -34.29 -8.47 -36.28
CA ALA A 1038 -34.40 -9.28 -35.08
C ALA A 1038 -33.15 -9.09 -34.22
N GLN A 1039 -33.29 -9.18 -32.90
CA GLN A 1039 -32.20 -8.95 -31.97
C GLN A 1039 -31.02 -9.90 -32.23
N SER A 1040 -29.82 -9.33 -32.27
CA SER A 1040 -28.56 -10.09 -32.34
C SER A 1040 -27.90 -10.10 -30.98
N PHE A 1041 -27.35 -11.25 -30.60
CA PHE A 1041 -26.55 -11.41 -29.40
C PHE A 1041 -25.04 -11.40 -29.67
N ALA A 1042 -24.61 -11.13 -30.91
CA ALA A 1042 -23.19 -10.98 -31.22
C ALA A 1042 -22.64 -9.71 -30.58
N GLY A 1043 -21.52 -9.81 -29.89
CA GLY A 1043 -20.96 -8.69 -29.15
C GLY A 1043 -19.48 -8.85 -28.81
N GLU A 1044 -18.88 -7.76 -28.36
CA GLU A 1044 -17.49 -7.73 -27.89
C GLU A 1044 -17.35 -6.82 -26.67
N LYS A 1045 -16.18 -6.83 -26.02
CA LYS A 1045 -15.91 -6.14 -24.77
C LYS A 1045 -14.68 -5.26 -24.89
N LEU A 1046 -14.83 -3.97 -24.57
CA LEU A 1046 -13.73 -3.04 -24.37
C LEU A 1046 -13.41 -2.92 -22.87
N HIS A 1047 -12.14 -3.07 -22.51
CA HIS A 1047 -11.67 -2.93 -21.12
C HIS A 1047 -10.79 -1.69 -20.96
N PHE A 1048 -10.99 -0.95 -19.85
CA PHE A 1048 -10.13 0.16 -19.43
C PHE A 1048 -10.19 0.34 -17.91
N HIS A 1049 -9.48 1.33 -17.35
CA HIS A 1049 -9.45 1.58 -15.92
C HIS A 1049 -9.71 3.05 -15.63
N LEU A 1050 -10.42 3.34 -14.53
CA LEU A 1050 -10.48 4.68 -13.95
C LEU A 1050 -9.21 4.91 -13.11
N PRO A 1051 -8.43 5.98 -13.37
CA PRO A 1051 -7.25 6.31 -12.58
C PRO A 1051 -7.58 6.54 -11.10
N ALA A 1052 -6.65 6.18 -10.20
CA ALA A 1052 -6.82 6.31 -8.76
C ALA A 1052 -7.23 7.72 -8.30
N GLN A 1053 -6.73 8.76 -8.99
CA GLN A 1053 -7.11 10.15 -8.70
C GLN A 1053 -8.60 10.41 -8.99
N GLN A 1054 -9.13 9.89 -10.11
CA GLN A 1054 -10.55 10.02 -10.45
C GLN A 1054 -11.41 9.21 -9.47
N VAL A 1055 -10.97 8.00 -9.11
CA VAL A 1055 -11.65 7.16 -8.10
C VAL A 1055 -11.79 7.90 -6.77
N GLN A 1056 -10.70 8.50 -6.27
CA GLN A 1056 -10.74 9.29 -5.05
C GLN A 1056 -11.71 10.47 -5.17
N SER A 1057 -11.67 11.22 -6.27
CA SER A 1057 -12.59 12.35 -6.47
C SER A 1057 -14.05 11.92 -6.61
N ILE A 1058 -14.35 10.76 -7.21
CA ILE A 1058 -15.72 10.19 -7.26
C ILE A 1058 -16.21 9.90 -5.85
N GLN A 1059 -15.37 9.26 -5.03
CA GLN A 1059 -15.70 8.94 -3.64
C GLN A 1059 -15.92 10.22 -2.81
N GLU A 1060 -15.04 11.22 -2.96
CA GLU A 1060 -15.19 12.53 -2.29
C GLU A 1060 -16.47 13.26 -2.72
N LEU A 1061 -16.80 13.26 -4.02
CA LEU A 1061 -18.02 13.88 -4.55
C LEU A 1061 -19.26 13.15 -4.03
N ALA A 1062 -19.25 11.83 -4.03
CA ALA A 1062 -20.33 11.00 -3.48
C ALA A 1062 -20.58 11.36 -2.01
N ILE A 1063 -19.52 11.40 -1.20
CA ILE A 1063 -19.59 11.76 0.23
C ILE A 1063 -20.14 13.18 0.42
N SER A 1064 -19.60 14.16 -0.31
CA SER A 1064 -20.00 15.58 -0.14
C SER A 1064 -21.46 15.88 -0.53
N THR A 1065 -22.06 15.02 -1.36
CA THR A 1065 -23.44 15.15 -1.85
C THR A 1065 -24.43 14.20 -1.18
N GLY A 1066 -23.95 13.34 -0.26
CA GLY A 1066 -24.77 12.30 0.36
C GLY A 1066 -25.31 11.30 -0.68
N THR A 1067 -24.50 10.96 -1.69
CA THR A 1067 -24.79 9.98 -2.74
C THR A 1067 -23.78 8.84 -2.71
N THR A 1068 -23.93 7.84 -3.58
CA THR A 1068 -22.97 6.74 -3.72
C THR A 1068 -22.17 6.88 -5.03
N PRO A 1069 -20.98 6.24 -5.13
CA PRO A 1069 -20.25 6.19 -6.40
C PRO A 1069 -21.09 5.67 -7.57
N PHE A 1070 -22.01 4.73 -7.32
CA PHE A 1070 -22.97 4.26 -8.32
C PHE A 1070 -23.84 5.39 -8.87
N MET A 1071 -24.37 6.26 -8.01
CA MET A 1071 -25.23 7.39 -8.42
C MET A 1071 -24.43 8.44 -9.20
N VAL A 1072 -23.20 8.74 -8.77
CA VAL A 1072 -22.30 9.68 -9.47
C VAL A 1072 -21.99 9.17 -10.88
N LEU A 1073 -21.57 7.91 -11.01
CA LEU A 1073 -21.23 7.32 -12.29
C LEU A 1073 -22.46 7.11 -13.18
N LEU A 1074 -23.62 6.75 -12.61
CA LEU A 1074 -24.88 6.66 -13.35
C LEU A 1074 -25.31 8.03 -13.89
N ALA A 1075 -25.16 9.11 -13.11
CA ALA A 1075 -25.44 10.46 -13.58
C ALA A 1075 -24.50 10.86 -14.73
N ALA A 1076 -23.20 10.56 -14.60
CA ALA A 1076 -22.23 10.78 -15.67
C ALA A 1076 -22.56 9.96 -16.94
N TYR A 1077 -23.00 8.70 -16.78
CA TYR A 1077 -23.44 7.85 -17.88
C TYR A 1077 -24.71 8.40 -18.56
N ASN A 1078 -25.70 8.89 -17.80
CA ASN A 1078 -26.89 9.55 -18.37
C ASN A 1078 -26.52 10.81 -19.16
N ILE A 1079 -25.54 11.60 -18.68
CA ILE A 1079 -25.05 12.76 -19.42
C ILE A 1079 -24.33 12.33 -20.71
N LEU A 1080 -23.50 11.28 -20.66
CA LEU A 1080 -22.86 10.76 -21.86
C LEU A 1080 -23.90 10.37 -22.92
N LEU A 1081 -24.93 9.61 -22.53
CA LEU A 1081 -26.02 9.22 -23.42
C LEU A 1081 -26.78 10.43 -23.97
N HIS A 1082 -27.07 11.44 -23.14
CA HIS A 1082 -27.65 12.70 -23.58
C HIS A 1082 -26.78 13.43 -24.60
N LYS A 1083 -25.46 13.51 -24.37
CA LYS A 1083 -24.52 14.18 -25.29
C LYS A 1083 -24.46 13.51 -26.67
N TYR A 1084 -24.65 12.18 -26.73
CA TYR A 1084 -24.74 11.44 -27.98
C TYR A 1084 -26.09 11.56 -28.70
N THR A 1085 -27.19 11.62 -27.95
CA THR A 1085 -28.56 11.46 -28.51
C THR A 1085 -29.38 12.74 -28.54
N GLY A 1086 -28.99 13.76 -27.76
CA GLY A 1086 -29.80 14.94 -27.47
C GLY A 1086 -31.06 14.64 -26.63
N GLN A 1087 -31.28 13.40 -26.20
CA GLN A 1087 -32.48 13.02 -25.45
C GLN A 1087 -32.39 13.45 -23.98
N GLU A 1088 -33.47 13.99 -23.45
CA GLU A 1088 -33.57 14.45 -22.06
C GLU A 1088 -34.46 13.54 -21.18
N ASP A 1089 -34.88 12.38 -21.69
CA ASP A 1089 -35.62 11.36 -20.96
C ASP A 1089 -35.06 10.00 -21.37
N ILE A 1090 -34.34 9.35 -20.45
CA ILE A 1090 -33.52 8.17 -20.74
C ILE A 1090 -33.87 7.06 -19.74
N LEU A 1091 -34.06 5.85 -20.26
CA LEU A 1091 -34.23 4.62 -19.48
C LEU A 1091 -32.92 3.83 -19.49
N VAL A 1092 -32.38 3.55 -18.31
CA VAL A 1092 -31.19 2.71 -18.11
C VAL A 1092 -31.56 1.50 -17.26
N GLY A 1093 -31.18 0.31 -17.71
CA GLY A 1093 -31.30 -0.90 -16.91
C GLY A 1093 -30.19 -0.99 -15.85
N SER A 1094 -30.54 -1.44 -14.65
CA SER A 1094 -29.56 -1.73 -13.60
C SER A 1094 -29.93 -3.06 -12.91
N PRO A 1095 -29.10 -4.11 -13.02
CA PRO A 1095 -29.37 -5.36 -12.33
C PRO A 1095 -29.18 -5.21 -10.81
N VAL A 1096 -29.94 -6.00 -10.05
CA VAL A 1096 -29.84 -6.13 -8.59
C VAL A 1096 -29.80 -7.61 -8.22
N ALA A 1097 -29.17 -7.93 -7.09
CA ALA A 1097 -28.95 -9.33 -6.68
C ALA A 1097 -30.25 -10.11 -6.40
N GLY A 1098 -31.34 -9.43 -6.01
CA GLY A 1098 -32.65 -10.05 -5.74
C GLY A 1098 -32.67 -11.03 -4.55
N ARG A 1099 -31.69 -10.91 -3.64
CA ARG A 1099 -31.56 -11.71 -2.41
C ARG A 1099 -31.93 -10.87 -1.18
N SER A 1100 -33.17 -10.39 -1.12
CA SER A 1100 -33.67 -9.55 -0.01
C SER A 1100 -33.90 -10.32 1.31
N HIS A 1101 -33.83 -11.66 1.27
CA HIS A 1101 -34.08 -12.55 2.41
C HIS A 1101 -32.79 -13.29 2.84
N SER A 1102 -32.45 -13.26 4.14
CA SER A 1102 -31.17 -13.81 4.63
C SER A 1102 -30.99 -15.32 4.42
N ASP A 1103 -32.08 -16.07 4.32
CA ASP A 1103 -32.05 -17.52 4.03
C ASP A 1103 -31.45 -17.84 2.64
N LEU A 1104 -31.25 -16.84 1.78
CA LEU A 1104 -30.78 -16.99 0.40
C LEU A 1104 -29.28 -16.79 0.22
N ASP A 1105 -28.54 -16.37 1.26
CA ASP A 1105 -27.13 -15.94 1.16
C ASP A 1105 -26.20 -17.01 0.56
N ASN A 1106 -26.39 -18.29 0.91
CA ASN A 1106 -25.49 -19.40 0.55
C ASN A 1106 -26.07 -20.33 -0.54
N ILE A 1107 -27.08 -19.89 -1.28
CA ILE A 1107 -27.81 -20.73 -2.24
C ILE A 1107 -27.40 -20.37 -3.68
N VAL A 1108 -27.06 -21.38 -4.48
CA VAL A 1108 -26.89 -21.20 -5.93
C VAL A 1108 -28.27 -21.15 -6.60
N GLY A 1109 -28.53 -20.10 -7.39
CA GLY A 1109 -29.83 -19.90 -8.03
C GLY A 1109 -29.91 -18.63 -8.88
N MET A 1110 -31.01 -18.47 -9.62
CA MET A 1110 -31.27 -17.26 -10.41
C MET A 1110 -32.11 -16.26 -9.61
N PHE A 1111 -31.46 -15.33 -8.90
CA PHE A 1111 -32.15 -14.32 -8.09
C PHE A 1111 -32.18 -12.93 -8.74
N VAL A 1112 -31.29 -12.69 -9.71
CA VAL A 1112 -31.15 -11.36 -10.33
C VAL A 1112 -32.47 -10.83 -10.87
N ASN A 1113 -32.80 -9.61 -10.45
CA ASN A 1113 -33.84 -8.78 -11.04
C ASN A 1113 -33.22 -7.57 -11.73
N THR A 1114 -33.94 -6.89 -12.61
CA THR A 1114 -33.43 -5.69 -13.30
C THR A 1114 -34.35 -4.51 -13.09
N LEU A 1115 -33.81 -3.42 -12.58
CA LEU A 1115 -34.53 -2.17 -12.32
C LEU A 1115 -34.45 -1.25 -13.53
N VAL A 1116 -35.53 -0.52 -13.79
CA VAL A 1116 -35.61 0.49 -14.85
C VAL A 1116 -35.42 1.86 -14.23
N LEU A 1117 -34.28 2.50 -14.49
CA LEU A 1117 -33.94 3.83 -13.98
C LEU A 1117 -34.25 4.88 -15.05
N ARG A 1118 -35.34 5.63 -14.86
CA ARG A 1118 -35.75 6.74 -15.74
C ARG A 1118 -35.20 8.06 -15.22
N ASN A 1119 -34.26 8.66 -15.94
CA ASN A 1119 -33.62 9.91 -15.54
C ASN A 1119 -33.75 10.97 -16.64
N LYS A 1120 -33.69 12.25 -16.24
CA LYS A 1120 -33.92 13.39 -17.14
C LYS A 1120 -32.73 14.35 -17.18
N PRO A 1121 -31.67 14.03 -17.94
CA PRO A 1121 -30.46 14.86 -18.06
C PRO A 1121 -30.69 16.08 -18.95
N ALA A 1122 -31.63 16.96 -18.56
CA ALA A 1122 -31.95 18.16 -19.32
C ALA A 1122 -30.75 19.12 -19.39
N ALA A 1123 -30.52 19.72 -20.56
CA ALA A 1123 -29.28 20.40 -20.87
C ALA A 1123 -28.95 21.57 -19.91
N GLU A 1124 -29.98 22.25 -19.40
CA GLU A 1124 -29.91 23.39 -18.48
C GLU A 1124 -29.64 23.02 -17.02
N LYS A 1125 -29.84 21.76 -16.62
CA LYS A 1125 -29.57 21.32 -15.24
C LYS A 1125 -28.07 21.32 -14.98
N THR A 1126 -27.69 21.63 -13.76
CA THR A 1126 -26.32 21.36 -13.27
C THR A 1126 -26.13 19.87 -13.01
N PHE A 1127 -24.87 19.40 -13.01
CA PHE A 1127 -24.59 18.01 -12.64
C PHE A 1127 -25.13 17.66 -11.25
N ILE A 1128 -24.97 18.55 -10.25
CA ILE A 1128 -25.53 18.33 -8.90
C ILE A 1128 -27.07 18.19 -8.91
N GLN A 1129 -27.78 18.98 -9.70
CA GLN A 1129 -29.25 18.85 -9.81
C GLN A 1129 -29.67 17.51 -10.40
N LEU A 1130 -28.98 17.05 -11.46
CA LEU A 1130 -29.23 15.72 -12.00
C LEU A 1130 -28.85 14.62 -11.00
N LEU A 1131 -27.75 14.77 -10.29
CA LEU A 1131 -27.29 13.80 -9.30
C LEU A 1131 -28.32 13.60 -8.17
N GLU A 1132 -28.95 14.67 -7.70
CA GLU A 1132 -30.01 14.56 -6.67
C GLU A 1132 -31.26 13.85 -7.23
N GLU A 1133 -31.65 14.11 -8.49
CA GLU A 1133 -32.74 13.35 -9.13
C GLU A 1133 -32.38 11.87 -9.31
N VAL A 1134 -31.15 11.57 -9.73
CA VAL A 1134 -30.65 10.20 -9.88
C VAL A 1134 -30.65 9.48 -8.54
N LYS A 1135 -30.24 10.16 -7.45
CA LYS A 1135 -30.32 9.64 -6.08
C LYS A 1135 -31.75 9.29 -5.68
N GLU A 1136 -32.70 10.21 -5.86
CA GLU A 1136 -34.11 9.95 -5.53
C GLU A 1136 -34.69 8.79 -6.36
N ASN A 1137 -34.46 8.78 -7.67
CA ASN A 1137 -34.94 7.74 -8.57
C ASN A 1137 -34.34 6.37 -8.24
N ALA A 1138 -33.03 6.32 -7.98
CA ALA A 1138 -32.34 5.07 -7.62
C ALA A 1138 -32.83 4.53 -6.26
N LEU A 1139 -32.95 5.37 -5.23
CA LEU A 1139 -33.45 4.94 -3.92
C LEU A 1139 -34.89 4.42 -4.00
N ASN A 1140 -35.77 5.12 -4.71
CA ASN A 1140 -37.15 4.67 -4.92
C ASN A 1140 -37.20 3.35 -5.70
N ALA A 1141 -36.35 3.18 -6.73
CA ALA A 1141 -36.26 1.92 -7.47
C ALA A 1141 -35.76 0.76 -6.61
N PHE A 1142 -34.74 0.97 -5.77
CA PHE A 1142 -34.22 -0.04 -4.84
C PHE A 1142 -35.25 -0.43 -3.76
N GLU A 1143 -36.07 0.50 -3.29
CA GLU A 1143 -37.16 0.20 -2.34
C GLU A 1143 -38.22 -0.74 -2.94
N HIS A 1144 -38.40 -0.71 -4.26
CA HIS A 1144 -39.40 -1.49 -4.98
C HIS A 1144 -38.79 -2.62 -5.82
N GLN A 1145 -37.56 -3.05 -5.47
CA GLN A 1145 -36.76 -3.97 -6.27
C GLN A 1145 -37.31 -5.41 -6.34
N ASP A 1146 -38.19 -5.79 -5.42
CA ASP A 1146 -38.79 -7.13 -5.39
C ASP A 1146 -39.88 -7.33 -6.45
N TYR A 1147 -40.31 -6.25 -7.14
CA TYR A 1147 -41.27 -6.37 -8.25
C TYR A 1147 -40.57 -6.97 -9.48
N PRO A 1148 -40.99 -8.14 -9.99
CA PRO A 1148 -40.27 -8.79 -11.08
C PRO A 1148 -40.33 -8.00 -12.39
N PHE A 1149 -39.17 -7.80 -13.02
CA PHE A 1149 -39.06 -7.11 -14.31
C PHE A 1149 -39.94 -7.77 -15.40
N ALA A 1150 -40.01 -9.10 -15.44
CA ALA A 1150 -40.81 -9.82 -16.43
C ALA A 1150 -42.30 -9.46 -16.34
N VAL A 1151 -42.83 -9.39 -15.11
CA VAL A 1151 -44.23 -9.00 -14.85
C VAL A 1151 -44.46 -7.53 -15.22
N LEU A 1152 -43.50 -6.66 -14.94
CA LEU A 1152 -43.55 -5.24 -15.32
C LEU A 1152 -43.65 -5.05 -16.84
N VAL A 1153 -42.84 -5.79 -17.61
CA VAL A 1153 -42.85 -5.75 -19.08
C VAL A 1153 -44.22 -6.18 -19.63
N GLU A 1154 -44.78 -7.28 -19.10
CA GLU A 1154 -46.11 -7.74 -19.51
C GLU A 1154 -47.20 -6.73 -19.22
N LYS A 1155 -47.12 -6.04 -18.07
CA LYS A 1155 -48.12 -5.07 -17.62
C LYS A 1155 -48.13 -3.77 -18.44
N LEU A 1156 -46.95 -3.27 -18.81
CA LEU A 1156 -46.80 -2.00 -19.53
C LEU A 1156 -47.13 -2.11 -21.03
N ASP A 1157 -47.38 -3.33 -21.55
CA ASP A 1157 -47.64 -3.62 -22.97
C ASP A 1157 -46.68 -2.87 -23.90
N SER A 1158 -45.39 -2.84 -23.52
CA SER A 1158 -44.36 -2.13 -24.29
C SER A 1158 -44.31 -2.72 -25.70
N LYS A 1159 -44.48 -1.88 -26.73
CA LYS A 1159 -44.51 -2.29 -28.14
C LYS A 1159 -43.40 -3.31 -28.42
N LYS A 1160 -43.80 -4.50 -28.89
CA LYS A 1160 -42.90 -5.60 -29.25
C LYS A 1160 -42.11 -5.24 -30.52
N ASP A 1161 -41.02 -4.50 -30.36
CA ASP A 1161 -39.98 -4.42 -31.38
C ASP A 1161 -39.05 -5.64 -31.23
N PRO A 1162 -39.09 -6.62 -32.16
CA PRO A 1162 -38.29 -7.85 -32.05
C PRO A 1162 -36.78 -7.59 -32.19
N SER A 1163 -36.36 -6.37 -32.55
CA SER A 1163 -34.96 -5.96 -32.66
C SER A 1163 -34.36 -5.38 -31.38
N ARG A 1164 -35.16 -5.21 -30.32
CA ARG A 1164 -34.76 -4.49 -29.09
C ARG A 1164 -35.11 -5.24 -27.82
N ASN A 1165 -34.43 -4.86 -26.75
CA ASN A 1165 -34.80 -5.30 -25.42
C ASN A 1165 -36.05 -4.56 -24.93
N PRO A 1166 -36.92 -5.19 -24.13
CA PRO A 1166 -38.05 -4.49 -23.53
C PRO A 1166 -37.59 -3.35 -22.61
N LEU A 1167 -38.24 -2.19 -22.73
CA LEU A 1167 -38.08 -0.97 -21.91
C LEU A 1167 -36.75 -0.21 -22.06
N PHE A 1168 -35.60 -0.86 -22.20
CA PHE A 1168 -34.30 -0.18 -22.33
C PHE A 1168 -33.30 -1.01 -23.15
N ASP A 1169 -32.37 -0.32 -23.79
CA ASP A 1169 -31.32 -0.94 -24.62
C ASP A 1169 -29.92 -0.86 -24.01
N VAL A 1170 -29.76 -0.08 -22.94
CA VAL A 1170 -28.47 0.17 -22.28
C VAL A 1170 -28.52 -0.17 -20.80
N VAL A 1171 -27.42 -0.70 -20.28
CA VAL A 1171 -27.28 -1.13 -18.89
C VAL A 1171 -26.07 -0.48 -18.23
N PHE A 1172 -26.22 -0.12 -16.96
CA PHE A 1172 -25.13 0.34 -16.11
C PHE A 1172 -25.04 -0.53 -14.86
N VAL A 1173 -23.82 -0.96 -14.52
CA VAL A 1173 -23.55 -1.84 -13.38
C VAL A 1173 -22.33 -1.32 -12.62
N LEU A 1174 -22.43 -1.23 -11.29
CA LEU A 1174 -21.28 -1.11 -10.40
C LEU A 1174 -21.23 -2.39 -9.55
N GLN A 1175 -20.18 -3.18 -9.70
CA GLN A 1175 -19.99 -4.43 -8.96
C GLN A 1175 -18.82 -4.30 -7.98
N ASN A 1176 -19.00 -4.88 -6.80
CA ASN A 1176 -17.93 -5.11 -5.83
C ASN A 1176 -17.78 -6.63 -5.68
N LEU A 1177 -17.20 -7.27 -6.70
CA LEU A 1177 -16.92 -8.71 -6.68
C LEU A 1177 -15.50 -8.92 -6.15
N ASP A 1178 -15.39 -9.03 -4.83
CA ASP A 1178 -14.23 -9.62 -4.17
C ASP A 1178 -14.21 -11.12 -4.50
N ILE A 1179 -13.59 -11.50 -5.61
CA ILE A 1179 -13.22 -12.90 -5.84
C ILE A 1179 -12.03 -13.16 -4.92
N PRO A 1180 -12.16 -14.00 -3.88
CA PRO A 1180 -11.04 -14.29 -2.99
C PRO A 1180 -9.89 -14.92 -3.77
N ASP A 1181 -8.65 -14.62 -3.37
CA ASP A 1181 -7.45 -15.30 -3.90
C ASP A 1181 -7.61 -16.82 -3.72
N ILE A 1182 -7.90 -17.51 -4.82
CA ILE A 1182 -8.15 -18.95 -4.84
C ILE A 1182 -6.80 -19.64 -4.64
N ARG A 1183 -6.54 -20.20 -3.46
CA ARG A 1183 -5.36 -21.05 -3.21
C ARG A 1183 -5.82 -22.50 -3.13
N LEU A 1184 -5.33 -23.36 -4.01
CA LEU A 1184 -5.47 -24.82 -3.92
C LEU A 1184 -4.09 -25.41 -3.62
N ASP A 1185 -4.02 -26.45 -2.79
CA ASP A 1185 -2.75 -27.04 -2.35
C ASP A 1185 -1.78 -27.32 -3.52
N GLY A 1186 -0.62 -26.65 -3.49
CA GLY A 1186 0.44 -26.84 -4.49
C GLY A 1186 0.13 -26.28 -5.89
N LEU A 1187 -0.90 -25.45 -6.04
CA LEU A 1187 -1.29 -24.81 -7.30
C LEU A 1187 -1.33 -23.29 -7.16
N SER A 1188 -0.69 -22.60 -8.11
CA SER A 1188 -0.94 -21.17 -8.34
C SER A 1188 -2.15 -21.02 -9.25
N ILE A 1189 -3.05 -20.11 -8.92
CA ILE A 1189 -4.31 -19.91 -9.63
C ILE A 1189 -4.45 -18.45 -10.00
N ALA A 1190 -4.79 -18.20 -11.26
CA ALA A 1190 -5.10 -16.87 -11.74
C ALA A 1190 -6.40 -16.90 -12.57
N PRO A 1191 -7.28 -15.89 -12.48
CA PRO A 1191 -8.41 -15.78 -13.38
C PRO A 1191 -7.92 -15.57 -14.83
N CYS A 1192 -8.53 -16.27 -15.78
CA CYS A 1192 -8.24 -16.10 -17.20
C CYS A 1192 -9.36 -15.26 -17.85
N PRO A 1193 -9.05 -14.10 -18.45
CA PRO A 1193 -10.05 -13.27 -19.14
C PRO A 1193 -10.72 -14.05 -20.28
N LEU A 1194 -12.04 -13.86 -20.43
CA LEU A 1194 -12.85 -14.60 -21.40
C LEU A 1194 -13.47 -13.67 -22.45
N ARG A 1195 -13.24 -14.00 -23.72
CA ARG A 1195 -13.99 -13.44 -24.85
C ARG A 1195 -15.09 -14.41 -25.24
N THR A 1196 -16.32 -14.10 -24.86
CA THR A 1196 -17.49 -14.95 -25.16
C THR A 1196 -18.13 -14.62 -26.50
N GLY A 1197 -17.78 -13.48 -27.12
CA GLY A 1197 -18.33 -13.04 -28.41
C GLY A 1197 -19.82 -12.68 -28.36
N THR A 1198 -20.36 -12.42 -27.16
CA THR A 1198 -21.80 -12.19 -26.93
C THR A 1198 -22.07 -10.87 -26.22
N ALA A 1199 -23.17 -10.22 -26.57
CA ALA A 1199 -23.75 -9.09 -25.83
C ALA A 1199 -25.26 -9.25 -25.65
N GLN A 1200 -25.76 -9.01 -24.43
CA GLN A 1200 -27.20 -9.13 -24.10
C GLN A 1200 -28.00 -7.85 -24.42
N PHE A 1201 -27.31 -6.71 -24.40
CA PHE A 1201 -27.85 -5.37 -24.62
C PHE A 1201 -27.03 -4.65 -25.69
N ASP A 1202 -27.53 -3.52 -26.17
CA ASP A 1202 -26.79 -2.72 -27.16
C ASP A 1202 -25.47 -2.23 -26.57
N LEU A 1203 -25.52 -1.75 -25.32
CA LEU A 1203 -24.37 -1.31 -24.53
C LEU A 1203 -24.57 -1.66 -23.05
N THR A 1204 -23.55 -2.24 -22.41
CA THR A 1204 -23.49 -2.46 -20.96
C THR A 1204 -22.18 -1.90 -20.44
N MET A 1205 -22.24 -0.89 -19.59
CA MET A 1205 -21.08 -0.36 -18.87
C MET A 1205 -21.03 -0.95 -17.46
N GLU A 1206 -19.98 -1.70 -17.18
CA GLU A 1206 -19.73 -2.35 -15.89
C GLU A 1206 -18.46 -1.76 -15.27
N VAL A 1207 -18.58 -1.19 -14.08
CA VAL A 1207 -17.47 -0.70 -13.27
C VAL A 1207 -17.27 -1.66 -12.10
N ASN A 1208 -16.03 -2.08 -11.86
CA ASN A 1208 -15.68 -2.97 -10.75
C ASN A 1208 -14.92 -2.16 -9.70
N GLU A 1209 -15.50 -2.02 -8.51
CA GLU A 1209 -14.88 -1.34 -7.38
C GLU A 1209 -13.75 -2.22 -6.82
N ARG A 1210 -12.53 -1.69 -6.82
CA ARG A 1210 -11.31 -2.34 -6.31
C ARG A 1210 -10.42 -1.32 -5.59
N ALA A 1211 -9.54 -1.79 -4.72
CA ALA A 1211 -8.60 -0.92 -4.02
C ALA A 1211 -7.55 -0.36 -5.00
N GLY A 1212 -7.63 0.94 -5.31
CA GLY A 1212 -6.72 1.63 -6.24
C GLY A 1212 -7.44 2.10 -7.50
N ASP A 1213 -7.22 1.40 -8.62
CA ASP A 1213 -7.87 1.65 -9.90
C ASP A 1213 -9.16 0.82 -10.06
N TRP A 1214 -10.19 1.39 -10.67
CA TRP A 1214 -11.46 0.69 -10.91
C TRP A 1214 -11.51 0.20 -12.36
N PRO A 1215 -11.42 -1.12 -12.62
CA PRO A 1215 -11.61 -1.65 -13.96
C PRO A 1215 -13.01 -1.38 -14.47
N VAL A 1216 -13.11 -0.92 -15.71
CA VAL A 1216 -14.34 -0.67 -16.44
C VAL A 1216 -14.38 -1.54 -17.69
N LYS A 1217 -15.54 -2.12 -17.96
CA LYS A 1217 -15.82 -2.94 -19.14
C LYS A 1217 -17.05 -2.36 -19.85
N ILE A 1218 -16.93 -2.13 -21.15
CA ILE A 1218 -18.06 -1.83 -22.03
C ILE A 1218 -18.30 -3.06 -22.89
N GLU A 1219 -19.39 -3.78 -22.65
CA GLU A 1219 -19.90 -4.82 -23.55
C GLU A 1219 -20.84 -4.17 -24.56
N TYR A 1220 -20.68 -4.46 -25.85
CA TYR A 1220 -21.45 -3.82 -26.92
C TYR A 1220 -21.85 -4.79 -28.03
N SER A 1221 -22.97 -4.52 -28.69
CA SER A 1221 -23.42 -5.31 -29.84
C SER A 1221 -22.63 -4.98 -31.11
N THR A 1222 -21.90 -5.96 -31.64
CA THR A 1222 -21.13 -5.81 -32.90
C THR A 1222 -22.03 -5.73 -34.13
N ALA A 1223 -23.32 -6.02 -33.98
CA ALA A 1223 -24.33 -5.81 -35.02
C ALA A 1223 -24.72 -4.33 -35.17
N LEU A 1224 -24.38 -3.48 -34.20
CA LEU A 1224 -24.73 -2.06 -34.17
C LEU A 1224 -23.50 -1.15 -34.19
N PHE A 1225 -22.44 -1.52 -33.45
CA PHE A 1225 -21.27 -0.69 -33.25
C PHE A 1225 -20.00 -1.33 -33.83
N GLU A 1226 -19.07 -0.49 -34.29
CA GLU A 1226 -17.68 -0.84 -34.56
C GLU A 1226 -16.81 -0.50 -33.34
N GLU A 1227 -15.64 -1.15 -33.24
CA GLU A 1227 -14.73 -0.98 -32.09
C GLU A 1227 -14.24 0.46 -31.95
N GLU A 1228 -13.98 1.16 -33.05
CA GLU A 1228 -13.50 2.55 -33.06
C GLU A 1228 -14.50 3.52 -32.39
N SER A 1229 -15.79 3.32 -32.61
CA SER A 1229 -16.85 4.13 -32.01
C SER A 1229 -16.94 3.94 -30.50
N ILE A 1230 -16.70 2.72 -30.02
CA ILE A 1230 -16.66 2.40 -28.59
C ILE A 1230 -15.38 2.91 -27.91
N LEU A 1231 -14.23 2.84 -28.61
CA LEU A 1231 -12.99 3.46 -28.14
C LEU A 1231 -13.14 4.98 -27.99
N LEU A 1232 -13.79 5.64 -28.95
CA LEU A 1232 -14.09 7.07 -28.85
C LEU A 1232 -15.04 7.36 -27.68
N MET A 1233 -16.07 6.53 -27.48
CA MET A 1233 -16.97 6.65 -26.34
C MET A 1233 -16.24 6.53 -24.99
N LYS A 1234 -15.28 5.62 -24.88
CA LYS A 1234 -14.39 5.50 -23.71
C LYS A 1234 -13.64 6.81 -23.46
N GLU A 1235 -12.95 7.36 -24.45
CA GLU A 1235 -12.17 8.59 -24.27
C GLU A 1235 -13.07 9.77 -23.88
N ARG A 1236 -14.23 9.90 -24.54
CA ARG A 1236 -15.22 10.94 -24.21
C ARG A 1236 -15.82 10.79 -22.82
N PHE A 1237 -16.03 9.56 -22.36
CA PHE A 1237 -16.48 9.28 -20.99
C PHE A 1237 -15.42 9.72 -19.96
N LEU A 1238 -14.14 9.41 -20.18
CA LEU A 1238 -13.06 9.82 -19.29
C LEU A 1238 -12.91 11.35 -19.22
N VAL A 1239 -13.01 12.04 -20.35
CA VAL A 1239 -12.98 13.52 -20.39
C VAL A 1239 -14.19 14.11 -19.68
N LEU A 1240 -15.40 13.62 -19.99
CA LEU A 1240 -16.63 14.07 -19.36
C LEU A 1240 -16.59 13.87 -17.84
N LEU A 1241 -16.15 12.70 -17.39
CA LEU A 1241 -16.02 12.39 -15.98
C LEU A 1241 -15.02 13.31 -15.29
N GLN A 1242 -13.86 13.57 -15.91
CA GLN A 1242 -12.88 14.50 -15.36
C GLN A 1242 -13.44 15.92 -15.24
N ASP A 1243 -14.19 16.40 -16.24
CA ASP A 1243 -14.78 17.74 -16.20
C ASP A 1243 -15.92 17.84 -15.17
N ILE A 1244 -16.74 16.79 -15.04
CA ILE A 1244 -17.74 16.68 -13.97
C ILE A 1244 -17.08 16.79 -12.59
N LEU A 1245 -15.97 16.06 -12.37
CA LEU A 1245 -15.27 16.04 -11.08
C LEU A 1245 -14.62 17.39 -10.76
N ASN A 1246 -14.12 18.10 -11.78
CA ASN A 1246 -13.52 19.43 -11.60
C ASN A 1246 -14.58 20.54 -11.45
N ASN A 1247 -15.74 20.39 -12.11
CA ASN A 1247 -16.77 21.42 -12.23
C ASN A 1247 -18.18 20.89 -11.95
N PRO A 1248 -18.46 20.31 -10.76
CA PRO A 1248 -19.74 19.63 -10.49
C PRO A 1248 -20.95 20.58 -10.50
N SER A 1249 -20.75 21.89 -10.31
CA SER A 1249 -21.81 22.89 -10.35
C SER A 1249 -22.12 23.42 -11.76
N SER A 1250 -21.41 22.96 -12.80
CA SER A 1250 -21.65 23.39 -14.19
C SER A 1250 -22.95 22.80 -14.76
N ALA A 1251 -23.60 23.57 -15.64
CA ALA A 1251 -24.73 23.10 -16.44
C ALA A 1251 -24.29 21.97 -17.39
N ILE A 1252 -25.16 20.99 -17.63
CA ILE A 1252 -24.87 19.81 -18.44
C ILE A 1252 -24.40 20.21 -19.84
N HIS A 1253 -25.02 21.20 -20.47
CA HIS A 1253 -24.60 21.70 -21.77
C HIS A 1253 -23.16 22.26 -21.78
N ALA A 1254 -22.69 22.83 -20.66
CA ALA A 1254 -21.37 23.45 -20.52
C ALA A 1254 -20.25 22.43 -20.23
N LEU A 1255 -20.59 21.22 -19.78
CA LEU A 1255 -19.62 20.16 -19.55
C LEU A 1255 -18.99 19.69 -20.86
N SER A 1256 -17.66 19.67 -20.87
CA SER A 1256 -16.84 19.19 -21.96
C SER A 1256 -16.79 17.66 -21.96
N TRP A 1257 -16.92 17.09 -23.15
CA TRP A 1257 -16.78 15.66 -23.41
C TRP A 1257 -15.98 15.41 -24.71
N ARG A 1258 -15.50 16.48 -25.34
CA ARG A 1258 -14.70 16.44 -26.57
C ARG A 1258 -13.24 16.20 -26.22
N ILE A 1259 -12.57 15.33 -26.96
CA ILE A 1259 -11.16 15.04 -26.72
C ILE A 1259 -10.29 16.22 -27.19
N PRO A 1260 -9.14 16.51 -26.55
CA PRO A 1260 -8.30 17.68 -26.89
C PRO A 1260 -7.87 17.76 -28.37
N GLU A 1261 -7.73 16.62 -29.05
CA GLU A 1261 -7.41 16.53 -30.48
C GLU A 1261 -8.54 17.05 -31.39
N GLU A 1262 -9.81 16.93 -30.96
CA GLU A 1262 -10.97 17.52 -31.65
C GLU A 1262 -11.01 19.05 -31.52
N ILE A 1263 -10.45 19.61 -30.42
CA ILE A 1263 -10.46 21.06 -30.12
C ILE A 1263 -9.41 21.82 -30.94
N ASN A 1264 -8.28 21.19 -31.28
CA ASN A 1264 -7.19 21.79 -32.06
C ASN A 1264 -7.37 21.63 -33.59
N SER A 1265 -8.33 20.81 -34.03
CA SER A 1265 -8.65 20.69 -35.45
C SER A 1265 -9.63 21.81 -35.84
N LYS A 1266 -9.18 22.79 -36.64
CA LYS A 1266 -10.08 23.68 -37.42
C LYS A 1266 -10.74 22.87 -38.54
N THR A 1267 -11.49 21.85 -38.18
CA THR A 1267 -12.27 21.05 -39.12
C THR A 1267 -13.73 21.12 -38.68
N GLU A 1268 -14.41 22.13 -39.22
CA GLU A 1268 -15.89 22.21 -39.34
C GLU A 1268 -16.48 21.05 -40.18
N SER A 1269 -15.82 19.89 -40.26
CA SER A 1269 -16.20 18.79 -41.17
C SER A 1269 -16.51 17.46 -40.49
N LEU A 1270 -16.48 17.38 -39.16
CA LEU A 1270 -17.02 16.21 -38.42
C LEU A 1270 -18.39 16.47 -37.78
N ASP A 1271 -18.92 17.69 -37.90
CA ASP A 1271 -20.31 18.04 -37.54
C ASP A 1271 -21.36 17.56 -38.58
N ILE A 1272 -20.99 16.67 -39.51
CA ILE A 1272 -21.90 16.18 -40.58
C ILE A 1272 -22.34 14.71 -40.42
N ALA A 1273 -21.84 13.94 -39.45
CA ALA A 1273 -22.24 12.52 -39.33
C ALA A 1273 -23.33 12.20 -38.29
N PHE A 1274 -23.75 13.14 -37.43
CA PHE A 1274 -24.76 12.86 -36.39
C PHE A 1274 -25.78 13.99 -36.19
N ASN A 1275 -26.36 14.49 -37.29
CA ASN A 1275 -27.65 15.18 -37.25
C ASN A 1275 -28.72 14.26 -37.84
N PHE A 1276 -29.37 13.45 -36.99
CA PHE A 1276 -30.69 12.88 -37.23
C PHE A 1276 -31.47 12.71 -35.94
#